data_AF-A0A9P8LB10-F1
#
_entry.id   AF-A0A9P8LB10-F1
#
_cell.length_a   1.000
_cell.length_b   1.000
_cell.length_c   1.000
_cell.angle_alpha   90.00
_cell.angle_beta   90.00
_cell.angle_gamma   90.00
#
_symmetry.space_group_name_H-M   'P 1'
#
loop_
_entity.id
_entity.type
_entity.pdbx_description
1 polymer ?
#
loop_
_entity_poly.entity_id
_entity_poly.type
_entity_poly.pdbx_seq_one_letter_code
_entity_poly.pdbx_strand_id
1 'polypeptide(L)'
;MATDYPRRPALGQTVALGALYDASNDVFLPLSLLNDPPAAAAIATSDLTACEVRVGSFSTYTEMFDSVGVGAGLGASILAGMVSIGGLCRFLTDQCDTELAVQRSLHLNITTVREMLNLAGIATAMNFEGVGSSGATHAVIGVDWGVQCIVRAEQRLLDGEDRLEIERRLEEELGSLETAYDFRGAYVKKEEVAPRVDEIPNSAVPHQRMGGGHKGHSFDVVVYQDFVAEENLVPVEFESVRRFLGDLPSYIARANGGKGIPLTYTLLPLSALSIFLPVGVHTSPAITEPTAKILQDFVQCFDRICSVKQKINDYYVYVTDHAFCMPPEHMHDVPRCISSLVAAEADFRSNYARILRDVRAGNTEEQQLVQLLEAFYRKDSALQHAVQITSRYAEKVAFIDMALANGATYIGYNELSIESETNTTSGNVYIFYFSEDVLNGNQSWISNLDLLLKLFRSSGPNDIILIVDCHATGDTLEKPYITHYYGQQIIAYDLLMYLEVLDDQCVVRYNDKHLDKTTYKPTQRRAVRIPCPGVKCHHGTRCDWVCFRCFAPVEYGFIDRYIYCDCGRGLYIEYDFKCQDPNHGLDFLQYDPRVLLTQLNKLEQHDELNILILGETGVGKSTFINAFINYLSFSSLDEAMKADKLHFIVPCSFATQQPNPSDPNGKFMQKQILVGYSPDERDGIFGQSATQNTTIYRVEVGPTLVRLIDTPGIGDTRGILQDKKNLANILSALGGYEALHGVLILLKPNNARLGVMFKFCIKELLTHLHRDAANNMVFGFTNTRGSNYQPGDTYRPLEKLLSQYRHADLGLFQRTVYCFDSESFCYLAAHKQHIDMGNYRDYCCSWEHSARESQRLMAHFRSLVPHQVKGTLGLNETRRLIAQLTVPMTQIAQAIKASIQVNEDRAEKLSDARLTGEELRKTLHIQFETLEAVQVNRGRTVCGHSDCLGFRDYYVDDGARIEKTIVYKSICHDSCLLSGIRVESKGHGNLVYCDAMDRVSSEEINCMKCGHNWREHLHIKHELHPKMVTKKNTTIEEQLRNNASDIEVRETAIAVMKIMIEELQGEHDEIKQAAVQFSIFLEQSSIAPYNDATIEYLKHLIENEKSKIAVGGGNEHLKNLEQYLSEYKEQIEFFTSLLERGDTCQLLDQRGVDRRVKQLFTLKNYGEILRQIHETVVIADSARPEKRFRVSRLNKKAAATWGSESMAPDEFYGGATASPTPSSQSSGAGAEEPRFGRSSSLSTSGYQYDLATSSGLLPQDDRGKGVMARIWGKVTRRRS
;
A
#
# COMPACT_ATOMS: atom_id res chain seq x y z
N MET A 1 -71.12 -59.97 0.59
CA MET A 1 -69.92 -59.49 -0.14
C MET A 1 -68.88 -59.12 0.91
N ALA A 2 -67.59 -59.32 0.63
CA ALA A 2 -66.54 -58.80 1.50
C ALA A 2 -66.32 -57.31 1.20
N THR A 3 -67.07 -56.44 1.86
CA THR A 3 -66.73 -55.02 1.94
C THR A 3 -65.60 -54.88 2.94
N ASP A 4 -64.38 -54.71 2.45
CA ASP A 4 -63.22 -54.49 3.30
C ASP A 4 -63.33 -53.08 3.91
N TYR A 5 -63.46 -53.00 5.23
CA TYR A 5 -63.77 -51.75 5.93
C TYR A 5 -62.48 -51.00 6.29
N PRO A 6 -62.45 -49.65 6.17
CA PRO A 6 -61.29 -48.86 6.55
C PRO A 6 -60.75 -49.21 7.94
N ARG A 7 -59.43 -49.43 8.02
CA ARG A 7 -58.72 -49.77 9.25
C ARG A 7 -57.86 -48.59 9.68
N ARG A 8 -57.87 -48.26 10.98
CA ARG A 8 -57.14 -47.13 11.57
C ARG A 8 -56.36 -47.60 12.81
N PRO A 9 -55.03 -47.43 12.88
CA PRO A 9 -54.27 -47.63 14.11
C PRO A 9 -54.88 -46.90 15.32
N ALA A 10 -54.74 -47.49 16.50
CA ALA A 10 -55.29 -46.93 17.73
C ALA A 10 -54.53 -45.68 18.22
N LEU A 11 -53.21 -45.62 18.00
CA LEU A 11 -52.33 -44.51 18.41
C LEU A 11 -52.41 -44.17 19.91
N GLY A 12 -52.52 -45.19 20.76
CA GLY A 12 -52.74 -45.06 22.22
C GLY A 12 -54.14 -44.58 22.63
N GLN A 13 -55.06 -44.38 21.68
CA GLN A 13 -56.43 -43.93 21.95
C GLN A 13 -57.34 -45.14 22.22
N THR A 14 -57.98 -45.20 23.40
CA THR A 14 -58.94 -46.26 23.76
C THR A 14 -60.37 -45.77 23.61
N VAL A 15 -61.16 -46.40 22.73
CA VAL A 15 -62.59 -46.11 22.52
C VAL A 15 -63.42 -47.39 22.42
N ALA A 16 -64.72 -47.29 22.71
CA ALA A 16 -65.64 -48.42 22.71
C ALA A 16 -66.16 -48.77 21.30
N LEU A 17 -66.57 -50.03 21.11
CA LEU A 17 -67.39 -50.43 19.96
C LEU A 17 -68.67 -49.58 19.92
N GLY A 18 -68.96 -49.00 18.76
CA GLY A 18 -70.03 -48.01 18.54
C GLY A 18 -69.57 -46.55 18.55
N ALA A 19 -68.36 -46.23 19.05
CA ALA A 19 -67.88 -44.84 19.09
C ALA A 19 -67.86 -44.17 17.71
N LEU A 20 -68.26 -42.89 17.64
CA LEU A 20 -68.30 -42.13 16.39
C LEU A 20 -66.94 -41.50 16.06
N TYR A 21 -66.63 -41.40 14.77
CA TYR A 21 -65.36 -40.88 14.24
C TYR A 21 -65.59 -39.84 13.15
N ASP A 22 -64.87 -38.73 13.25
CA ASP A 22 -64.78 -37.71 12.22
C ASP A 22 -63.42 -37.82 11.51
N ALA A 23 -63.42 -38.38 10.29
CA ALA A 23 -62.23 -38.51 9.45
C ALA A 23 -61.87 -37.21 8.69
N SER A 24 -62.67 -36.13 8.80
CA SER A 24 -62.24 -34.81 8.31
C SER A 24 -61.18 -34.18 9.24
N ASN A 25 -61.31 -34.42 10.56
CA ASN A 25 -60.34 -34.00 11.59
C ASN A 25 -59.45 -35.15 12.12
N ASP A 26 -59.77 -36.42 11.79
CA ASP A 26 -59.19 -37.67 12.33
C ASP A 26 -59.35 -37.88 13.86
N VAL A 27 -60.49 -37.43 14.39
CA VAL A 27 -60.82 -37.40 15.82
C VAL A 27 -61.96 -38.36 16.17
N PHE A 28 -61.80 -39.13 17.26
CA PHE A 28 -62.91 -39.83 17.90
C PHE A 28 -63.77 -38.85 18.70
N LEU A 29 -65.08 -38.89 18.46
CA LEU A 29 -66.06 -38.03 19.13
C LEU A 29 -66.53 -38.67 20.45
N PRO A 30 -66.92 -37.88 21.47
CA PRO A 30 -67.50 -38.39 22.72
C PRO A 30 -68.98 -38.80 22.54
N LEU A 31 -69.28 -39.50 21.44
CA LEU A 31 -70.61 -39.89 20.99
C LEU A 31 -70.58 -41.33 20.45
N SER A 32 -71.72 -42.00 20.46
CA SER A 32 -71.86 -43.42 20.11
C SER A 32 -73.03 -43.64 19.16
N LEU A 33 -72.85 -44.57 18.21
CA LEU A 33 -73.90 -45.15 17.36
C LEU A 33 -74.92 -45.96 18.18
N LEU A 34 -74.56 -46.40 19.38
CA LEU A 34 -75.39 -47.19 20.30
C LEU A 34 -75.79 -46.35 21.53
N ASN A 35 -77.02 -46.51 22.01
CA ASN A 35 -77.52 -45.86 23.23
C ASN A 35 -76.85 -46.40 24.50
N ASP A 36 -76.61 -47.72 24.53
CA ASP A 36 -75.97 -48.46 25.62
C ASP A 36 -74.77 -49.27 25.08
N PRO A 37 -73.81 -49.68 25.92
CA PRO A 37 -72.73 -50.57 25.51
C PRO A 37 -73.25 -51.89 24.91
N PRO A 38 -72.63 -52.43 23.84
CA PRO A 38 -73.14 -53.62 23.17
C PRO A 38 -73.08 -54.85 24.08
N ALA A 39 -74.22 -55.53 24.24
CA ALA A 39 -74.29 -56.79 24.95
C ALA A 39 -73.38 -57.85 24.30
N ALA A 40 -72.77 -58.74 25.09
CA ALA A 40 -71.77 -59.70 24.61
C ALA A 40 -72.23 -60.57 23.41
N ALA A 41 -73.52 -60.90 23.31
CA ALA A 41 -74.08 -61.65 22.18
C ALA A 41 -74.11 -60.88 20.84
N ALA A 42 -73.91 -59.55 20.87
CA ALA A 42 -73.77 -58.69 19.69
C ALA A 42 -72.30 -58.50 19.26
N ILE A 43 -71.34 -59.07 19.97
CA ILE A 43 -69.90 -58.99 19.66
C ILE A 43 -69.43 -60.36 19.15
N ALA A 44 -68.98 -60.40 17.90
CA ALA A 44 -68.29 -61.55 17.33
C ALA A 44 -66.79 -61.46 17.67
N THR A 45 -66.30 -62.38 18.50
CA THR A 45 -64.89 -62.49 18.87
C THR A 45 -64.18 -63.51 17.97
N SER A 46 -62.90 -63.28 17.66
CA SER A 46 -62.06 -64.22 16.90
C SER A 46 -60.62 -64.14 17.37
N ASP A 47 -60.02 -65.29 17.73
CA ASP A 47 -58.60 -65.37 18.08
C ASP A 47 -57.75 -65.21 16.82
N LEU A 48 -56.67 -64.42 16.90
CA LEU A 48 -55.78 -64.11 15.78
C LEU A 48 -54.33 -64.57 15.99
N THR A 49 -53.84 -64.55 17.24
CA THR A 49 -52.53 -65.07 17.69
C THR A 49 -51.40 -64.92 16.65
N ALA A 50 -51.07 -63.68 16.29
CA ALA A 50 -50.03 -63.33 15.34
C ALA A 50 -48.93 -62.50 16.02
N CYS A 51 -47.67 -62.71 15.61
CA CYS A 51 -46.52 -61.95 16.09
C CYS A 51 -45.65 -61.54 14.90
N GLU A 52 -45.48 -60.24 14.71
CA GLU A 52 -44.55 -59.62 13.77
C GLU A 52 -43.41 -58.95 14.54
N VAL A 53 -42.19 -59.10 14.03
CA VAL A 53 -41.00 -58.36 14.47
C VAL A 53 -40.41 -57.69 13.24
N ARG A 54 -39.97 -56.43 13.38
CA ARG A 54 -39.30 -55.67 12.33
C ARG A 54 -38.14 -54.89 12.94
N VAL A 55 -36.93 -55.04 12.40
CA VAL A 55 -35.75 -54.24 12.76
C VAL A 55 -35.43 -53.31 11.59
N GLY A 56 -35.02 -52.08 11.87
CA GLY A 56 -34.70 -51.10 10.83
C GLY A 56 -34.22 -49.76 11.37
N SER A 57 -33.93 -48.83 10.46
CA SER A 57 -33.61 -47.43 10.75
C SER A 57 -34.80 -46.68 11.35
N PHE A 58 -35.95 -46.74 10.66
CA PHE A 58 -37.16 -45.97 10.97
C PHE A 58 -36.88 -44.46 11.10
N SER A 59 -36.03 -43.94 10.22
CA SER A 59 -35.47 -42.59 10.28
C SER A 59 -36.31 -41.53 9.57
N THR A 60 -37.17 -41.93 8.62
CA THR A 60 -38.11 -41.04 7.92
C THR A 60 -39.54 -41.24 8.41
N TYR A 61 -40.39 -40.22 8.24
CA TYR A 61 -41.82 -40.32 8.49
C TYR A 61 -42.48 -41.43 7.65
N THR A 62 -41.98 -41.68 6.43
CA THR A 62 -42.46 -42.81 5.61
C THR A 62 -42.18 -44.16 6.28
N GLU A 63 -40.93 -44.44 6.65
CA GLU A 63 -40.57 -45.68 7.37
C GLU A 63 -41.32 -45.81 8.70
N MET A 64 -41.43 -44.73 9.47
CA MET A 64 -42.14 -44.71 10.75
C MET A 64 -43.63 -45.04 10.57
N PHE A 65 -44.32 -44.43 9.61
CA PHE A 65 -45.73 -44.70 9.35
C PHE A 65 -45.98 -46.13 8.84
N ASP A 66 -45.15 -46.64 7.93
CA ASP A 66 -45.21 -48.03 7.45
C ASP A 66 -44.93 -49.06 8.57
N SER A 67 -44.11 -48.70 9.56
CA SER A 67 -43.79 -49.57 10.70
C SER A 67 -45.01 -49.89 11.58
N VAL A 68 -45.90 -48.91 11.80
CA VAL A 68 -47.10 -49.02 12.66
C VAL A 68 -48.42 -49.12 11.88
N GLY A 69 -48.38 -49.16 10.54
CA GLY A 69 -49.56 -49.28 9.68
C GLY A 69 -50.39 -47.99 9.54
N VAL A 70 -49.76 -46.82 9.67
CA VAL A 70 -50.38 -45.51 9.42
C VAL A 70 -50.46 -45.26 7.91
N GLY A 71 -51.67 -45.30 7.35
CA GLY A 71 -51.91 -44.94 5.94
C GLY A 71 -51.79 -43.43 5.69
N ALA A 72 -51.50 -43.05 4.44
CA ALA A 72 -51.16 -41.68 4.03
C ALA A 72 -52.10 -40.58 4.56
N GLY A 73 -53.42 -40.80 4.60
CA GLY A 73 -54.38 -39.84 5.15
C GLY A 73 -54.21 -39.57 6.64
N LEU A 74 -53.98 -40.63 7.44
CA LEU A 74 -53.73 -40.50 8.87
C LEU A 74 -52.32 -39.92 9.13
N GLY A 75 -51.34 -40.27 8.29
CA GLY A 75 -49.99 -39.69 8.31
C GLY A 75 -50.00 -38.18 8.05
N ALA A 76 -50.80 -37.72 7.09
CA ALA A 76 -51.02 -36.29 6.83
C ALA A 76 -51.58 -35.56 8.08
N SER A 77 -52.54 -36.15 8.78
CA SER A 77 -53.12 -35.61 10.01
C SER A 77 -52.15 -35.61 11.20
N ILE A 78 -51.24 -36.59 11.27
CA ILE A 78 -50.16 -36.65 12.26
C ILE A 78 -49.14 -35.52 11.98
N LEU A 79 -48.69 -35.37 10.73
CA LEU A 79 -47.81 -34.27 10.32
C LEU A 79 -48.45 -32.90 10.58
N ALA A 80 -49.72 -32.75 10.27
CA ALA A 80 -50.51 -31.55 10.59
C ALA A 80 -50.72 -31.30 12.10
N GLY A 81 -50.40 -32.25 12.99
CA GLY A 81 -50.64 -32.12 14.43
C GLY A 81 -52.13 -32.16 14.82
N MET A 82 -52.98 -32.73 13.98
CA MET A 82 -54.44 -32.84 14.19
C MET A 82 -54.82 -34.02 15.10
N VAL A 83 -53.97 -35.05 15.18
CA VAL A 83 -54.23 -36.27 15.96
C VAL A 83 -53.52 -36.23 17.31
N SER A 84 -54.24 -36.51 18.39
CA SER A 84 -53.64 -36.68 19.72
C SER A 84 -52.98 -38.05 19.87
N ILE A 85 -51.65 -38.08 19.87
CA ILE A 85 -50.84 -39.31 19.92
C ILE A 85 -50.58 -39.72 21.38
N GLY A 86 -50.96 -40.95 21.72
CA GLY A 86 -50.75 -41.57 23.04
C GLY A 86 -49.52 -42.50 23.11
N GLY A 87 -49.03 -42.69 24.34
CA GLY A 87 -48.09 -43.74 24.76
C GLY A 87 -46.99 -44.11 23.75
N LEU A 88 -46.98 -45.36 23.28
CA LEU A 88 -45.93 -45.91 22.42
C LEU A 88 -45.80 -45.17 21.09
N CYS A 89 -46.90 -44.63 20.56
CA CYS A 89 -46.91 -43.94 19.28
C CYS A 89 -46.24 -42.57 19.33
N ARG A 90 -45.81 -42.08 20.52
CA ARG A 90 -44.92 -40.92 20.66
C ARG A 90 -43.63 -41.06 19.83
N PHE A 91 -43.19 -42.29 19.55
CA PHE A 91 -42.15 -42.60 18.58
C PHE A 91 -42.32 -41.84 17.25
N LEU A 92 -43.55 -41.70 16.73
CA LEU A 92 -43.86 -40.97 15.48
C LEU A 92 -43.62 -39.44 15.56
N THR A 93 -43.30 -38.92 16.74
CA THR A 93 -43.00 -37.52 17.02
C THR A 93 -41.64 -37.32 17.69
N ASP A 94 -40.93 -38.41 18.00
CA ASP A 94 -39.66 -38.45 18.73
C ASP A 94 -38.53 -38.62 17.72
N GLN A 95 -38.15 -37.51 17.08
CA GLN A 95 -37.08 -37.49 16.08
C GLN A 95 -35.75 -37.09 16.72
N CYS A 96 -34.68 -37.80 16.33
CA CYS A 96 -33.31 -37.45 16.68
C CYS A 96 -32.97 -36.02 16.21
N ASP A 97 -32.21 -35.27 17.01
CA ASP A 97 -31.88 -33.86 16.79
C ASP A 97 -30.54 -33.64 16.07
N THR A 98 -29.85 -34.72 15.68
CA THR A 98 -28.49 -34.76 15.10
C THR A 98 -28.40 -35.79 13.96
N GLU A 99 -27.58 -35.54 12.94
CA GLU A 99 -27.17 -36.56 11.94
C GLU A 99 -25.92 -37.34 12.39
N LEU A 100 -25.18 -36.80 13.37
CA LEU A 100 -24.02 -37.41 14.03
C LEU A 100 -24.38 -38.53 15.02
N ALA A 101 -25.62 -39.01 15.00
CA ALA A 101 -26.03 -40.23 15.67
C ALA A 101 -26.40 -41.35 14.69
N VAL A 102 -26.17 -42.58 15.14
CA VAL A 102 -26.65 -43.81 14.52
C VAL A 102 -27.78 -44.35 15.37
N GLN A 103 -28.95 -44.55 14.77
CA GLN A 103 -30.11 -45.16 15.41
C GLN A 103 -30.59 -46.39 14.64
N ARG A 104 -31.04 -47.40 15.38
CA ARG A 104 -31.84 -48.52 14.89
C ARG A 104 -32.96 -48.77 15.89
N SER A 105 -34.10 -49.26 15.41
CA SER A 105 -35.19 -49.69 16.29
C SER A 105 -35.68 -51.10 15.95
N LEU A 106 -36.17 -51.80 16.97
CA LEU A 106 -36.95 -53.03 16.86
C LEU A 106 -38.41 -52.72 17.20
N HIS A 107 -39.33 -52.99 16.27
CA HIS A 107 -40.77 -52.96 16.50
C HIS A 107 -41.30 -54.39 16.63
N LEU A 108 -41.91 -54.69 17.77
CA LEU A 108 -42.60 -55.93 18.09
C LEU A 108 -44.12 -55.66 18.14
N ASN A 109 -44.89 -56.42 17.37
CA ASN A 109 -46.34 -56.29 17.24
C ASN A 109 -47.00 -57.66 17.43
N ILE A 110 -47.74 -57.86 18.53
CA ILE A 110 -48.42 -59.11 18.87
C ILE A 110 -49.94 -58.86 18.84
N THR A 111 -50.66 -59.45 17.89
CA THR A 111 -52.12 -59.38 17.79
C THR A 111 -52.75 -60.64 18.40
N THR A 112 -53.66 -60.48 19.35
CA THR A 112 -54.24 -61.57 20.15
C THR A 112 -55.63 -61.96 19.65
N VAL A 113 -56.56 -61.00 19.62
CA VAL A 113 -58.00 -61.19 19.50
C VAL A 113 -58.60 -60.03 18.69
N ARG A 114 -59.53 -60.32 17.78
CA ARG A 114 -60.41 -59.33 17.15
C ARG A 114 -61.82 -59.42 17.69
N GLU A 115 -62.44 -58.27 17.92
CA GLU A 115 -63.86 -58.13 18.24
C GLU A 115 -64.56 -57.31 17.16
N MET A 116 -65.69 -57.79 16.66
CA MET A 116 -66.52 -57.14 15.63
C MET A 116 -67.97 -57.01 16.08
N LEU A 117 -68.57 -55.85 15.85
CA LEU A 117 -69.97 -55.57 16.17
C LEU A 117 -70.90 -56.19 15.11
N ASN A 118 -71.83 -57.06 15.54
CA ASN A 118 -72.78 -57.72 14.65
C ASN A 118 -73.94 -56.78 14.26
N LEU A 119 -73.75 -56.07 13.14
CA LEU A 119 -74.68 -55.06 12.63
C LEU A 119 -76.13 -55.55 12.43
N ALA A 120 -76.34 -56.85 12.18
CA ALA A 120 -77.66 -57.42 11.93
C ALA A 120 -78.54 -57.52 13.21
N GLY A 121 -77.94 -57.48 14.40
CA GLY A 121 -78.65 -57.67 15.68
C GLY A 121 -78.97 -56.40 16.47
N ILE A 122 -78.46 -55.24 16.05
CA ILE A 122 -78.36 -54.03 16.89
C ILE A 122 -79.32 -52.88 16.50
N ALA A 123 -80.18 -53.07 15.49
CA ALA A 123 -81.01 -52.00 14.93
C ALA A 123 -81.93 -51.29 15.96
N THR A 124 -82.34 -51.97 17.02
CA THR A 124 -83.16 -51.43 18.12
C THR A 124 -82.37 -50.71 19.21
N ALA A 125 -81.03 -50.81 19.20
CA ALA A 125 -80.13 -50.21 20.19
C ALA A 125 -79.41 -48.95 19.68
N MET A 126 -79.67 -48.53 18.43
CA MET A 126 -78.97 -47.41 17.80
C MET A 126 -79.48 -46.02 18.23
N ASN A 127 -78.56 -45.06 18.30
CA ASN A 127 -78.81 -43.66 18.60
C ASN A 127 -78.92 -42.83 17.30
N PHE A 128 -80.09 -42.84 16.67
CA PHE A 128 -80.29 -42.13 15.40
C PHE A 128 -80.29 -40.59 15.54
N GLU A 129 -80.75 -40.06 16.68
CA GLU A 129 -80.83 -38.59 16.90
C GLU A 129 -79.44 -37.97 17.13
N GLY A 130 -78.57 -38.66 17.87
CA GLY A 130 -77.19 -38.22 18.13
C GLY A 130 -76.29 -38.27 16.88
N VAL A 131 -76.53 -39.20 15.95
CA VAL A 131 -75.70 -39.35 14.75
C VAL A 131 -75.87 -38.18 13.78
N GLY A 132 -77.10 -37.80 13.41
CA GLY A 132 -77.38 -36.84 12.33
C GLY A 132 -76.97 -35.39 12.60
N SER A 133 -76.54 -35.05 13.81
CA SER A 133 -76.11 -33.70 14.23
C SER A 133 -74.63 -33.64 14.67
N SER A 134 -73.94 -34.78 14.72
CA SER A 134 -72.62 -34.93 15.35
C SER A 134 -71.42 -34.44 14.52
N GLY A 135 -71.58 -34.24 13.22
CA GLY A 135 -70.46 -34.10 12.28
C GLY A 135 -69.69 -35.41 12.02
N ALA A 136 -70.10 -36.54 12.63
CA ALA A 136 -69.46 -37.83 12.42
C ALA A 136 -69.52 -38.27 10.96
N THR A 137 -68.59 -39.17 10.61
CA THR A 137 -68.42 -39.71 9.26
C THR A 137 -68.38 -41.24 9.26
N HIS A 138 -67.85 -41.84 10.33
CA HIS A 138 -67.73 -43.28 10.54
C HIS A 138 -68.15 -43.67 11.96
N ALA A 139 -68.36 -44.97 12.19
CA ALA A 139 -68.50 -45.56 13.52
C ALA A 139 -67.50 -46.73 13.70
N VAL A 140 -66.96 -46.90 14.91
CA VAL A 140 -66.10 -48.03 15.26
C VAL A 140 -66.94 -49.31 15.35
N ILE A 141 -66.74 -50.23 14.41
CA ILE A 141 -67.44 -51.53 14.36
C ILE A 141 -66.52 -52.72 14.66
N GLY A 142 -65.22 -52.48 14.87
CA GLY A 142 -64.29 -53.53 15.27
C GLY A 142 -63.05 -53.02 15.96
N VAL A 143 -62.43 -53.89 16.76
CA VAL A 143 -61.15 -53.66 17.45
C VAL A 143 -60.27 -54.90 17.29
N ASP A 144 -59.05 -54.72 16.82
CA ASP A 144 -57.96 -55.70 17.01
C ASP A 144 -57.24 -55.36 18.30
N TRP A 145 -57.15 -56.33 19.20
CA TRP A 145 -56.45 -56.26 20.48
C TRP A 145 -55.08 -56.93 20.41
N GLY A 146 -54.16 -56.53 21.29
CA GLY A 146 -52.83 -57.11 21.37
C GLY A 146 -51.86 -56.27 22.21
N VAL A 147 -50.59 -56.20 21.80
CA VAL A 147 -49.63 -55.21 22.29
C VAL A 147 -48.64 -54.84 21.18
N GLN A 148 -48.14 -53.60 21.24
CA GLN A 148 -46.98 -53.16 20.47
C GLN A 148 -45.89 -52.67 21.42
N CYS A 149 -44.63 -52.81 21.01
CA CYS A 149 -43.47 -52.27 21.71
C CYS A 149 -42.42 -51.86 20.68
N ILE A 150 -41.84 -50.68 20.85
CA ILE A 150 -40.72 -50.21 20.03
C ILE A 150 -39.53 -49.98 20.95
N VAL A 151 -38.40 -50.61 20.63
CA VAL A 151 -37.10 -50.39 21.30
C VAL A 151 -36.23 -49.62 20.33
N ARG A 152 -35.89 -48.36 20.62
CA ARG A 152 -34.88 -47.58 19.90
C ARG A 152 -33.55 -47.73 20.63
N ALA A 153 -32.47 -47.98 19.90
CA ALA A 153 -31.10 -47.95 20.40
C ALA A 153 -30.28 -47.00 19.53
N GLU A 154 -29.53 -46.12 20.19
CA GLU A 154 -28.73 -45.09 19.54
C GLU A 154 -27.29 -45.02 20.06
N GLN A 155 -26.38 -44.52 19.21
CA GLN A 155 -25.01 -44.15 19.57
C GLN A 155 -24.63 -42.86 18.85
N ARG A 156 -24.00 -41.92 19.54
CA ARG A 156 -23.29 -40.81 18.87
C ARG A 156 -22.01 -41.34 18.19
N LEU A 157 -21.70 -40.77 17.03
CA LEU A 157 -20.46 -40.99 16.30
C LEU A 157 -19.32 -40.22 16.97
N LEU A 158 -18.18 -40.88 17.16
CA LEU A 158 -16.90 -40.24 17.53
C LEU A 158 -15.99 -40.11 16.29
N ASP A 159 -15.02 -39.20 16.34
CA ASP A 159 -14.11 -38.94 15.22
C ASP A 159 -13.38 -40.21 14.76
N GLY A 160 -13.59 -40.56 13.49
CA GLY A 160 -12.99 -41.74 12.86
C GLY A 160 -13.73 -43.06 13.08
N GLU A 161 -14.88 -43.09 13.76
CA GLU A 161 -15.73 -44.29 13.80
C GLU A 161 -16.48 -44.50 12.46
N ASP A 162 -16.52 -45.75 11.97
CA ASP A 162 -17.31 -46.10 10.79
C ASP A 162 -18.79 -46.26 11.16
N ARG A 163 -19.64 -45.38 10.58
CA ARG A 163 -21.09 -45.45 10.69
C ARG A 163 -21.64 -46.85 10.34
N LEU A 164 -21.08 -47.51 9.33
CA LEU A 164 -21.54 -48.84 8.88
C LEU A 164 -21.18 -49.93 9.90
N GLU A 165 -20.07 -49.80 10.63
CA GLU A 165 -19.73 -50.73 11.71
C GLU A 165 -20.70 -50.57 12.90
N ILE A 166 -21.04 -49.33 13.25
CA ILE A 166 -21.98 -49.03 14.34
C ILE A 166 -23.41 -49.46 13.96
N GLU A 167 -23.85 -49.19 12.74
CA GLU A 167 -25.13 -49.67 12.21
C GLU A 167 -25.23 -51.20 12.28
N ARG A 168 -24.20 -51.92 11.82
CA ARG A 168 -24.14 -53.39 11.93
C ARG A 168 -24.18 -53.86 13.39
N ARG A 169 -23.45 -53.20 14.31
CA ARG A 169 -23.40 -53.59 15.73
C ARG A 169 -24.74 -53.40 16.44
N LEU A 170 -25.43 -52.29 16.16
CA LEU A 170 -26.81 -52.05 16.64
C LEU A 170 -27.81 -53.09 16.09
N GLU A 171 -27.69 -53.43 14.81
CA GLU A 171 -28.56 -54.38 14.14
C GLU A 171 -28.34 -55.83 14.65
N GLU A 172 -27.10 -56.21 14.95
CA GLU A 172 -26.74 -57.48 15.59
C GLU A 172 -27.28 -57.58 17.03
N GLU A 173 -27.14 -56.54 17.86
CA GLU A 173 -27.67 -56.54 19.23
C GLU A 173 -29.21 -56.54 19.26
N LEU A 174 -29.89 -55.79 18.37
CA LEU A 174 -31.36 -55.84 18.25
C LEU A 174 -31.85 -57.19 17.70
N GLY A 175 -31.17 -57.78 16.72
CA GLY A 175 -31.46 -59.14 16.24
C GLY A 175 -31.25 -60.23 17.32
N SER A 176 -30.37 -59.98 18.30
CA SER A 176 -30.21 -60.83 19.48
C SER A 176 -31.43 -60.82 20.41
N LEU A 177 -32.29 -59.78 20.35
CA LEU A 177 -33.53 -59.71 21.11
C LEU A 177 -34.65 -60.52 20.43
N GLU A 178 -34.76 -60.47 19.09
CA GLU A 178 -35.69 -61.31 18.32
C GLU A 178 -35.38 -62.80 18.52
N THR A 179 -34.10 -63.18 18.50
CA THR A 179 -33.67 -64.58 18.63
C THR A 179 -33.64 -65.12 20.06
N ALA A 180 -33.64 -64.26 21.09
CA ALA A 180 -33.62 -64.68 22.49
C ALA A 180 -34.99 -65.17 23.02
N TYR A 181 -36.10 -64.83 22.35
CA TYR A 181 -37.45 -65.21 22.76
C TYR A 181 -38.25 -65.84 21.61
N ASP A 182 -38.67 -67.10 21.79
CA ASP A 182 -39.62 -67.73 20.87
C ASP A 182 -41.06 -67.24 21.15
N PHE A 183 -41.33 -66.00 20.72
CA PHE A 183 -42.67 -65.39 20.75
C PHE A 183 -43.70 -66.19 19.94
N ARG A 184 -43.28 -67.08 19.04
CA ARG A 184 -44.17 -67.91 18.21
C ARG A 184 -44.56 -69.21 18.94
N GLY A 185 -43.66 -69.79 19.74
CA GLY A 185 -43.92 -70.97 20.56
C GLY A 185 -44.67 -70.70 21.87
N ALA A 186 -44.40 -69.55 22.52
CA ALA A 186 -44.92 -69.26 23.87
C ALA A 186 -46.46 -69.23 23.96
N TYR A 187 -47.15 -68.75 22.92
CA TYR A 187 -48.62 -68.58 22.94
C TYR A 187 -49.43 -69.85 22.66
N VAL A 188 -48.79 -70.97 22.29
CA VAL A 188 -49.49 -72.18 21.80
C VAL A 188 -49.97 -73.09 22.94
N LYS A 189 -49.50 -72.92 24.18
CA LYS A 189 -49.82 -73.79 25.32
C LYS A 189 -50.68 -73.12 26.38
N LYS A 190 -52.00 -73.38 26.33
CA LYS A 190 -52.88 -73.27 27.49
C LYS A 190 -52.58 -74.42 28.47
N GLU A 191 -51.73 -74.18 29.46
CA GLU A 191 -51.69 -74.98 30.69
C GLU A 191 -51.15 -74.14 31.86
N GLU A 192 -51.58 -74.46 33.08
CA GLU A 192 -51.36 -73.61 34.26
C GLU A 192 -49.91 -73.64 34.74
N VAL A 193 -49.24 -72.48 34.78
CA VAL A 193 -47.91 -72.34 35.40
C VAL A 193 -47.99 -71.29 36.51
N ALA A 194 -47.97 -71.77 37.75
CA ALA A 194 -47.85 -70.92 38.93
C ALA A 194 -46.49 -70.19 38.97
N PRO A 195 -46.41 -68.98 39.56
CA PRO A 195 -45.16 -68.23 39.65
C PRO A 195 -44.11 -69.03 40.44
N ARG A 196 -42.98 -69.35 39.80
CA ARG A 196 -41.85 -69.96 40.48
C ARG A 196 -40.97 -68.87 41.09
N VAL A 197 -40.78 -68.97 42.40
CA VAL A 197 -39.78 -68.23 43.16
C VAL A 197 -38.54 -69.13 43.31
N ASP A 198 -37.39 -68.49 43.45
CA ASP A 198 -36.08 -69.01 43.88
C ASP A 198 -35.16 -69.80 42.92
N GLU A 199 -33.87 -69.69 43.32
CA GLU A 199 -32.63 -70.41 42.96
C GLU A 199 -31.89 -70.12 41.64
N ILE A 200 -30.70 -69.52 41.82
CA ILE A 200 -29.64 -69.26 40.81
C ILE A 200 -28.85 -70.55 40.55
N PRO A 201 -28.84 -71.13 39.33
CA PRO A 201 -28.06 -72.32 39.01
C PRO A 201 -26.59 -71.98 38.71
N ASN A 202 -25.76 -71.96 39.76
CA ASN A 202 -24.34 -71.67 39.64
C ASN A 202 -23.54 -72.88 39.11
N SER A 203 -23.49 -73.08 37.79
CA SER A 203 -22.55 -74.03 37.15
C SER A 203 -22.24 -73.64 35.71
N ALA A 204 -20.97 -73.73 35.31
CA ALA A 204 -20.49 -73.24 34.02
C ALA A 204 -20.17 -74.39 33.03
N VAL A 205 -20.53 -74.19 31.76
CA VAL A 205 -19.94 -74.87 30.60
C VAL A 205 -19.57 -73.77 29.58
N PRO A 206 -18.35 -73.74 29.01
CA PRO A 206 -17.83 -72.53 28.39
C PRO A 206 -18.15 -72.40 26.90
N HIS A 207 -18.65 -71.22 26.50
CA HIS A 207 -18.50 -70.74 25.12
C HIS A 207 -17.26 -69.84 24.99
N GLN A 208 -16.65 -69.86 23.82
CA GLN A 208 -15.29 -69.37 23.61
C GLN A 208 -15.22 -67.85 23.65
N ARG A 209 -14.27 -67.31 24.41
CA ARG A 209 -13.76 -65.95 24.17
C ARG A 209 -13.01 -65.93 22.83
N MET A 210 -13.69 -65.55 21.75
CA MET A 210 -12.99 -64.88 20.65
C MET A 210 -12.38 -63.58 21.18
N GLY A 211 -11.14 -63.30 20.77
CA GLY A 211 -10.39 -62.15 21.30
C GLY A 211 -10.83 -60.84 20.67
N GLY A 212 -11.49 -59.98 21.44
CA GLY A 212 -11.86 -58.61 21.03
C GLY A 212 -11.88 -57.70 22.25
N GLY A 213 -10.77 -57.01 22.52
CA GLY A 213 -10.62 -56.09 23.65
C GLY A 213 -11.27 -54.74 23.39
N HIS A 214 -12.57 -54.71 23.11
CA HIS A 214 -13.29 -53.46 22.90
C HIS A 214 -13.34 -52.64 24.20
N LYS A 215 -12.93 -51.38 24.10
CA LYS A 215 -13.17 -50.38 25.15
C LYS A 215 -14.67 -50.12 25.24
N GLY A 216 -15.14 -49.55 26.34
CA GLY A 216 -16.58 -49.38 26.56
C GLY A 216 -17.20 -48.39 25.57
N HIS A 217 -18.08 -48.88 24.69
CA HIS A 217 -19.08 -48.10 23.98
C HIS A 217 -20.44 -48.59 24.49
N SER A 218 -21.13 -47.77 25.28
CA SER A 218 -22.51 -48.02 25.70
C SER A 218 -23.48 -47.51 24.64
N PHE A 219 -24.54 -48.26 24.38
CA PHE A 219 -25.68 -47.79 23.59
C PHE A 219 -26.71 -47.17 24.52
N ASP A 220 -27.26 -46.02 24.13
CA ASP A 220 -28.40 -45.42 24.81
C ASP A 220 -29.69 -46.09 24.27
N VAL A 221 -30.55 -46.58 25.15
CA VAL A 221 -31.72 -47.39 24.77
C VAL A 221 -33.01 -46.82 25.35
N VAL A 222 -34.02 -46.68 24.50
CA VAL A 222 -35.35 -46.11 24.82
C VAL A 222 -36.44 -47.11 24.45
N VAL A 223 -37.37 -47.36 25.37
CA VAL A 223 -38.49 -48.30 25.16
C VAL A 223 -39.83 -47.56 25.17
N TYR A 224 -40.54 -47.64 24.05
CA TYR A 224 -41.89 -47.11 23.85
C TYR A 224 -42.93 -48.21 24.09
N GLN A 225 -43.85 -47.96 25.03
CA GLN A 225 -44.87 -48.91 25.48
C GLN A 225 -46.17 -48.19 25.89
N ASP A 226 -47.30 -48.91 25.82
CA ASP A 226 -48.65 -48.42 26.19
C ASP A 226 -49.14 -48.95 27.56
N PHE A 227 -48.34 -49.77 28.26
CA PHE A 227 -48.70 -50.38 29.55
C PHE A 227 -47.81 -49.89 30.70
N VAL A 228 -48.31 -50.03 31.93
CA VAL A 228 -47.61 -49.63 33.16
C VAL A 228 -46.92 -50.85 33.75
N ALA A 229 -45.59 -50.85 33.77
CA ALA A 229 -44.81 -51.81 34.55
C ALA A 229 -44.97 -51.55 36.06
N GLU A 230 -45.04 -52.61 36.86
CA GLU A 230 -45.25 -52.51 38.32
C GLU A 230 -44.01 -51.99 39.08
N GLU A 231 -42.83 -52.02 38.44
CA GLU A 231 -41.60 -51.38 38.92
C GLU A 231 -41.18 -50.25 37.97
N ASN A 232 -40.77 -49.09 38.52
CA ASN A 232 -40.41 -47.88 37.78
C ASN A 232 -39.05 -47.96 37.05
N LEU A 233 -38.59 -49.15 36.68
CA LEU A 233 -37.33 -49.39 35.98
C LEU A 233 -37.60 -49.50 34.48
N VAL A 234 -37.65 -48.36 33.80
CA VAL A 234 -37.61 -48.32 32.32
C VAL A 234 -36.26 -48.92 31.88
N PRO A 235 -36.23 -49.91 30.97
CA PRO A 235 -34.98 -50.49 30.50
C PRO A 235 -34.12 -49.47 29.74
N VAL A 236 -32.90 -49.24 30.24
CA VAL A 236 -31.88 -48.36 29.63
C VAL A 236 -30.71 -49.13 29.00
N GLU A 237 -30.72 -50.45 29.10
CA GLU A 237 -29.66 -51.35 28.59
C GLU A 237 -30.27 -52.60 27.93
N PHE A 238 -29.58 -53.17 26.94
CA PHE A 238 -30.03 -54.35 26.19
C PHE A 238 -30.38 -55.57 27.06
N GLU A 239 -29.66 -55.84 28.16
CA GLU A 239 -30.03 -56.96 29.06
C GLU A 239 -31.35 -56.68 29.80
N SER A 240 -31.56 -55.44 30.24
CA SER A 240 -32.82 -55.03 30.87
C SER A 240 -33.99 -55.11 29.88
N VAL A 241 -33.77 -54.73 28.61
CA VAL A 241 -34.75 -54.89 27.53
C VAL A 241 -35.08 -56.37 27.31
N ARG A 242 -34.06 -57.26 27.27
CA ARG A 242 -34.27 -58.70 27.05
C ARG A 242 -35.13 -59.34 28.16
N ARG A 243 -35.00 -58.87 29.41
CA ARG A 243 -35.88 -59.29 30.52
C ARG A 243 -37.31 -58.76 30.34
N PHE A 244 -37.44 -57.44 30.13
CA PHE A 244 -38.72 -56.76 29.92
C PHE A 244 -39.57 -57.34 28.77
N LEU A 245 -38.94 -57.61 27.62
CA LEU A 245 -39.60 -58.25 26.46
C LEU A 245 -40.06 -59.68 26.78
N GLY A 246 -39.44 -60.34 27.75
CA GLY A 246 -39.80 -61.68 28.23
C GLY A 246 -41.02 -61.70 29.15
N ASP A 247 -41.25 -60.65 29.93
CA ASP A 247 -42.43 -60.50 30.80
C ASP A 247 -43.69 -60.07 30.04
N LEU A 248 -43.55 -59.67 28.77
CA LEU A 248 -44.60 -59.17 27.89
C LEU A 248 -45.86 -60.07 27.80
N PRO A 249 -45.76 -61.42 27.73
CA PRO A 249 -46.94 -62.28 27.77
C PRO A 249 -47.71 -62.20 29.10
N SER A 250 -47.02 -61.93 30.21
CA SER A 250 -47.66 -61.73 31.52
C SER A 250 -48.41 -60.40 31.61
N TYR A 251 -47.91 -59.36 30.93
CA TYR A 251 -48.60 -58.06 30.86
C TYR A 251 -49.86 -58.16 29.98
N ILE A 252 -49.76 -58.85 28.82
CA ILE A 252 -50.92 -59.16 27.97
C ILE A 252 -51.98 -59.96 28.73
N ALA A 253 -51.57 -60.98 29.52
CA ALA A 253 -52.48 -61.80 30.31
C ALA A 253 -53.26 -60.99 31.37
N ARG A 254 -52.65 -59.95 31.96
CA ARG A 254 -53.31 -59.05 32.93
C ARG A 254 -54.21 -58.01 32.25
N ALA A 255 -53.89 -57.58 31.03
CA ALA A 255 -54.60 -56.52 30.32
C ALA A 255 -55.91 -57.00 29.66
N ASN A 256 -57.01 -56.30 29.94
CA ASN A 256 -58.34 -56.52 29.32
C ASN A 256 -58.78 -58.00 29.29
N GLY A 257 -58.59 -58.72 30.41
CA GLY A 257 -58.96 -60.14 30.52
C GLY A 257 -58.15 -61.08 29.62
N GLY A 258 -56.90 -60.73 29.32
CA GLY A 258 -56.01 -61.51 28.45
C GLY A 258 -56.01 -61.08 26.99
N LYS A 259 -56.80 -60.06 26.62
CA LYS A 259 -56.83 -59.50 25.25
C LYS A 259 -55.68 -58.54 24.97
N GLY A 260 -55.18 -57.81 25.97
CA GLY A 260 -54.26 -56.69 25.74
C GLY A 260 -54.98 -55.36 25.41
N ILE A 261 -54.28 -54.46 24.73
CA ILE A 261 -54.68 -53.08 24.40
C ILE A 261 -55.22 -52.96 22.96
N PRO A 262 -55.96 -51.90 22.59
CA PRO A 262 -56.40 -51.69 21.21
C PRO A 262 -55.20 -51.38 20.32
N LEU A 263 -55.04 -52.13 19.21
CA LEU A 263 -54.01 -51.88 18.20
C LEU A 263 -54.58 -51.19 16.96
N THR A 264 -55.76 -51.61 16.50
CA THR A 264 -56.38 -51.09 15.27
C THR A 264 -57.90 -51.16 15.35
N TYR A 265 -58.55 -50.07 14.97
CA TYR A 265 -60.00 -49.97 14.84
C TYR A 265 -60.45 -50.24 13.40
N THR A 266 -61.60 -50.88 13.26
CA THR A 266 -62.29 -51.07 11.97
C THR A 266 -63.50 -50.12 11.91
N LEU A 267 -63.56 -49.29 10.87
CA LEU A 267 -64.48 -48.17 10.76
C LEU A 267 -65.55 -48.41 9.69
N LEU A 268 -66.82 -48.28 10.05
CA LEU A 268 -67.96 -48.31 9.12
C LEU A 268 -68.32 -46.89 8.69
N PRO A 269 -68.28 -46.53 7.40
CA PRO A 269 -68.81 -45.25 6.92
C PRO A 269 -70.30 -45.15 7.24
N LEU A 270 -70.74 -44.03 7.84
CA LEU A 270 -72.15 -43.87 8.27
C LEU A 270 -73.12 -43.87 7.07
N SER A 271 -72.66 -43.44 5.89
CA SER A 271 -73.41 -43.55 4.64
C SER A 271 -73.78 -45.00 4.28
N ALA A 272 -72.94 -45.98 4.65
CA ALA A 272 -73.18 -47.39 4.42
C ALA A 272 -74.24 -48.00 5.37
N LEU A 273 -74.65 -47.31 6.46
CA LEU A 273 -75.74 -47.78 7.33
C LEU A 273 -77.07 -47.93 6.55
N SER A 274 -77.28 -47.12 5.52
CA SER A 274 -78.43 -47.19 4.60
C SER A 274 -78.55 -48.53 3.85
N ILE A 275 -77.46 -49.31 3.76
CA ILE A 275 -77.43 -50.64 3.14
C ILE A 275 -77.95 -51.72 4.10
N PHE A 276 -77.84 -51.47 5.41
CA PHE A 276 -78.16 -52.44 6.47
C PHE A 276 -79.46 -52.12 7.23
N LEU A 277 -80.02 -50.90 7.06
CA LEU A 277 -81.15 -50.40 7.83
C LEU A 277 -82.17 -49.68 6.92
N PRO A 278 -83.49 -49.91 7.08
CA PRO A 278 -84.53 -49.26 6.28
C PRO A 278 -84.85 -47.82 6.75
N VAL A 279 -83.87 -47.10 7.29
CA VAL A 279 -84.02 -45.78 7.91
C VAL A 279 -83.13 -44.77 7.20
N GLY A 280 -83.72 -43.66 6.74
CA GLY A 280 -82.98 -42.57 6.09
C GLY A 280 -82.17 -41.75 7.10
N VAL A 281 -80.93 -42.15 7.35
CA VAL A 281 -79.98 -41.36 8.15
C VAL A 281 -79.48 -40.17 7.32
N HIS A 282 -79.68 -38.95 7.81
CA HIS A 282 -79.02 -37.77 7.26
C HIS A 282 -77.54 -37.80 7.64
N THR A 283 -76.68 -38.21 6.71
CA THR A 283 -75.23 -38.27 6.92
C THR A 283 -74.53 -37.03 6.38
N SER A 284 -73.41 -36.66 7.00
CA SER A 284 -72.43 -35.69 6.51
C SER A 284 -72.05 -35.92 5.03
N PRO A 285 -71.64 -34.87 4.27
CA PRO A 285 -71.19 -35.02 2.89
C PRO A 285 -69.99 -35.99 2.77
N ALA A 286 -69.78 -36.53 1.57
CA ALA A 286 -68.68 -37.44 1.30
C ALA A 286 -67.32 -36.72 1.49
N ILE A 287 -66.46 -37.28 2.34
CA ILE A 287 -65.11 -36.78 2.57
C ILE A 287 -64.33 -36.82 1.25
N THR A 288 -63.67 -35.72 0.91
CA THR A 288 -62.76 -35.64 -0.24
C THR A 288 -61.33 -35.79 0.27
N GLU A 289 -60.82 -37.02 0.27
CA GLU A 289 -59.43 -37.27 0.65
C GLU A 289 -58.47 -36.80 -0.46
N PRO A 290 -57.41 -36.02 -0.17
CA PRO A 290 -56.45 -35.60 -1.18
C PRO A 290 -55.75 -36.78 -1.83
N THR A 291 -55.31 -36.61 -3.08
CA THR A 291 -54.56 -37.63 -3.81
C THR A 291 -53.30 -38.04 -3.05
N ALA A 292 -53.07 -39.36 -2.94
CA ALA A 292 -51.97 -39.92 -2.14
C ALA A 292 -50.58 -39.38 -2.54
N LYS A 293 -50.41 -38.93 -3.80
CA LYS A 293 -49.20 -38.24 -4.24
C LYS A 293 -48.98 -36.92 -3.47
N ILE A 294 -49.99 -36.05 -3.40
CA ILE A 294 -49.88 -34.77 -2.68
C ILE A 294 -49.54 -35.03 -1.21
N LEU A 295 -50.16 -36.04 -0.59
CA LEU A 295 -49.84 -36.41 0.79
C LEU A 295 -48.38 -36.85 0.93
N GLN A 296 -47.86 -37.67 0.02
CA GLN A 296 -46.44 -38.07 0.01
C GLN A 296 -45.49 -36.90 -0.25
N ASP A 297 -45.85 -35.96 -1.12
CA ASP A 297 -45.07 -34.74 -1.41
C ASP A 297 -44.94 -33.87 -0.13
N PHE A 298 -45.93 -33.89 0.77
CA PHE A 298 -45.84 -33.28 2.10
C PHE A 298 -45.01 -34.10 3.10
N VAL A 299 -45.10 -35.43 3.11
CA VAL A 299 -44.24 -36.31 3.95
C VAL A 299 -42.75 -36.02 3.66
N GLN A 300 -42.38 -36.01 2.37
CA GLN A 300 -41.01 -35.69 1.92
C GLN A 300 -40.58 -34.26 2.29
N CYS A 301 -41.52 -33.31 2.36
CA CYS A 301 -41.24 -31.95 2.80
C CYS A 301 -40.87 -31.91 4.29
N PHE A 302 -41.64 -32.60 5.14
CA PHE A 302 -41.32 -32.71 6.57
C PHE A 302 -40.02 -33.47 6.83
N ASP A 303 -39.79 -34.61 6.17
CA ASP A 303 -38.51 -35.34 6.24
C ASP A 303 -37.31 -34.43 5.90
N ARG A 304 -37.45 -33.57 4.88
CA ARG A 304 -36.43 -32.59 4.49
C ARG A 304 -36.23 -31.48 5.53
N ILE A 305 -37.30 -30.96 6.14
CA ILE A 305 -37.18 -29.99 7.25
C ILE A 305 -36.38 -30.62 8.40
N CYS A 306 -36.64 -31.89 8.71
CA CYS A 306 -35.98 -32.61 9.80
C CYS A 306 -34.46 -32.79 9.58
N SER A 307 -34.01 -33.25 8.41
CA SER A 307 -32.57 -33.32 8.10
C SER A 307 -31.89 -31.94 8.12
N VAL A 308 -32.57 -30.88 7.64
CA VAL A 308 -32.00 -29.52 7.71
C VAL A 308 -31.89 -29.01 9.16
N LYS A 309 -32.85 -29.34 10.03
CA LYS A 309 -32.77 -29.06 11.48
C LYS A 309 -31.62 -29.83 12.14
N GLN A 310 -31.45 -31.11 11.83
CA GLN A 310 -30.34 -31.93 12.35
C GLN A 310 -28.98 -31.33 11.94
N LYS A 311 -28.78 -31.04 10.65
CA LYS A 311 -27.54 -30.43 10.14
C LYS A 311 -27.20 -29.08 10.78
N ILE A 312 -28.18 -28.21 11.04
CA ILE A 312 -27.91 -26.90 11.68
C ILE A 312 -27.69 -27.03 13.20
N ASN A 313 -28.27 -28.04 13.86
CA ASN A 313 -27.94 -28.35 15.25
C ASN A 313 -26.51 -28.88 15.38
N ASP A 314 -26.11 -29.84 14.53
CA ASP A 314 -24.74 -30.36 14.47
C ASP A 314 -23.73 -29.24 14.19
N TYR A 315 -24.06 -28.37 13.24
CA TYR A 315 -23.23 -27.20 12.95
C TYR A 315 -23.19 -26.17 14.08
N TYR A 316 -24.25 -26.05 14.88
CA TYR A 316 -24.23 -25.19 16.07
C TYR A 316 -23.30 -25.73 17.17
N VAL A 317 -23.27 -27.05 17.37
CA VAL A 317 -22.27 -27.70 18.24
C VAL A 317 -20.87 -27.45 17.70
N TYR A 318 -20.62 -27.75 16.42
CA TYR A 318 -19.34 -27.51 15.74
C TYR A 318 -18.85 -26.04 15.84
N VAL A 319 -19.73 -25.05 15.63
CA VAL A 319 -19.41 -23.61 15.79
C VAL A 319 -19.15 -23.23 17.25
N THR A 320 -19.74 -23.94 18.21
CA THR A 320 -19.50 -23.73 19.64
C THR A 320 -18.15 -24.31 20.07
N ASP A 321 -17.79 -25.50 19.61
CA ASP A 321 -16.50 -26.14 19.92
C ASP A 321 -15.32 -25.38 19.28
N HIS A 322 -15.51 -24.85 18.06
CA HIS A 322 -14.50 -24.06 17.34
C HIS A 322 -14.65 -22.53 17.57
N ALA A 323 -15.31 -22.11 18.65
CA ALA A 323 -15.61 -20.70 18.94
C ALA A 323 -14.37 -19.78 18.89
N PHE A 324 -13.19 -20.29 19.25
CA PHE A 324 -11.92 -19.55 19.26
C PHE A 324 -11.48 -19.03 17.87
N CYS A 325 -12.00 -19.58 16.77
CA CYS A 325 -11.70 -19.15 15.41
C CYS A 325 -12.95 -18.75 14.59
N MET A 326 -14.10 -18.59 15.26
CA MET A 326 -15.38 -18.21 14.63
C MET A 326 -15.66 -16.71 14.80
N PRO A 327 -16.18 -16.01 13.76
CA PRO A 327 -16.64 -14.64 13.90
C PRO A 327 -17.80 -14.54 14.92
N PRO A 328 -17.76 -13.62 15.90
CA PRO A 328 -18.81 -13.48 16.92
C PRO A 328 -20.21 -13.24 16.35
N GLU A 329 -20.32 -12.54 15.21
CA GLU A 329 -21.59 -12.33 14.51
C GLU A 329 -22.20 -13.67 14.04
N HIS A 330 -21.38 -14.58 13.50
CA HIS A 330 -21.81 -15.90 13.04
C HIS A 330 -22.29 -16.79 14.18
N MET A 331 -21.62 -16.73 15.34
CA MET A 331 -22.06 -17.40 16.58
C MET A 331 -23.45 -16.92 17.05
N HIS A 332 -23.86 -15.70 16.69
CA HIS A 332 -25.20 -15.17 16.95
C HIS A 332 -26.19 -15.40 15.80
N ASP A 333 -25.72 -15.62 14.57
CA ASP A 333 -26.56 -15.87 13.40
C ASP A 333 -27.07 -17.32 13.34
N VAL A 334 -26.24 -18.31 13.72
CA VAL A 334 -26.66 -19.73 13.71
C VAL A 334 -27.86 -20.00 14.64
N PRO A 335 -27.88 -19.62 15.94
CA PRO A 335 -29.05 -19.79 16.80
C PRO A 335 -30.30 -19.02 16.31
N ARG A 336 -30.10 -17.87 15.65
CA ARG A 336 -31.18 -17.07 15.05
C ARG A 336 -31.77 -17.77 13.83
N CYS A 337 -30.94 -18.43 13.03
CA CYS A 337 -31.36 -19.25 11.91
C CYS A 337 -32.14 -20.49 12.37
N ILE A 338 -31.68 -21.19 13.42
CA ILE A 338 -32.42 -22.29 14.06
C ILE A 338 -33.81 -21.80 14.52
N SER A 339 -33.86 -20.68 15.24
CA SER A 339 -35.11 -20.08 15.72
C SER A 339 -36.07 -19.73 14.58
N SER A 340 -35.54 -19.20 13.46
CA SER A 340 -36.31 -18.86 12.26
C SER A 340 -36.86 -20.11 11.56
N LEU A 341 -36.09 -21.18 11.47
CA LEU A 341 -36.50 -22.45 10.87
C LEU A 341 -37.61 -23.14 11.69
N VAL A 342 -37.51 -23.13 13.02
CA VAL A 342 -38.57 -23.65 13.90
C VAL A 342 -39.86 -22.84 13.78
N ALA A 343 -39.78 -21.52 13.62
CA ALA A 343 -40.95 -20.68 13.37
C ALA A 343 -41.59 -20.96 12.00
N ALA A 344 -40.77 -21.08 10.95
CA ALA A 344 -41.24 -21.41 9.59
C ALA A 344 -41.92 -22.79 9.52
N GLU A 345 -41.38 -23.80 10.22
CA GLU A 345 -42.02 -25.11 10.37
C GLU A 345 -43.39 -25.00 11.06
N ALA A 346 -43.48 -24.27 12.17
CA ALA A 346 -44.72 -24.10 12.92
C ALA A 346 -45.82 -23.40 12.09
N ASP A 347 -45.46 -22.36 11.34
CA ASP A 347 -46.37 -21.67 10.42
C ASP A 347 -46.80 -22.55 9.24
N PHE A 348 -45.88 -23.32 8.65
CA PHE A 348 -46.17 -24.27 7.58
C PHE A 348 -47.11 -25.39 8.04
N ARG A 349 -46.80 -26.01 9.19
CA ARG A 349 -47.61 -27.05 9.84
C ARG A 349 -49.02 -26.55 10.16
N SER A 350 -49.13 -25.35 10.71
CA SER A 350 -50.43 -24.72 11.03
C SER A 350 -51.28 -24.42 9.78
N ASN A 351 -50.65 -23.96 8.69
CA ASN A 351 -51.34 -23.73 7.42
C ASN A 351 -51.76 -25.03 6.74
N TYR A 352 -50.91 -26.07 6.78
CA TYR A 352 -51.23 -27.40 6.29
C TYR A 352 -52.43 -28.00 7.03
N ALA A 353 -52.43 -27.94 8.37
CA ALA A 353 -53.53 -28.40 9.21
C ALA A 353 -54.87 -27.66 8.95
N ARG A 354 -54.83 -26.40 8.52
CA ARG A 354 -56.03 -25.68 8.10
C ARG A 354 -56.51 -26.16 6.72
N ILE A 355 -55.64 -26.13 5.72
CA ILE A 355 -56.03 -26.44 4.33
C ILE A 355 -56.43 -27.92 4.17
N LEU A 356 -55.78 -28.86 4.88
CA LEU A 356 -56.14 -30.27 4.86
C LEU A 356 -57.60 -30.51 5.32
N ARG A 357 -58.03 -29.81 6.37
CA ARG A 357 -59.42 -29.83 6.85
C ARG A 357 -60.38 -29.17 5.86
N ASP A 358 -59.99 -28.01 5.30
CA ASP A 358 -60.78 -27.31 4.29
C ASP A 358 -61.02 -28.19 3.05
N VAL A 359 -60.02 -28.97 2.61
CA VAL A 359 -60.16 -29.92 1.48
C VAL A 359 -61.05 -31.11 1.86
N ARG A 360 -60.80 -31.77 3.00
CA ARG A 360 -61.59 -32.95 3.42
C ARG A 360 -63.07 -32.65 3.64
N ALA A 361 -63.39 -31.45 4.14
CA ALA A 361 -64.75 -30.97 4.31
C ALA A 361 -65.44 -30.58 2.98
N GLY A 362 -64.71 -30.54 1.86
CA GLY A 362 -65.22 -30.08 0.57
C GLY A 362 -65.33 -28.55 0.44
N ASN A 363 -64.71 -27.79 1.35
CA ASN A 363 -64.71 -26.33 1.32
C ASN A 363 -63.73 -25.74 0.30
N THR A 364 -62.72 -26.51 -0.13
CA THR A 364 -61.72 -26.09 -1.12
C THR A 364 -61.11 -27.25 -1.91
N GLU A 365 -60.41 -26.95 -3.00
CA GLU A 365 -59.78 -27.92 -3.90
C GLU A 365 -58.38 -28.33 -3.41
N GLU A 366 -57.96 -29.58 -3.66
CA GLU A 366 -56.61 -30.07 -3.28
C GLU A 366 -55.46 -29.26 -3.90
N GLN A 367 -55.72 -28.50 -4.97
CA GLN A 367 -54.78 -27.55 -5.56
C GLN A 367 -54.28 -26.49 -4.56
N GLN A 368 -55.04 -26.18 -3.49
CA GLN A 368 -54.57 -25.30 -2.40
C GLN A 368 -53.40 -25.92 -1.59
N LEU A 369 -53.35 -27.26 -1.46
CA LEU A 369 -52.22 -27.94 -0.81
C LEU A 369 -50.97 -27.85 -1.70
N VAL A 370 -51.11 -28.03 -3.01
CA VAL A 370 -50.02 -27.83 -3.98
C VAL A 370 -49.51 -26.39 -3.94
N GLN A 371 -50.41 -25.40 -3.88
CA GLN A 371 -50.04 -23.98 -3.76
C GLN A 371 -49.32 -23.67 -2.44
N LEU A 372 -49.71 -24.28 -1.31
CA LEU A 372 -48.99 -24.16 -0.04
C LEU A 372 -47.55 -24.72 -0.16
N LEU A 373 -47.39 -25.88 -0.76
CA LEU A 373 -46.09 -26.54 -0.93
C LEU A 373 -45.16 -25.77 -1.89
N GLU A 374 -45.70 -25.30 -3.02
CA GLU A 374 -44.97 -24.40 -3.93
C GLU A 374 -44.60 -23.07 -3.26
N ALA A 375 -45.52 -22.49 -2.46
CA ALA A 375 -45.27 -21.24 -1.76
C ALA A 375 -44.19 -21.40 -0.68
N PHE A 376 -44.16 -22.54 0.02
CA PHE A 376 -43.09 -22.88 0.96
C PHE A 376 -41.74 -22.95 0.23
N TYR A 377 -41.60 -23.82 -0.76
CA TYR A 377 -40.33 -23.96 -1.50
C TYR A 377 -39.86 -22.69 -2.25
N ARG A 378 -40.77 -21.76 -2.62
CA ARG A 378 -40.42 -20.47 -3.25
C ARG A 378 -40.17 -19.32 -2.27
N LYS A 379 -40.78 -19.32 -1.08
CA LYS A 379 -40.66 -18.23 -0.10
C LYS A 379 -39.69 -18.53 1.04
N ASP A 380 -39.44 -19.81 1.35
CA ASP A 380 -38.69 -20.20 2.54
C ASP A 380 -37.18 -19.95 2.36
N SER A 381 -36.80 -18.71 2.64
CA SER A 381 -35.41 -18.31 2.81
C SER A 381 -34.78 -18.88 4.07
N ALA A 382 -35.55 -19.27 5.10
CA ALA A 382 -34.99 -19.82 6.34
C ALA A 382 -34.42 -21.22 6.12
N LEU A 383 -35.12 -22.10 5.39
CA LEU A 383 -34.66 -23.45 5.05
C LEU A 383 -33.48 -23.41 4.06
N GLN A 384 -33.48 -22.47 3.11
CA GLN A 384 -32.32 -22.25 2.22
C GLN A 384 -31.11 -21.66 2.96
N HIS A 385 -31.32 -20.67 3.82
CA HIS A 385 -30.28 -20.05 4.65
C HIS A 385 -29.70 -21.04 5.67
N ALA A 386 -30.53 -21.91 6.26
CA ALA A 386 -30.09 -22.97 7.16
C ALA A 386 -29.17 -23.99 6.47
N VAL A 387 -29.37 -24.29 5.19
CA VAL A 387 -28.40 -25.08 4.42
C VAL A 387 -27.13 -24.26 4.15
N GLN A 388 -27.25 -23.03 3.66
CA GLN A 388 -26.11 -22.17 3.29
C GLN A 388 -25.18 -21.83 4.47
N ILE A 389 -25.72 -21.65 5.68
CA ILE A 389 -24.93 -21.25 6.85
C ILE A 389 -24.05 -22.40 7.37
N THR A 390 -24.45 -23.67 7.17
CA THR A 390 -23.75 -24.88 7.69
C THR A 390 -22.41 -25.17 7.05
N SER A 391 -22.11 -24.64 5.87
CA SER A 391 -20.83 -24.86 5.18
C SER A 391 -19.88 -23.67 5.24
N ARG A 392 -20.33 -22.50 5.72
CA ARG A 392 -19.69 -21.19 5.46
C ARG A 392 -18.22 -21.08 5.89
N TYR A 393 -17.81 -21.73 6.98
CA TYR A 393 -16.44 -21.67 7.51
C TYR A 393 -15.75 -23.04 7.62
N ALA A 394 -16.32 -24.09 7.00
CA ALA A 394 -15.80 -25.47 7.16
C ALA A 394 -14.34 -25.62 6.68
N GLU A 395 -14.01 -25.08 5.51
CA GLU A 395 -12.65 -25.14 4.95
C GLU A 395 -11.62 -24.34 5.79
N LYS A 396 -12.04 -23.22 6.37
CA LYS A 396 -11.23 -22.39 7.26
C LYS A 396 -10.83 -23.16 8.52
N VAL A 397 -11.81 -23.76 9.18
CA VAL A 397 -11.59 -24.54 10.41
C VAL A 397 -10.70 -25.74 10.12
N ALA A 398 -11.00 -26.52 9.07
CA ALA A 398 -10.16 -27.66 8.66
C ALA A 398 -8.70 -27.28 8.35
N PHE A 399 -8.44 -26.08 7.80
CA PHE A 399 -7.08 -25.55 7.66
C PHE A 399 -6.43 -25.20 9.01
N ILE A 400 -7.18 -24.56 9.91
CA ILE A 400 -6.71 -24.20 11.26
C ILE A 400 -6.37 -25.46 12.05
N ASP A 401 -7.25 -26.46 12.10
CA ASP A 401 -7.03 -27.72 12.83
C ASP A 401 -5.82 -28.47 12.29
N MET A 402 -5.64 -28.50 10.95
CA MET A 402 -4.46 -29.06 10.30
C MET A 402 -3.18 -28.35 10.76
N ALA A 403 -3.18 -27.02 10.83
CA ALA A 403 -2.03 -26.25 11.28
C ALA A 403 -1.75 -26.43 12.79
N LEU A 404 -2.78 -26.43 13.64
CA LEU A 404 -2.69 -26.68 15.08
C LEU A 404 -2.15 -28.10 15.36
N ALA A 405 -2.61 -29.11 14.63
CA ALA A 405 -2.13 -30.48 14.72
C ALA A 405 -0.67 -30.66 14.26
N ASN A 406 -0.15 -29.73 13.44
CA ASN A 406 1.28 -29.66 13.08
C ASN A 406 2.08 -28.69 13.98
N GLY A 407 1.49 -28.16 15.06
CA GLY A 407 2.17 -27.36 16.08
C GLY A 407 2.27 -25.86 15.78
N ALA A 408 1.43 -25.30 14.89
CA ALA A 408 1.28 -23.86 14.78
C ALA A 408 0.45 -23.28 15.94
N THR A 409 0.62 -21.99 16.23
CA THR A 409 -0.32 -21.20 17.04
C THR A 409 -1.26 -20.39 16.13
N TYR A 410 -2.57 -20.50 16.34
CA TYR A 410 -3.57 -19.65 15.67
C TYR A 410 -3.69 -18.29 16.37
N ILE A 411 -3.82 -17.22 15.58
CA ILE A 411 -4.06 -15.85 16.05
C ILE A 411 -5.26 -15.29 15.27
N GLY A 412 -6.29 -14.88 16.01
CA GLY A 412 -7.51 -14.29 15.46
C GLY A 412 -8.54 -14.03 16.55
N TYR A 413 -9.69 -14.70 16.51
CA TYR A 413 -10.79 -14.51 17.48
C TYR A 413 -10.50 -15.06 18.89
N ASN A 414 -9.27 -15.47 19.19
CA ASN A 414 -8.85 -16.12 20.44
C ASN A 414 -8.07 -15.21 21.42
N GLU A 415 -8.18 -13.89 21.27
CA GLU A 415 -7.52 -12.85 22.10
C GLU A 415 -5.96 -12.86 22.11
N LEU A 416 -5.30 -13.81 21.43
CA LEU A 416 -3.84 -13.83 21.28
C LEU A 416 -3.35 -12.75 20.31
N SER A 417 -2.07 -12.37 20.43
CA SER A 417 -1.44 -11.42 19.51
C SER A 417 -0.06 -11.90 19.05
N ILE A 418 0.41 -11.38 17.91
CA ILE A 418 1.75 -11.67 17.42
C ILE A 418 2.81 -11.24 18.45
N GLU A 419 2.53 -10.18 19.22
CA GLU A 419 3.44 -9.65 20.24
C GLU A 419 3.53 -10.53 21.50
N SER A 420 2.50 -11.29 21.88
CA SER A 420 2.60 -12.22 23.01
C SER A 420 3.51 -13.41 22.67
N GLU A 421 3.29 -14.02 21.51
CA GLU A 421 3.97 -15.26 21.13
C GLU A 421 5.44 -15.03 20.75
N THR A 422 5.71 -13.98 19.95
CA THR A 422 7.06 -13.75 19.38
C THR A 422 8.09 -13.26 20.39
N ASN A 423 7.68 -12.63 21.50
CA ASN A 423 8.61 -12.14 22.53
C ASN A 423 9.26 -13.25 23.37
N THR A 424 8.90 -14.52 23.15
CA THR A 424 9.39 -15.66 23.94
C THR A 424 10.60 -16.40 23.35
N THR A 425 10.85 -16.31 22.04
CA THR A 425 11.88 -17.12 21.37
C THR A 425 13.12 -16.34 20.91
N SER A 426 14.19 -17.09 20.62
CA SER A 426 15.41 -16.63 19.95
C SER A 426 15.68 -17.36 18.62
N GLY A 427 14.77 -18.23 18.18
CA GLY A 427 14.82 -18.93 16.90
C GLY A 427 14.22 -18.16 15.72
N ASN A 428 13.78 -18.90 14.71
CA ASN A 428 12.98 -18.37 13.60
C ASN A 428 11.52 -18.18 14.05
N VAL A 429 10.83 -17.22 13.45
CA VAL A 429 9.36 -17.16 13.47
C VAL A 429 8.86 -17.10 12.03
N TYR A 430 7.92 -17.97 11.69
CA TYR A 430 7.20 -17.96 10.43
C TYR A 430 5.74 -17.57 10.69
N ILE A 431 5.23 -16.56 9.98
CA ILE A 431 3.85 -16.08 10.16
C ILE A 431 3.11 -16.18 8.82
N PHE A 432 2.16 -17.11 8.72
CA PHE A 432 1.32 -17.33 7.55
C PHE A 432 0.04 -16.48 7.67
N TYR A 433 -0.14 -15.52 6.78
CA TYR A 433 -1.30 -14.63 6.76
C TYR A 433 -2.37 -15.16 5.80
N PHE A 434 -3.60 -15.25 6.26
CA PHE A 434 -4.73 -15.77 5.48
C PHE A 434 -6.07 -15.09 5.79
N SER A 435 -7.04 -15.31 4.91
CA SER A 435 -8.46 -14.96 5.08
C SER A 435 -9.32 -15.94 4.29
N GLU A 436 -10.64 -15.92 4.51
CA GLU A 436 -11.59 -16.77 3.77
C GLU A 436 -11.57 -16.50 2.25
N ASP A 437 -11.40 -15.23 1.85
CA ASP A 437 -11.37 -14.81 0.45
C ASP A 437 -10.19 -15.42 -0.34
N VAL A 438 -9.07 -15.71 0.34
CA VAL A 438 -7.86 -16.26 -0.29
C VAL A 438 -7.68 -17.77 -0.13
N LEU A 439 -8.48 -18.41 0.72
CA LEU A 439 -8.50 -19.87 0.92
C LEU A 439 -8.94 -20.64 -0.35
N ASN A 440 -9.78 -20.02 -1.18
CA ASN A 440 -10.39 -20.63 -2.35
C ASN A 440 -9.46 -20.75 -3.56
N GLY A 441 -8.70 -21.85 -3.62
CA GLY A 441 -8.23 -22.49 -4.86
C GLY A 441 -7.18 -21.77 -5.72
N ASN A 442 -6.79 -20.54 -5.40
CA ASN A 442 -5.78 -19.80 -6.17
C ASN A 442 -4.39 -20.47 -6.08
N GLN A 443 -3.61 -20.41 -7.17
CA GLN A 443 -2.24 -20.97 -7.21
C GLN A 443 -1.34 -20.40 -6.09
N SER A 444 -1.54 -19.15 -5.68
CA SER A 444 -0.81 -18.52 -4.57
C SER A 444 -1.13 -19.17 -3.21
N TRP A 445 -2.34 -19.70 -3.01
CA TRP A 445 -2.69 -20.49 -1.81
C TRP A 445 -1.94 -21.81 -1.81
N ILE A 446 -2.02 -22.56 -2.92
CA ILE A 446 -1.37 -23.87 -3.07
C ILE A 446 0.15 -23.77 -2.84
N SER A 447 0.81 -22.79 -3.46
CA SER A 447 2.27 -22.63 -3.32
C SER A 447 2.70 -22.20 -1.91
N ASN A 448 1.93 -21.34 -1.22
CA ASN A 448 2.23 -20.98 0.17
C ASN A 448 1.92 -22.13 1.15
N LEU A 449 0.86 -22.91 0.90
CA LEU A 449 0.51 -24.07 1.72
C LEU A 449 1.57 -25.18 1.60
N ASP A 450 2.08 -25.45 0.40
CA ASP A 450 3.21 -26.37 0.19
C ASP A 450 4.51 -25.86 0.86
N LEU A 451 4.73 -24.53 0.90
CA LEU A 451 5.82 -23.95 1.69
C LEU A 451 5.61 -24.11 3.20
N LEU A 452 4.40 -23.87 3.72
CA LEU A 452 4.05 -24.08 5.13
C LEU A 452 4.22 -25.55 5.56
N LEU A 453 3.76 -26.49 4.72
CA LEU A 453 3.90 -27.93 4.93
C LEU A 453 5.37 -28.41 4.86
N LYS A 454 6.27 -27.67 4.20
CA LYS A 454 7.72 -27.89 4.29
C LYS A 454 8.28 -27.35 5.60
N LEU A 455 7.87 -26.15 6.03
CA LEU A 455 8.31 -25.54 7.29
C LEU A 455 7.98 -26.44 8.50
N PHE A 456 6.77 -26.98 8.58
CA PHE A 456 6.39 -27.96 9.62
C PHE A 456 7.30 -29.21 9.68
N ARG A 457 8.00 -29.55 8.59
CA ARG A 457 8.92 -30.69 8.51
C ARG A 457 10.39 -30.31 8.71
N SER A 458 10.74 -29.02 8.69
CA SER A 458 12.12 -28.54 8.74
C SER A 458 12.45 -27.64 9.93
N SER A 459 11.44 -27.08 10.61
CA SER A 459 11.62 -26.22 11.79
C SER A 459 12.30 -26.96 12.95
N GLY A 460 13.21 -26.27 13.64
CA GLY A 460 13.84 -26.76 14.86
C GLY A 460 12.99 -26.52 16.12
N PRO A 461 13.35 -27.12 17.27
CA PRO A 461 12.57 -27.08 18.51
C PRO A 461 12.49 -25.69 19.19
N ASN A 462 13.12 -24.65 18.63
CA ASN A 462 13.03 -23.27 19.08
C ASN A 462 12.31 -22.36 18.07
N ASP A 463 11.92 -22.89 16.90
CA ASP A 463 11.26 -22.12 15.85
C ASP A 463 9.75 -22.10 16.07
N ILE A 464 9.11 -20.95 15.85
CA ILE A 464 7.66 -20.77 16.03
C ILE A 464 6.99 -20.63 14.66
N ILE A 465 5.85 -21.30 14.47
CA ILE A 465 4.97 -21.11 13.32
C ILE A 465 3.65 -20.53 13.83
N LEU A 466 3.27 -19.37 13.30
CA LEU A 466 2.01 -18.67 13.58
C LEU A 466 1.14 -18.69 12.32
N ILE A 467 -0.17 -18.89 12.48
CA ILE A 467 -1.16 -18.61 11.43
C ILE A 467 -2.04 -17.45 11.88
N VAL A 468 -2.23 -16.45 11.02
CA VAL A 468 -2.92 -15.19 11.35
C VAL A 468 -4.11 -15.01 10.42
N ASP A 469 -5.30 -14.94 11.02
CA ASP A 469 -6.56 -14.67 10.35
C ASP A 469 -6.79 -13.17 10.19
N CYS A 470 -6.59 -12.65 8.98
CA CYS A 470 -6.72 -11.23 8.67
C CYS A 470 -8.17 -10.72 8.80
N HIS A 471 -9.20 -11.58 8.67
CA HIS A 471 -10.60 -11.19 8.94
C HIS A 471 -10.85 -10.99 10.43
N ALA A 472 -10.08 -11.64 11.30
CA ALA A 472 -10.12 -11.42 12.75
C ALA A 472 -9.32 -10.18 13.21
N THR A 473 -8.19 -9.88 12.56
CA THR A 473 -7.38 -8.68 12.88
C THR A 473 -7.93 -7.39 12.26
N GLY A 474 -8.76 -7.49 11.22
CA GLY A 474 -9.30 -6.36 10.46
C GLY A 474 -8.42 -5.91 9.29
N ASP A 475 -7.46 -6.74 8.88
CA ASP A 475 -6.55 -6.48 7.76
C ASP A 475 -7.15 -6.97 6.43
N THR A 476 -6.96 -6.20 5.36
CA THR A 476 -7.36 -6.61 4.00
C THR A 476 -6.22 -7.34 3.29
N LEU A 477 -6.48 -8.53 2.77
CA LEU A 477 -5.47 -9.44 2.25
C LEU A 477 -5.72 -9.79 0.77
N GLU A 478 -4.87 -9.27 -0.13
CA GLU A 478 -4.99 -9.55 -1.59
C GLU A 478 -4.58 -10.99 -1.98
N LYS A 479 -3.63 -11.58 -1.24
CA LYS A 479 -3.09 -12.92 -1.46
C LYS A 479 -2.47 -13.47 -0.16
N PRO A 480 -2.38 -14.80 0.03
CA PRO A 480 -1.71 -15.38 1.19
C PRO A 480 -0.19 -15.26 1.03
N TYR A 481 0.52 -15.12 2.15
CA TYR A 481 1.99 -15.07 2.20
C TYR A 481 2.53 -15.48 3.56
N ILE A 482 3.82 -15.83 3.61
CA ILE A 482 4.55 -16.15 4.85
C ILE A 482 5.60 -15.07 5.12
N THR A 483 5.50 -14.35 6.24
CA THR A 483 6.60 -13.53 6.75
C THR A 483 7.57 -14.40 7.53
N HIS A 484 8.88 -14.24 7.32
CA HIS A 484 9.94 -14.91 8.08
C HIS A 484 10.74 -13.90 8.91
N TYR A 485 10.86 -14.16 10.21
CA TYR A 485 11.70 -13.45 11.16
C TYR A 485 12.80 -14.36 11.72
N TYR A 486 13.90 -13.74 12.16
CA TYR A 486 14.90 -14.38 13.02
C TYR A 486 15.12 -13.48 14.24
N GLY A 487 14.69 -13.93 15.42
CA GLY A 487 14.43 -13.03 16.54
C GLY A 487 13.52 -11.86 16.13
N GLN A 488 13.89 -10.64 16.49
CA GLN A 488 13.11 -9.43 16.17
C GLN A 488 13.37 -8.84 14.76
N GLN A 489 14.14 -9.48 13.88
CA GLN A 489 14.41 -8.99 12.52
C GLN A 489 13.60 -9.75 11.46
N ILE A 490 12.85 -9.03 10.63
CA ILE A 490 12.27 -9.56 9.40
C ILE A 490 13.40 -9.93 8.42
N ILE A 491 13.39 -11.19 7.97
CA ILE A 491 14.27 -11.74 6.94
C ILE A 491 13.60 -11.64 5.57
N ALA A 492 12.32 -12.01 5.49
CA ALA A 492 11.50 -11.88 4.29
C ALA A 492 10.06 -11.48 4.65
N TYR A 493 9.49 -10.51 3.93
CA TYR A 493 8.07 -10.13 4.07
C TYR A 493 7.13 -11.11 3.36
N ASP A 494 7.60 -11.70 2.26
CA ASP A 494 6.93 -12.77 1.52
C ASP A 494 8.01 -13.81 1.23
N LEU A 495 8.04 -14.88 2.02
CA LEU A 495 9.07 -15.92 1.96
C LEU A 495 8.99 -16.72 0.66
N LEU A 496 7.80 -16.90 0.08
CA LEU A 496 7.64 -17.61 -1.19
C LEU A 496 8.27 -16.78 -2.32
N MET A 497 7.85 -15.52 -2.47
CA MET A 497 8.42 -14.61 -3.47
C MET A 497 9.92 -14.37 -3.25
N TYR A 498 10.36 -14.32 -1.98
CA TYR A 498 11.79 -14.24 -1.64
C TYR A 498 12.56 -15.47 -2.14
N LEU A 499 12.06 -16.69 -1.88
CA LEU A 499 12.68 -17.94 -2.36
C LEU A 499 12.68 -18.06 -3.88
N GLU A 500 11.59 -17.69 -4.56
CA GLU A 500 11.51 -17.63 -6.03
C GLU A 500 12.58 -16.69 -6.62
N VAL A 501 12.76 -15.51 -6.01
CA VAL A 501 13.81 -14.55 -6.44
C VAL A 501 15.23 -15.01 -6.07
N LEU A 502 15.40 -15.86 -5.04
CA LEU A 502 16.70 -16.47 -4.70
C LEU A 502 17.12 -17.57 -5.68
N ASP A 503 16.19 -18.41 -6.15
CA ASP A 503 16.52 -19.50 -7.09
C ASP A 503 16.97 -18.94 -8.45
N ASP A 504 16.36 -17.83 -8.86
CA ASP A 504 16.61 -17.15 -10.14
C ASP A 504 17.84 -16.20 -10.12
N GLN A 505 18.53 -15.98 -8.99
CA GLN A 505 19.63 -14.99 -8.88
C GLN A 505 20.84 -15.43 -8.03
N CYS A 506 22.05 -15.03 -8.44
CA CYS A 506 23.26 -15.26 -7.63
C CYS A 506 23.35 -14.23 -6.51
N VAL A 507 23.11 -14.64 -5.27
CA VAL A 507 23.00 -13.77 -4.09
C VAL A 507 24.25 -13.76 -3.21
N VAL A 508 24.53 -12.60 -2.64
CA VAL A 508 25.46 -12.44 -1.52
C VAL A 508 24.73 -12.01 -0.25
N ARG A 509 25.13 -12.61 0.87
CA ARG A 509 24.66 -12.34 2.22
C ARG A 509 25.79 -11.70 3.03
N TYR A 510 25.45 -10.89 4.02
CA TYR A 510 26.40 -10.32 4.98
C TYR A 510 25.80 -10.34 6.38
N ASN A 511 26.63 -10.15 7.40
CA ASN A 511 26.18 -10.01 8.79
C ASN A 511 25.77 -8.55 9.08
N ASP A 512 24.55 -8.32 9.57
CA ASP A 512 24.04 -6.98 9.92
C ASP A 512 24.89 -6.27 10.99
N LYS A 513 25.67 -7.01 11.80
CA LYS A 513 26.63 -6.46 12.78
C LYS A 513 27.89 -5.85 12.13
N HIS A 514 28.16 -6.16 10.86
CA HIS A 514 29.34 -5.71 10.12
C HIS A 514 28.97 -4.80 8.92
N LEU A 515 27.68 -4.53 8.73
CA LEU A 515 27.16 -3.60 7.73
C LEU A 515 27.20 -2.16 8.28
N ASP A 516 28.12 -1.36 7.76
CA ASP A 516 28.10 0.09 7.90
C ASP A 516 26.94 0.65 7.04
N LYS A 517 25.92 1.16 7.72
CA LYS A 517 24.70 1.74 7.11
C LYS A 517 24.91 3.15 6.56
N THR A 518 26.13 3.71 6.56
CA THR A 518 26.38 4.97 5.86
C THR A 518 26.14 4.81 4.36
N THR A 519 25.37 5.74 3.80
CA THR A 519 25.06 5.79 2.37
C THR A 519 26.21 6.40 1.54
N TYR A 520 27.34 6.73 2.16
CA TYR A 520 28.53 7.20 1.45
C TYR A 520 29.12 6.05 0.61
N LYS A 521 29.37 6.37 -0.65
CA LYS A 521 29.57 5.41 -1.73
C LYS A 521 30.69 5.98 -2.62
N PRO A 522 31.95 5.49 -2.54
CA PRO A 522 33.09 6.06 -3.28
C PRO A 522 32.89 5.85 -4.78
N THR A 523 33.30 6.78 -5.65
CA THR A 523 32.88 6.74 -7.06
C THR A 523 33.55 5.62 -7.88
N GLN A 524 34.80 5.24 -7.56
CA GLN A 524 35.49 4.10 -8.19
C GLN A 524 35.05 2.74 -7.60
N ARG A 525 33.91 2.22 -8.07
CA ARG A 525 33.42 0.85 -7.77
C ARG A 525 33.17 0.08 -9.06
N ARG A 526 33.38 -1.24 -9.04
CA ARG A 526 33.07 -2.14 -10.17
C ARG A 526 32.02 -3.17 -9.74
N ALA A 527 31.07 -3.49 -10.62
CA ALA A 527 30.06 -4.51 -10.35
C ALA A 527 30.74 -5.87 -10.09
N VAL A 528 30.35 -6.57 -9.02
CA VAL A 528 30.96 -7.85 -8.63
C VAL A 528 30.48 -8.93 -9.60
N ARG A 529 31.32 -9.20 -10.62
CA ARG A 529 31.15 -10.24 -11.64
C ARG A 529 32.27 -11.28 -11.52
N ILE A 530 32.19 -12.11 -10.48
CA ILE A 530 33.18 -13.14 -10.15
C ILE A 530 32.53 -14.54 -10.22
N PRO A 531 33.31 -15.64 -10.33
CA PRO A 531 32.74 -16.99 -10.32
C PRO A 531 32.00 -17.36 -9.03
N CYS A 532 31.47 -18.57 -8.97
CA CYS A 532 31.05 -19.21 -7.73
C CYS A 532 32.28 -19.69 -6.89
N PRO A 533 32.27 -19.58 -5.55
CA PRO A 533 33.28 -20.24 -4.70
C PRO A 533 33.10 -21.77 -4.59
N GLY A 534 31.93 -22.31 -4.95
CA GLY A 534 31.59 -23.72 -4.79
C GLY A 534 32.40 -24.64 -5.70
N VAL A 535 33.15 -25.57 -5.10
CA VAL A 535 34.07 -26.48 -5.81
C VAL A 535 33.34 -27.48 -6.74
N LYS A 536 32.02 -27.67 -6.55
CA LYS A 536 31.17 -28.52 -7.41
C LYS A 536 30.37 -27.75 -8.46
N CYS A 537 30.34 -26.43 -8.40
CA CYS A 537 29.59 -25.59 -9.33
C CYS A 537 30.38 -25.41 -10.64
N HIS A 538 29.67 -25.19 -11.75
CA HIS A 538 30.23 -25.08 -13.10
C HIS A 538 31.40 -24.07 -13.18
N HIS A 539 32.63 -24.60 -13.21
CA HIS A 539 33.86 -23.81 -13.20
C HIS A 539 34.03 -22.99 -14.49
N GLY A 540 33.95 -21.67 -14.37
CA GLY A 540 34.29 -20.71 -15.43
C GLY A 540 33.27 -19.58 -15.60
N THR A 541 32.00 -19.84 -15.29
CA THR A 541 30.93 -18.84 -15.43
C THR A 541 31.10 -17.73 -14.38
N ARG A 542 31.24 -16.47 -14.81
CA ARG A 542 31.14 -15.31 -13.92
C ARG A 542 29.68 -15.12 -13.51
N CYS A 543 29.39 -15.19 -12.22
CA CYS A 543 28.07 -14.90 -11.67
C CYS A 543 27.91 -13.39 -11.50
N ASP A 544 26.70 -12.88 -11.73
CA ASP A 544 26.31 -11.50 -11.44
C ASP A 544 25.70 -11.43 -10.04
N TRP A 545 26.42 -10.83 -9.10
CA TRP A 545 26.08 -10.93 -7.68
C TRP A 545 25.15 -9.80 -7.21
N VAL A 546 24.07 -10.15 -6.50
CA VAL A 546 23.13 -9.20 -5.88
C VAL A 546 23.04 -9.38 -4.36
N CYS A 547 22.76 -8.31 -3.63
CA CYS A 547 22.50 -8.36 -2.19
C CYS A 547 21.20 -9.09 -1.87
N PHE A 548 21.22 -10.07 -0.95
CA PHE A 548 20.05 -10.84 -0.52
C PHE A 548 18.85 -10.01 -0.01
N ARG A 549 19.09 -8.84 0.62
CA ARG A 549 18.03 -8.04 1.27
C ARG A 549 17.42 -6.95 0.37
N CYS A 550 18.21 -6.30 -0.49
CA CYS A 550 17.72 -5.24 -1.39
C CYS A 550 17.81 -5.59 -2.88
N PHE A 551 18.19 -6.83 -3.19
CA PHE A 551 18.35 -7.38 -4.55
C PHE A 551 19.24 -6.51 -5.46
N ALA A 552 20.11 -5.68 -4.88
CA ALA A 552 20.94 -4.73 -5.60
C ALA A 552 22.25 -5.38 -6.03
N PRO A 553 22.68 -5.24 -7.31
CA PRO A 553 24.00 -5.65 -7.76
C PRO A 553 25.05 -5.09 -6.82
N VAL A 554 25.82 -5.98 -6.22
CA VAL A 554 26.89 -5.57 -5.32
C VAL A 554 28.05 -5.02 -6.14
N GLU A 555 28.60 -3.90 -5.68
CA GLU A 555 29.78 -3.27 -6.30
C GLU A 555 30.94 -3.28 -5.31
N TYR A 556 32.16 -3.55 -5.78
CA TYR A 556 33.36 -3.49 -4.97
C TYR A 556 34.10 -2.18 -5.17
N GLY A 557 34.35 -1.43 -4.08
CA GLY A 557 35.15 -0.21 -4.06
C GLY A 557 36.64 -0.54 -3.99
N PHE A 558 37.40 -0.13 -5.01
CA PHE A 558 38.84 -0.45 -5.09
C PHE A 558 39.69 0.32 -4.07
N ILE A 559 39.23 1.51 -3.64
CA ILE A 559 39.97 2.44 -2.79
C ILE A 559 39.98 1.97 -1.33
N ASP A 560 38.81 1.57 -0.81
CA ASP A 560 38.60 1.19 0.60
C ASP A 560 38.32 -0.31 0.82
N ARG A 561 38.14 -1.09 -0.26
CA ARG A 561 37.90 -2.54 -0.27
C ARG A 561 36.58 -2.98 0.36
N TYR A 562 35.59 -2.09 0.35
CA TYR A 562 34.23 -2.42 0.75
C TYR A 562 33.41 -2.98 -0.42
N ILE A 563 32.47 -3.87 -0.13
CA ILE A 563 31.37 -4.24 -1.02
C ILE A 563 30.16 -3.38 -0.66
N TYR A 564 29.45 -2.90 -1.68
CA TYR A 564 28.37 -1.92 -1.60
C TYR A 564 27.07 -2.50 -2.12
N CYS A 565 26.00 -2.32 -1.35
CA CYS A 565 24.62 -2.54 -1.78
C CYS A 565 23.77 -1.32 -1.38
N ASP A 566 22.45 -1.39 -1.51
CA ASP A 566 21.57 -0.28 -1.10
C ASP A 566 21.15 -0.34 0.38
N CYS A 567 21.49 -1.41 1.12
CA CYS A 567 21.37 -1.45 2.59
C CYS A 567 22.56 -0.81 3.33
N GLY A 568 23.71 -0.64 2.66
CA GLY A 568 24.95 -0.16 3.26
C GLY A 568 26.20 -0.75 2.58
N ARG A 569 27.32 -0.74 3.31
CA ARG A 569 28.60 -1.31 2.90
C ARG A 569 29.19 -2.23 3.98
N GLY A 570 29.95 -3.24 3.58
CA GLY A 570 30.76 -4.07 4.49
C GLY A 570 32.13 -4.35 3.88
N LEU A 571 33.13 -4.75 4.68
CA LEU A 571 34.41 -5.19 4.14
C LEU A 571 34.21 -6.42 3.26
N TYR A 572 34.96 -6.54 2.16
CA TYR A 572 34.76 -7.61 1.17
C TYR A 572 34.81 -9.04 1.70
N ILE A 573 35.41 -9.27 2.89
CA ILE A 573 35.48 -10.58 3.57
C ILE A 573 34.19 -10.94 4.33
N GLU A 574 33.35 -9.97 4.67
CA GLU A 574 32.13 -10.13 5.50
C GLU A 574 30.92 -10.62 4.69
N TYR A 575 31.17 -11.23 3.52
CA TYR A 575 30.16 -11.62 2.55
C TYR A 575 30.23 -13.13 2.22
N ASP A 576 29.09 -13.80 2.36
CA ASP A 576 28.86 -15.17 1.88
C ASP A 576 28.19 -15.13 0.49
N PHE A 577 28.40 -16.16 -0.33
CA PHE A 577 27.98 -16.19 -1.74
C PHE A 577 27.20 -17.49 -2.04
N LYS A 578 26.01 -17.41 -2.65
CA LYS A 578 25.23 -18.55 -3.17
C LYS A 578 24.78 -18.33 -4.62
N CYS A 579 25.05 -19.28 -5.52
CA CYS A 579 24.66 -19.17 -6.94
C CYS A 579 23.52 -20.12 -7.33
N GLN A 580 22.96 -19.90 -8.51
CA GLN A 580 21.87 -20.67 -9.16
C GLN A 580 22.24 -22.12 -9.53
N ASP A 581 23.45 -22.60 -9.20
CA ASP A 581 23.89 -23.94 -9.61
C ASP A 581 23.32 -24.98 -8.64
N PRO A 582 22.55 -26.00 -9.11
CA PRO A 582 22.00 -27.03 -8.22
C PRO A 582 23.07 -27.78 -7.41
N ASN A 583 24.32 -27.78 -7.87
CA ASN A 583 25.45 -28.39 -7.16
C ASN A 583 26.04 -27.52 -6.03
N HIS A 584 25.53 -26.29 -5.84
CA HIS A 584 25.92 -25.40 -4.73
C HIS A 584 25.40 -25.92 -3.38
N GLY A 585 24.18 -26.46 -3.36
CA GLY A 585 23.46 -26.82 -2.13
C GLY A 585 22.62 -25.68 -1.56
N LEU A 586 22.07 -25.88 -0.36
CA LEU A 586 21.16 -24.91 0.27
C LEU A 586 21.91 -23.74 0.94
N ASP A 587 23.10 -24.00 1.47
CA ASP A 587 23.93 -23.04 2.21
C ASP A 587 24.52 -21.92 1.35
N PHE A 588 25.04 -20.88 2.03
CA PHE A 588 25.92 -19.89 1.42
C PHE A 588 27.38 -20.25 1.70
N LEU A 589 28.27 -20.04 0.73
CA LEU A 589 29.70 -20.33 0.84
C LEU A 589 30.52 -19.03 0.90
N GLN A 590 31.41 -18.93 1.90
CA GLN A 590 32.40 -17.87 1.98
C GLN A 590 33.61 -18.20 1.09
N TYR A 591 34.21 -17.19 0.47
CA TYR A 591 35.45 -17.34 -0.29
C TYR A 591 36.69 -17.37 0.62
N ASP A 592 37.80 -17.97 0.15
CA ASP A 592 39.13 -17.59 0.65
C ASP A 592 39.38 -16.09 0.39
N PRO A 593 39.76 -15.29 1.40
CA PRO A 593 39.95 -13.84 1.24
C PRO A 593 40.99 -13.44 0.18
N ARG A 594 42.06 -14.22 -0.03
CA ARG A 594 43.09 -13.91 -1.02
C ARG A 594 42.60 -14.19 -2.44
N VAL A 595 41.86 -15.29 -2.63
CA VAL A 595 41.19 -15.63 -3.89
C VAL A 595 40.16 -14.55 -4.22
N LEU A 596 39.28 -14.19 -3.27
CA LEU A 596 38.27 -13.16 -3.48
C LEU A 596 38.89 -11.81 -3.85
N LEU A 597 39.86 -11.32 -3.07
CA LEU A 597 40.56 -10.07 -3.37
C LEU A 597 41.24 -10.10 -4.75
N THR A 598 41.77 -11.26 -5.16
CA THR A 598 42.38 -11.45 -6.48
C THR A 598 41.35 -11.41 -7.62
N GLN A 599 40.14 -11.94 -7.41
CA GLN A 599 39.06 -11.85 -8.41
C GLN A 599 38.47 -10.43 -8.47
N LEU A 600 38.21 -9.81 -7.31
CA LEU A 600 37.67 -8.45 -7.21
C LEU A 600 38.61 -7.42 -7.85
N ASN A 601 39.93 -7.53 -7.63
CA ASN A 601 40.92 -6.65 -8.27
C ASN A 601 41.05 -6.87 -9.79
N LYS A 602 40.53 -7.98 -10.34
CA LYS A 602 40.50 -8.29 -11.79
C LYS A 602 39.21 -7.88 -12.49
N LEU A 603 38.22 -7.32 -11.78
CA LEU A 603 36.99 -6.83 -12.40
C LEU A 603 37.30 -5.77 -13.47
N GLU A 604 36.82 -5.99 -14.68
CA GLU A 604 37.03 -5.07 -15.81
C GLU A 604 36.39 -3.71 -15.57
N GLN A 605 37.03 -2.67 -16.12
CA GLN A 605 36.53 -1.30 -16.05
C GLN A 605 35.59 -1.06 -17.23
N HIS A 606 34.32 -0.77 -16.93
CA HIS A 606 33.37 -0.32 -17.96
C HIS A 606 33.80 1.04 -18.52
N ASP A 607 33.57 1.26 -19.82
CA ASP A 607 33.64 2.60 -20.40
C ASP A 607 32.58 3.47 -19.73
N GLU A 608 32.98 4.58 -19.12
CA GLU A 608 32.07 5.48 -18.43
C GLU A 608 31.79 6.72 -19.28
N LEU A 609 30.51 7.03 -19.53
CA LEU A 609 30.11 8.20 -20.32
C LEU A 609 29.30 9.17 -19.44
N ASN A 610 30.01 10.15 -18.85
CA ASN A 610 29.40 11.16 -17.98
C ASN A 610 28.90 12.35 -18.83
N ILE A 611 27.59 12.62 -18.82
CA ILE A 611 26.90 13.67 -19.59
C ILE A 611 26.19 14.61 -18.63
N LEU A 612 26.45 15.92 -18.72
CA LEU A 612 25.75 16.96 -17.97
C LEU A 612 24.59 17.51 -18.80
N ILE A 613 23.36 17.51 -18.26
CA ILE A 613 22.15 17.96 -18.95
C ILE A 613 21.67 19.27 -18.33
N LEU A 614 21.64 20.33 -19.14
CA LEU A 614 21.36 21.70 -18.73
C LEU A 614 20.18 22.27 -19.54
N GLY A 615 19.53 23.31 -19.02
CA GLY A 615 18.45 23.99 -19.74
C GLY A 615 17.44 24.67 -18.83
N GLU A 616 16.66 25.58 -19.42
CA GLU A 616 15.69 26.45 -18.75
C GLU A 616 14.57 25.65 -18.05
N THR A 617 13.93 26.27 -17.05
CA THR A 617 12.72 25.71 -16.43
C THR A 617 11.63 25.49 -17.50
N GLY A 618 11.02 24.31 -17.53
CA GLY A 618 9.98 23.97 -18.50
C GLY A 618 10.45 23.70 -19.93
N VAL A 619 11.75 23.47 -20.18
CA VAL A 619 12.28 22.99 -21.48
C VAL A 619 12.05 21.49 -21.74
N GLY A 620 11.61 20.75 -20.73
CA GLY A 620 11.29 19.32 -20.83
C GLY A 620 12.41 18.35 -20.44
N LYS A 621 13.38 18.76 -19.59
CA LYS A 621 14.55 17.92 -19.21
C LYS A 621 14.17 16.52 -18.70
N SER A 622 13.29 16.42 -17.70
CA SER A 622 12.84 15.13 -17.13
C SER A 622 12.19 14.23 -18.20
N THR A 623 11.33 14.81 -19.05
CA THR A 623 10.69 14.12 -20.18
C THR A 623 11.72 13.65 -21.21
N PHE A 624 12.69 14.49 -21.57
CA PHE A 624 13.79 14.14 -22.47
C PHE A 624 14.64 13.00 -21.90
N ILE A 625 14.98 13.03 -20.60
CA ILE A 625 15.79 11.97 -19.97
C ILE A 625 15.08 10.62 -20.10
N ASN A 626 13.80 10.54 -19.73
CA ASN A 626 13.03 9.31 -19.89
C ASN A 626 12.93 8.88 -21.36
N ALA A 627 12.64 9.81 -22.27
CA ALA A 627 12.55 9.54 -23.71
C ALA A 627 13.88 8.97 -24.26
N PHE A 628 14.99 9.66 -24.00
CA PHE A 628 16.36 9.29 -24.37
C PHE A 628 16.75 7.89 -23.88
N ILE A 629 16.37 7.53 -22.65
CA ILE A 629 16.61 6.19 -22.10
C ILE A 629 15.80 5.14 -22.85
N ASN A 630 14.52 5.41 -23.15
CA ASN A 630 13.68 4.49 -23.91
C ASN A 630 14.19 4.32 -25.36
N TYR A 631 14.60 5.42 -26.01
CA TYR A 631 15.21 5.45 -27.34
C TYR A 631 16.55 4.68 -27.45
N LEU A 632 17.24 4.49 -26.32
CA LEU A 632 18.45 3.67 -26.22
C LEU A 632 18.19 2.24 -25.70
N SER A 633 16.97 1.95 -25.22
CA SER A 633 16.58 0.65 -24.66
C SER A 633 15.75 -0.21 -25.63
N PHE A 634 14.98 0.42 -26.52
CA PHE A 634 14.08 -0.25 -27.46
C PHE A 634 14.31 0.24 -28.91
N SER A 635 14.20 -0.68 -29.86
CA SER A 635 14.41 -0.41 -31.29
C SER A 635 13.26 0.38 -31.93
N SER A 636 12.04 0.27 -31.40
CA SER A 636 10.85 0.96 -31.91
C SER A 636 9.81 1.23 -30.82
N LEU A 637 8.85 2.12 -31.13
CA LEU A 637 7.70 2.41 -30.27
C LEU A 637 6.83 1.14 -30.04
N ASP A 638 6.66 0.30 -31.07
CA ASP A 638 6.01 -1.02 -30.98
C ASP A 638 6.64 -1.94 -29.91
N GLU A 639 7.97 -1.93 -29.79
CA GLU A 639 8.69 -2.75 -28.82
C GLU A 639 8.50 -2.20 -27.40
N ALA A 640 8.64 -0.89 -27.22
CA ALA A 640 8.42 -0.22 -25.94
C ALA A 640 6.96 -0.33 -25.45
N MET A 641 5.99 -0.32 -26.36
CA MET A 641 4.57 -0.56 -26.03
C MET A 641 4.30 -1.99 -25.53
N LYS A 642 5.09 -2.98 -25.95
CA LYS A 642 4.94 -4.39 -25.56
C LYS A 642 5.60 -4.74 -24.22
N ALA A 643 6.56 -3.95 -23.74
CA ALA A 643 7.17 -4.15 -22.42
C ALA A 643 6.16 -3.93 -21.28
N ASP A 644 6.12 -4.79 -20.25
CA ASP A 644 5.04 -4.78 -19.25
C ASP A 644 4.88 -3.46 -18.48
N LYS A 645 6.00 -2.75 -18.24
CA LYS A 645 6.04 -1.52 -17.43
C LYS A 645 6.65 -0.36 -18.23
N LEU A 646 6.16 0.84 -17.97
CA LEU A 646 6.76 2.07 -18.51
C LEU A 646 8.15 2.28 -17.88
N HIS A 647 9.19 2.37 -18.71
CA HIS A 647 10.53 2.71 -18.23
C HIS A 647 10.64 4.23 -18.05
N PHE A 648 10.76 4.67 -16.80
CA PHE A 648 11.09 6.05 -16.44
C PHE A 648 12.06 6.05 -15.25
N ILE A 649 12.88 7.10 -15.16
CA ILE A 649 13.82 7.31 -14.03
C ILE A 649 13.51 8.61 -13.32
N VAL A 650 13.13 9.64 -14.07
CA VAL A 650 12.77 10.97 -13.55
C VAL A 650 11.26 11.09 -13.60
N PRO A 651 10.55 11.32 -12.49
CA PRO A 651 9.13 11.66 -12.58
C PRO A 651 8.87 12.86 -13.50
N CYS A 652 7.72 12.85 -14.17
CA CYS A 652 7.31 13.97 -15.01
C CYS A 652 5.79 14.02 -15.18
N SER A 653 5.24 15.23 -15.28
CA SER A 653 3.85 15.46 -15.62
C SER A 653 3.72 16.22 -16.95
N PHE A 654 2.72 15.85 -17.74
CA PHE A 654 2.32 16.55 -18.95
C PHE A 654 0.79 16.50 -19.07
N ALA A 655 0.21 17.25 -20.00
CA ALA A 655 -1.23 17.29 -20.18
C ALA A 655 -1.62 17.13 -21.65
N THR A 656 -2.75 16.46 -21.87
CA THR A 656 -3.39 16.30 -23.18
C THR A 656 -4.81 16.85 -23.14
N GLN A 657 -5.27 17.42 -24.25
CA GLN A 657 -6.62 17.98 -24.38
C GLN A 657 -7.48 17.06 -25.26
N GLN A 658 -8.65 16.68 -24.76
CA GLN A 658 -9.63 15.90 -25.50
C GLN A 658 -11.00 16.59 -25.41
N PRO A 659 -11.84 16.58 -26.47
CA PRO A 659 -13.23 17.00 -26.34
C PRO A 659 -13.93 16.20 -25.25
N ASN A 660 -14.69 16.84 -24.37
CA ASN A 660 -15.50 16.13 -23.38
C ASN A 660 -16.64 15.39 -24.09
N PRO A 661 -16.71 14.04 -24.06
CA PRO A 661 -17.79 13.29 -24.69
C PRO A 661 -19.16 13.53 -24.01
N SER A 662 -19.18 14.15 -22.83
CA SER A 662 -20.38 14.47 -22.06
C SER A 662 -20.79 15.95 -22.13
N ASP A 663 -20.05 16.82 -22.83
CA ASP A 663 -20.45 18.22 -23.07
C ASP A 663 -20.98 18.37 -24.51
N PRO A 664 -22.27 18.71 -24.72
CA PRO A 664 -22.83 18.85 -26.07
C PRO A 664 -22.22 19.99 -26.90
N ASN A 665 -21.42 20.87 -26.28
CA ASN A 665 -20.66 21.91 -26.96
C ASN A 665 -19.24 21.47 -27.33
N GLY A 666 -18.86 20.21 -27.06
CA GLY A 666 -17.54 19.66 -27.39
C GLY A 666 -16.37 20.27 -26.60
N LYS A 667 -16.66 20.89 -25.44
CA LYS A 667 -15.68 21.60 -24.61
C LYS A 667 -14.47 20.73 -24.30
N PHE A 668 -13.27 21.22 -24.59
CA PHE A 668 -12.03 20.49 -24.29
C PHE A 668 -11.83 20.33 -22.78
N MET A 669 -11.61 19.09 -22.35
CA MET A 669 -11.09 18.74 -21.03
C MET A 669 -9.57 18.52 -21.13
N GLN A 670 -8.86 19.05 -20.14
CA GLN A 670 -7.44 18.79 -19.95
C GLN A 670 -7.28 17.57 -19.03
N LYS A 671 -6.68 16.49 -19.54
CA LYS A 671 -6.23 15.34 -18.74
C LYS A 671 -4.75 15.53 -18.40
N GLN A 672 -4.41 15.53 -17.12
CA GLN A 672 -3.02 15.50 -16.67
C GLN A 672 -2.57 14.04 -16.58
N ILE A 673 -1.39 13.76 -17.13
CA ILE A 673 -0.75 12.44 -17.13
C ILE A 673 0.46 12.54 -16.19
N LEU A 674 0.50 11.64 -15.20
CA LEU A 674 1.50 11.63 -14.15
C LEU A 674 2.39 10.39 -14.30
N VAL A 675 3.69 10.60 -14.51
CA VAL A 675 4.68 9.52 -14.60
C VAL A 675 5.51 9.56 -13.32
N GLY A 676 5.26 8.61 -12.42
CA GLY A 676 6.01 8.45 -11.18
C GLY A 676 5.72 9.48 -10.07
N TYR A 677 6.47 9.37 -8.97
CA TYR A 677 6.43 10.28 -7.82
C TYR A 677 7.82 10.33 -7.16
N SER A 678 8.25 11.50 -6.68
CA SER A 678 9.50 11.70 -5.93
C SER A 678 9.38 12.91 -5.00
N PRO A 679 9.80 12.83 -3.72
CA PRO A 679 9.79 13.98 -2.81
C PRO A 679 10.87 15.04 -3.12
N ASP A 680 11.84 14.74 -3.99
CA ASP A 680 12.85 15.69 -4.47
C ASP A 680 12.42 16.46 -5.74
N GLU A 681 11.26 16.14 -6.29
CA GLU A 681 10.66 16.85 -7.41
C GLU A 681 9.32 17.47 -7.00
N ARG A 682 8.92 18.53 -7.70
CA ARG A 682 7.64 19.21 -7.50
C ARG A 682 6.98 19.47 -8.84
N ASP A 683 5.65 19.44 -8.86
CA ASP A 683 4.88 19.88 -10.01
C ASP A 683 5.21 21.35 -10.34
N GLY A 684 5.91 21.57 -11.46
CA GLY A 684 6.41 22.87 -11.92
C GLY A 684 5.33 23.84 -12.40
N ILE A 685 4.06 23.64 -11.99
CA ILE A 685 2.85 24.34 -12.45
C ILE A 685 2.97 25.86 -12.29
N PHE A 686 3.69 26.33 -11.28
CA PHE A 686 3.91 27.76 -11.00
C PHE A 686 5.23 28.32 -11.58
N GLY A 687 5.84 27.64 -12.56
CA GLY A 687 7.08 28.10 -13.21
C GLY A 687 8.33 28.00 -12.33
N GLN A 688 8.31 27.18 -11.28
CA GLN A 688 9.50 26.80 -10.52
C GLN A 688 10.17 25.60 -11.21
N SER A 689 11.49 25.43 -11.04
CA SER A 689 12.16 24.20 -11.48
C SER A 689 11.49 22.99 -10.84
N ALA A 690 11.18 21.94 -11.62
CA ALA A 690 10.60 20.70 -11.10
C ALA A 690 11.63 19.94 -10.25
N THR A 691 12.78 19.62 -10.86
CA THR A 691 14.00 19.12 -10.22
C THR A 691 14.52 20.12 -9.19
N GLN A 692 14.59 19.76 -7.89
CA GLN A 692 15.10 20.67 -6.84
C GLN A 692 16.61 20.54 -6.57
N ASN A 693 17.20 19.36 -6.83
CA ASN A 693 18.59 19.03 -6.54
C ASN A 693 19.25 18.37 -7.76
N THR A 694 20.55 18.63 -7.98
CA THR A 694 21.30 17.96 -9.05
C THR A 694 21.40 16.47 -8.74
N THR A 695 20.99 15.62 -9.69
CA THR A 695 20.83 14.18 -9.50
C THR A 695 21.54 13.42 -10.61
N ILE A 696 22.27 12.35 -10.27
CA ILE A 696 22.93 11.49 -11.26
C ILE A 696 22.10 10.22 -11.47
N TYR A 697 21.76 9.93 -12.72
CA TYR A 697 21.09 8.72 -13.15
C TYR A 697 22.08 7.81 -13.88
N ARG A 698 22.15 6.54 -13.48
CA ARG A 698 23.07 5.53 -14.04
C ARG A 698 22.30 4.57 -14.94
N VAL A 699 22.79 4.38 -16.17
CA VAL A 699 22.16 3.58 -17.23
C VAL A 699 23.24 2.74 -17.93
N GLU A 700 23.05 1.42 -18.01
CA GLU A 700 23.94 0.52 -18.77
C GLU A 700 23.44 0.46 -20.24
N VAL A 701 24.27 0.91 -21.18
CA VAL A 701 23.96 0.94 -22.63
C VAL A 701 25.00 0.13 -23.38
N GLY A 702 24.73 -1.18 -23.54
CA GLY A 702 25.71 -2.15 -24.02
C GLY A 702 26.87 -2.28 -23.01
N PRO A 703 28.14 -2.15 -23.44
CA PRO A 703 29.29 -2.19 -22.52
C PRO A 703 29.50 -0.88 -21.74
N THR A 704 28.86 0.23 -22.12
CA THR A 704 29.10 1.56 -21.55
C THR A 704 28.18 1.86 -20.37
N LEU A 705 28.74 2.36 -19.27
CA LEU A 705 27.99 2.94 -18.16
C LEU A 705 27.76 4.43 -18.43
N VAL A 706 26.55 4.80 -18.83
CA VAL A 706 26.15 6.20 -19.02
C VAL A 706 25.73 6.80 -17.68
N ARG A 707 26.25 7.97 -17.35
CA ARG A 707 25.79 8.79 -16.21
C ARG A 707 25.19 10.08 -16.74
N LEU A 708 23.87 10.22 -16.59
CA LEU A 708 23.15 11.45 -16.91
C LEU A 708 23.09 12.30 -15.64
N ILE A 709 23.77 13.44 -15.63
CA ILE A 709 23.77 14.41 -14.52
C ILE A 709 22.69 15.43 -14.83
N ASP A 710 21.50 15.23 -14.27
CA ASP A 710 20.35 16.13 -14.41
C ASP A 710 20.43 17.27 -13.38
N THR A 711 20.07 18.48 -13.81
CA THR A 711 20.18 19.69 -12.99
C THR A 711 18.85 20.40 -12.83
N PRO A 712 18.67 21.19 -11.76
CA PRO A 712 17.61 22.19 -11.70
C PRO A 712 17.57 23.06 -12.97
N GLY A 713 16.39 23.57 -13.31
CA GLY A 713 16.21 24.62 -14.30
C GLY A 713 17.07 25.83 -13.97
N ILE A 714 17.84 26.28 -14.95
CA ILE A 714 18.59 27.55 -14.85
C ILE A 714 17.61 28.68 -15.20
N GLY A 715 17.56 29.71 -14.37
CA GLY A 715 16.54 30.77 -14.46
C GLY A 715 15.32 30.41 -13.64
N ASP A 716 15.53 30.12 -12.36
CA ASP A 716 14.45 29.79 -11.43
C ASP A 716 13.63 31.05 -11.09
N THR A 717 12.30 30.94 -11.04
CA THR A 717 11.41 32.06 -10.65
C THR A 717 11.62 32.52 -9.19
N ARG A 718 12.35 31.76 -8.38
CA ARG A 718 12.84 32.13 -7.04
C ARG A 718 14.07 33.06 -7.07
N GLY A 719 14.64 33.33 -8.24
CA GLY A 719 15.64 34.38 -8.49
C GLY A 719 17.11 33.99 -8.22
N ILE A 720 18.00 34.98 -8.40
CA ILE A 720 19.47 34.83 -8.48
C ILE A 720 20.08 34.00 -7.33
N LEU A 721 19.58 34.12 -6.11
CA LEU A 721 20.09 33.35 -4.97
C LEU A 721 19.80 31.83 -5.10
N GLN A 722 18.67 31.47 -5.71
CA GLN A 722 18.36 30.07 -6.02
C GLN A 722 19.18 29.58 -7.22
N ASP A 723 19.40 30.39 -8.25
CA ASP A 723 20.27 30.01 -9.38
C ASP A 723 21.72 29.80 -8.94
N LYS A 724 22.28 30.67 -8.09
CA LYS A 724 23.63 30.48 -7.49
C LYS A 724 23.71 29.19 -6.66
N LYS A 725 22.63 28.83 -5.95
CA LYS A 725 22.51 27.56 -5.21
C LYS A 725 22.38 26.35 -6.14
N ASN A 726 21.61 26.47 -7.23
CA ASN A 726 21.50 25.45 -8.28
C ASN A 726 22.89 25.17 -8.87
N LEU A 727 23.66 26.21 -9.20
CA LEU A 727 25.00 26.09 -9.78
C LEU A 727 26.03 25.51 -8.79
N ALA A 728 25.96 25.88 -7.51
CA ALA A 728 26.77 25.24 -6.46
C ALA A 728 26.45 23.73 -6.32
N ASN A 729 25.16 23.34 -6.41
CA ASN A 729 24.77 21.93 -6.44
C ASN A 729 25.35 21.19 -7.67
N ILE A 730 25.38 21.83 -8.85
CA ILE A 730 25.96 21.25 -10.08
C ILE A 730 27.46 21.01 -9.91
N LEU A 731 28.21 22.02 -9.44
CA LEU A 731 29.66 21.91 -9.23
C LEU A 731 30.00 20.86 -8.15
N SER A 732 29.21 20.78 -7.08
CA SER A 732 29.32 19.76 -6.04
C SER A 732 29.09 18.34 -6.59
N ALA A 733 28.08 18.15 -7.44
CA ALA A 733 27.79 16.88 -8.10
C ALA A 733 28.89 16.46 -9.10
N LEU A 734 29.46 17.42 -9.84
CA LEU A 734 30.64 17.18 -10.69
C LEU A 734 31.87 16.77 -9.87
N GLY A 735 31.97 17.23 -8.61
CA GLY A 735 33.07 16.95 -7.68
C GLY A 735 33.44 15.46 -7.48
N GLY A 736 32.51 14.54 -7.72
CA GLY A 736 32.75 13.10 -7.61
C GLY A 736 33.44 12.44 -8.82
N TYR A 737 33.57 13.14 -9.95
CA TYR A 737 33.97 12.57 -11.24
C TYR A 737 35.30 13.14 -11.75
N GLU A 738 36.09 12.30 -12.43
CA GLU A 738 37.37 12.72 -13.00
C GLU A 738 37.20 13.40 -14.38
N ALA A 739 36.28 12.89 -15.19
CA ALA A 739 36.10 13.26 -16.59
C ALA A 739 34.63 13.47 -16.99
N LEU A 740 34.36 14.53 -17.76
CA LEU A 740 33.06 14.89 -18.31
C LEU A 740 33.11 14.78 -19.84
N HIS A 741 32.24 13.96 -20.43
CA HIS A 741 32.31 13.57 -21.84
C HIS A 741 31.44 14.45 -22.72
N GLY A 742 30.33 14.97 -22.16
CA GLY A 742 29.39 15.83 -22.85
C GLY A 742 28.68 16.82 -21.93
N VAL A 743 28.36 17.99 -22.47
CA VAL A 743 27.49 19.01 -21.87
C VAL A 743 26.38 19.30 -22.87
N LEU A 744 25.17 18.79 -22.59
CA LEU A 744 23.98 18.95 -23.42
C LEU A 744 23.14 20.12 -22.90
N ILE A 745 23.09 21.22 -23.65
CA ILE A 745 22.19 22.35 -23.36
C ILE A 745 20.89 22.14 -24.14
N LEU A 746 19.78 21.95 -23.42
CA LEU A 746 18.44 21.77 -23.97
C LEU A 746 17.70 23.11 -24.13
N LEU A 747 17.07 23.27 -25.30
CA LEU A 747 16.44 24.50 -25.81
C LEU A 747 15.08 24.20 -26.45
N LYS A 748 14.17 25.20 -26.51
CA LYS A 748 12.99 25.13 -27.39
C LYS A 748 13.33 25.75 -28.75
N PRO A 749 12.76 25.29 -29.87
CA PRO A 749 13.05 25.82 -31.21
C PRO A 749 12.31 27.13 -31.52
N ASN A 750 11.23 27.46 -30.81
CA ASN A 750 10.35 28.61 -31.08
C ASN A 750 10.66 29.89 -30.27
N ASN A 751 11.79 29.95 -29.55
CA ASN A 751 12.26 31.14 -28.85
C ASN A 751 12.91 32.16 -29.84
N ALA A 752 12.08 32.82 -30.65
CA ALA A 752 12.49 33.83 -31.63
C ALA A 752 13.26 35.05 -31.06
N ARG A 753 13.31 35.19 -29.74
CA ARG A 753 14.21 36.10 -29.00
C ARG A 753 14.69 35.36 -27.75
N LEU A 754 16.00 35.32 -27.51
CA LEU A 754 16.52 34.88 -26.21
C LEU A 754 16.12 35.92 -25.15
N GLY A 755 15.35 35.49 -24.14
CA GLY A 755 14.96 36.32 -23.01
C GLY A 755 16.15 36.78 -22.17
N VAL A 756 15.97 37.85 -21.40
CA VAL A 756 17.01 38.38 -20.50
C VAL A 756 17.45 37.32 -19.50
N MET A 757 16.49 36.58 -18.92
CA MET A 757 16.72 35.36 -18.12
C MET A 757 17.67 34.39 -18.82
N PHE A 758 17.27 33.88 -19.99
CA PHE A 758 18.02 32.86 -20.71
C PHE A 758 19.46 33.30 -21.04
N LYS A 759 19.64 34.55 -21.49
CA LYS A 759 20.99 35.10 -21.73
C LYS A 759 21.82 35.11 -20.45
N PHE A 760 21.29 35.67 -19.35
CA PHE A 760 21.95 35.69 -18.05
C PHE A 760 22.33 34.28 -17.59
N CYS A 761 21.44 33.30 -17.77
CA CYS A 761 21.65 31.90 -17.38
C CYS A 761 22.79 31.23 -18.16
N ILE A 762 22.82 31.38 -19.50
CA ILE A 762 23.92 30.86 -20.32
C ILE A 762 25.24 31.59 -19.99
N LYS A 763 25.22 32.91 -19.81
CA LYS A 763 26.43 33.66 -19.44
C LYS A 763 26.97 33.25 -18.06
N GLU A 764 26.12 33.14 -17.03
CA GLU A 764 26.52 32.72 -15.68
C GLU A 764 27.16 31.32 -15.72
N LEU A 765 26.49 30.36 -16.39
CA LEU A 765 27.00 29.01 -16.61
C LEU A 765 28.39 29.01 -17.28
N LEU A 766 28.56 29.80 -18.35
CA LEU A 766 29.82 29.91 -19.07
C LEU A 766 30.94 30.58 -18.25
N THR A 767 30.62 31.41 -17.24
CA THR A 767 31.67 31.85 -16.30
C THR A 767 32.19 30.69 -15.45
N HIS A 768 31.34 29.73 -15.09
CA HIS A 768 31.66 28.68 -14.11
C HIS A 768 32.23 27.39 -14.72
N LEU A 769 32.24 27.24 -16.05
CA LEU A 769 32.91 26.14 -16.74
C LEU A 769 34.34 26.51 -17.16
N HIS A 770 35.27 25.58 -17.01
CA HIS A 770 36.63 25.71 -17.54
C HIS A 770 36.59 25.78 -19.06
N ARG A 771 37.50 26.55 -19.67
CA ARG A 771 37.50 26.82 -21.12
C ARG A 771 37.48 25.54 -21.97
N ASP A 772 38.22 24.51 -21.58
CA ASP A 772 38.29 23.24 -22.33
C ASP A 772 36.95 22.49 -22.41
N ALA A 773 36.05 22.70 -21.44
CA ALA A 773 34.72 22.07 -21.43
C ALA A 773 33.86 22.49 -22.64
N ALA A 774 34.17 23.63 -23.27
CA ALA A 774 33.52 24.11 -24.49
C ALA A 774 33.59 23.07 -25.64
N ASN A 775 34.69 22.32 -25.73
CA ASN A 775 34.87 21.27 -26.75
C ASN A 775 33.88 20.10 -26.59
N ASN A 776 33.28 19.95 -25.41
CA ASN A 776 32.28 18.94 -25.08
C ASN A 776 30.84 19.49 -25.04
N MET A 777 30.64 20.78 -25.40
CA MET A 777 29.32 21.43 -25.39
C MET A 777 28.55 21.21 -26.70
N VAL A 778 27.28 20.82 -26.57
CA VAL A 778 26.34 20.65 -27.68
C VAL A 778 24.94 21.17 -27.31
N PHE A 779 24.16 21.52 -28.33
CA PHE A 779 22.84 22.14 -28.20
C PHE A 779 21.76 21.19 -28.72
N GLY A 780 20.92 20.70 -27.81
CA GLY A 780 19.74 19.89 -28.12
C GLY A 780 18.49 20.76 -28.16
N PHE A 781 17.68 20.64 -29.20
CA PHE A 781 16.37 21.28 -29.28
C PHE A 781 15.28 20.26 -28.96
N THR A 782 14.37 20.55 -28.03
CA THR A 782 13.24 19.69 -27.64
C THR A 782 11.96 20.11 -28.37
N ASN A 783 10.96 19.21 -28.45
CA ASN A 783 9.68 19.45 -29.13
C ASN A 783 9.82 19.91 -30.60
N THR A 784 10.84 19.41 -31.31
CA THR A 784 11.19 19.90 -32.66
C THR A 784 10.26 19.42 -33.79
N ARG A 785 9.25 18.60 -33.48
CA ARG A 785 8.23 18.18 -34.45
C ARG A 785 7.57 19.38 -35.15
N GLY A 786 7.20 20.42 -34.39
CA GLY A 786 6.59 21.65 -34.92
C GLY A 786 7.52 22.53 -35.75
N SER A 787 8.83 22.28 -35.72
CA SER A 787 9.85 22.94 -36.55
C SER A 787 10.45 22.02 -37.61
N ASN A 788 9.74 20.94 -38.00
CA ASN A 788 10.19 19.92 -38.95
C ASN A 788 11.57 19.32 -38.59
N TYR A 789 11.78 19.07 -37.30
CA TYR A 789 13.03 18.57 -36.71
C TYR A 789 14.24 19.47 -37.01
N GLN A 790 14.04 20.80 -36.90
CA GLN A 790 15.08 21.82 -37.02
C GLN A 790 15.15 22.73 -35.78
N PRO A 791 16.27 23.45 -35.54
CA PRO A 791 16.41 24.42 -34.44
C PRO A 791 15.43 25.61 -34.43
N GLY A 792 14.69 25.83 -35.52
CA GLY A 792 13.65 26.87 -35.62
C GLY A 792 14.15 28.31 -35.45
N ASP A 793 13.26 29.19 -35.00
CA ASP A 793 13.53 30.62 -34.79
C ASP A 793 14.64 30.90 -33.76
N THR A 794 14.95 29.92 -32.91
CA THR A 794 15.97 30.05 -31.83
C THR A 794 17.40 29.99 -32.37
N TYR A 795 17.60 29.51 -33.60
CA TYR A 795 18.92 29.41 -34.24
C TYR A 795 19.66 30.77 -34.27
N ARG A 796 19.07 31.80 -34.90
CA ARG A 796 19.75 33.12 -35.08
C ARG A 796 19.99 33.85 -33.75
N PRO A 797 19.05 33.88 -32.79
CA PRO A 797 19.31 34.43 -31.46
C PRO A 797 20.44 33.73 -30.70
N LEU A 798 20.58 32.41 -30.84
CA LEU A 798 21.65 31.62 -30.23
C LEU A 798 23.00 31.86 -30.92
N GLU A 799 23.06 31.82 -32.24
CA GLU A 799 24.25 32.12 -33.05
C GLU A 799 24.83 33.51 -32.72
N LYS A 800 23.97 34.52 -32.54
CA LYS A 800 24.36 35.87 -32.10
C LYS A 800 24.86 35.95 -30.65
N LEU A 801 24.46 35.03 -29.77
CA LEU A 801 25.00 34.94 -28.41
C LEU A 801 26.37 34.26 -28.42
N LEU A 802 26.50 33.12 -29.11
CA LEU A 802 27.70 32.30 -29.12
C LEU A 802 28.89 32.97 -29.86
N SER A 803 28.61 33.73 -30.91
CA SER A 803 29.63 34.53 -31.65
C SER A 803 30.38 35.59 -30.82
N GLN A 804 29.95 35.85 -29.58
CA GLN A 804 30.67 36.67 -28.61
C GLN A 804 31.92 35.94 -28.06
N TYR A 805 31.90 34.60 -28.00
CA TYR A 805 32.90 33.76 -27.35
C TYR A 805 33.94 33.20 -28.34
N ARG A 806 34.59 34.09 -29.09
CA ARG A 806 35.53 33.75 -30.19
C ARG A 806 36.69 32.84 -29.79
N HIS A 807 37.02 32.74 -28.50
CA HIS A 807 38.11 31.93 -27.97
C HIS A 807 37.73 30.49 -27.59
N ALA A 808 36.47 30.07 -27.79
CA ALA A 808 35.91 28.79 -27.33
C ALA A 808 35.26 27.91 -28.43
N ASP A 809 35.33 28.31 -29.71
CA ASP A 809 34.76 27.61 -30.89
C ASP A 809 33.32 27.05 -30.74
N LEU A 810 32.46 27.77 -29.99
CA LEU A 810 31.07 27.41 -29.73
C LEU A 810 30.15 27.63 -30.96
N GLY A 811 30.48 27.04 -32.10
CA GLY A 811 29.70 27.15 -33.34
C GLY A 811 28.49 26.21 -33.39
N LEU A 812 27.43 26.65 -34.07
CA LEU A 812 26.26 25.82 -34.39
C LEU A 812 26.54 25.04 -35.68
N PHE A 813 26.93 23.79 -35.53
CA PHE A 813 27.26 22.87 -36.63
C PHE A 813 26.42 21.61 -36.50
N GLN A 814 26.28 20.82 -37.58
CA GLN A 814 25.59 19.53 -37.52
C GLN A 814 26.13 18.62 -36.38
N ARG A 815 27.45 18.64 -36.12
CA ARG A 815 28.06 17.87 -35.02
C ARG A 815 27.69 18.37 -33.61
N THR A 816 27.41 19.67 -33.44
CA THR A 816 27.08 20.30 -32.15
C THR A 816 25.59 20.58 -31.95
N VAL A 817 24.74 20.33 -32.94
CA VAL A 817 23.30 20.59 -32.92
C VAL A 817 22.52 19.30 -33.09
N TYR A 818 21.52 19.08 -32.23
CA TYR A 818 20.68 17.88 -32.19
C TYR A 818 19.21 18.26 -32.08
N CYS A 819 18.32 17.55 -32.77
CA CYS A 819 16.88 17.83 -32.75
C CYS A 819 16.09 16.63 -32.20
N PHE A 820 15.50 16.83 -31.02
CA PHE A 820 14.73 15.82 -30.32
C PHE A 820 13.25 16.19 -30.33
N ASP A 821 12.42 15.17 -30.41
CA ASP A 821 11.04 15.23 -29.95
C ASP A 821 10.84 14.23 -28.81
N SER A 822 9.88 14.52 -27.94
CA SER A 822 9.52 13.67 -26.79
C SER A 822 8.03 13.33 -26.77
N GLU A 823 7.26 13.78 -27.77
CA GLU A 823 5.85 13.41 -27.88
C GLU A 823 5.63 11.90 -28.00
N SER A 824 6.54 11.14 -28.62
CA SER A 824 6.44 9.68 -28.73
C SER A 824 6.62 8.96 -27.38
N PHE A 825 7.46 9.49 -26.48
CA PHE A 825 7.51 9.04 -25.08
C PHE A 825 6.23 9.45 -24.32
N CYS A 826 5.72 10.67 -24.53
CA CYS A 826 4.44 11.09 -23.94
C CYS A 826 3.28 10.19 -24.41
N TYR A 827 3.25 9.78 -25.68
CA TYR A 827 2.31 8.82 -26.23
C TYR A 827 2.44 7.45 -25.57
N LEU A 828 3.67 6.92 -25.44
CA LEU A 828 3.93 5.65 -24.75
C LEU A 828 3.41 5.70 -23.29
N ALA A 829 3.68 6.78 -22.57
CA ALA A 829 3.22 6.96 -21.20
C ALA A 829 1.69 7.12 -21.09
N ALA A 830 1.04 7.82 -22.02
CA ALA A 830 -0.41 7.93 -22.11
C ALA A 830 -1.09 6.58 -22.40
N HIS A 831 -0.54 5.83 -23.36
CA HIS A 831 -1.01 4.49 -23.72
C HIS A 831 -0.89 3.50 -22.55
N LYS A 832 0.20 3.58 -21.76
CA LYS A 832 0.39 2.80 -20.52
C LYS A 832 -0.56 3.22 -19.37
N GLN A 833 -1.34 4.29 -19.53
CA GLN A 833 -2.43 4.71 -18.64
C GLN A 833 -3.81 4.61 -19.32
N HIS A 834 -3.91 3.85 -20.43
CA HIS A 834 -5.13 3.65 -21.22
C HIS A 834 -5.74 4.95 -21.79
N ILE A 835 -4.91 5.98 -22.02
CA ILE A 835 -5.32 7.25 -22.64
C ILE A 835 -4.86 7.24 -24.10
N ASP A 836 -5.82 7.09 -25.02
CA ASP A 836 -5.56 7.26 -26.46
C ASP A 836 -5.31 8.73 -26.81
N MET A 837 -4.24 9.00 -27.57
CA MET A 837 -3.90 10.32 -28.11
C MET A 837 -4.04 10.38 -29.65
N GLY A 838 -4.51 9.31 -30.29
CA GLY A 838 -4.64 9.19 -31.75
C GLY A 838 -3.29 9.15 -32.46
N ASN A 839 -3.29 9.47 -33.77
CA ASN A 839 -2.12 9.83 -34.58
C ASN A 839 -0.87 8.92 -34.48
N TYR A 840 -1.05 7.62 -34.21
CA TYR A 840 0.01 6.66 -33.90
C TYR A 840 1.24 6.72 -34.84
N ARG A 841 1.01 6.84 -36.16
CA ARG A 841 2.08 6.93 -37.17
C ARG A 841 3.03 8.10 -36.95
N ASP A 842 2.52 9.25 -36.50
CA ASP A 842 3.34 10.43 -36.26
C ASP A 842 4.28 10.22 -35.06
N TYR A 843 3.78 9.53 -34.02
CA TYR A 843 4.56 9.17 -32.85
C TYR A 843 5.61 8.10 -33.17
N CYS A 844 5.35 7.21 -34.14
CA CYS A 844 6.38 6.32 -34.69
C CYS A 844 7.50 7.10 -35.38
N CYS A 845 7.16 8.04 -36.28
CA CYS A 845 8.14 8.89 -36.96
C CYS A 845 8.95 9.77 -35.98
N SER A 846 8.30 10.30 -34.93
CA SER A 846 8.93 11.04 -33.83
C SER A 846 9.93 10.18 -33.05
N TRP A 847 9.59 8.91 -32.78
CA TRP A 847 10.48 7.94 -32.15
C TRP A 847 11.70 7.64 -33.03
N GLU A 848 11.49 7.27 -34.30
CA GLU A 848 12.57 6.92 -35.23
C GLU A 848 13.56 8.07 -35.46
N HIS A 849 13.07 9.31 -35.53
CA HIS A 849 13.93 10.48 -35.63
C HIS A 849 14.73 10.69 -34.34
N SER A 850 14.05 10.76 -33.21
CA SER A 850 14.65 11.11 -31.92
C SER A 850 15.60 10.05 -31.39
N ALA A 851 15.35 8.77 -31.70
CA ALA A 851 16.26 7.67 -31.40
C ALA A 851 17.54 7.72 -32.25
N ARG A 852 17.43 8.05 -33.54
CA ARG A 852 18.58 8.24 -34.44
C ARG A 852 19.45 9.41 -34.00
N GLU A 853 18.84 10.53 -33.60
CA GLU A 853 19.54 11.68 -33.02
C GLU A 853 20.18 11.34 -31.66
N SER A 854 19.53 10.51 -30.83
CA SER A 854 20.08 10.04 -29.55
C SER A 854 21.31 9.14 -29.75
N GLN A 855 21.26 8.23 -30.73
CA GLN A 855 22.39 7.40 -31.13
C GLN A 855 23.54 8.26 -31.69
N ARG A 856 23.23 9.28 -32.51
CA ARG A 856 24.22 10.23 -33.04
C ARG A 856 24.91 11.03 -31.93
N LEU A 857 24.15 11.50 -30.93
CA LEU A 857 24.69 12.18 -29.75
C LEU A 857 25.62 11.26 -28.94
N MET A 858 25.19 10.03 -28.69
CA MET A 858 25.99 9.01 -27.99
C MET A 858 27.29 8.66 -28.72
N ALA A 859 27.24 8.55 -30.05
CA ALA A 859 28.44 8.32 -30.86
C ALA A 859 29.40 9.52 -30.80
N HIS A 860 28.87 10.75 -30.85
CA HIS A 860 29.69 11.95 -30.78
C HIS A 860 30.38 12.12 -29.41
N PHE A 861 29.66 12.00 -28.30
CA PHE A 861 30.28 12.11 -26.97
C PHE A 861 31.33 11.01 -26.70
N ARG A 862 31.17 9.81 -27.30
CA ARG A 862 32.20 8.75 -27.27
C ARG A 862 33.44 9.08 -28.10
N SER A 863 33.35 9.96 -29.10
CA SER A 863 34.48 10.34 -29.96
C SER A 863 35.29 11.54 -29.45
N LEU A 864 34.81 12.23 -28.40
CA LEU A 864 35.47 13.41 -27.85
C LEU A 864 36.51 13.05 -26.79
N VAL A 865 37.56 13.87 -26.68
CA VAL A 865 38.45 13.86 -25.52
C VAL A 865 37.64 14.32 -24.30
N PRO A 866 37.59 13.56 -23.18
CA PRO A 866 36.79 13.96 -22.02
C PRO A 866 37.42 15.12 -21.26
N HIS A 867 36.63 16.18 -21.02
CA HIS A 867 37.04 17.32 -20.21
C HIS A 867 37.40 16.90 -18.79
N GLN A 868 38.57 17.33 -18.30
CA GLN A 868 39.05 17.01 -16.97
C GLN A 868 38.34 17.87 -15.92
N VAL A 869 37.43 17.27 -15.16
CA VAL A 869 36.53 17.97 -14.23
C VAL A 869 37.32 18.73 -13.16
N LYS A 870 38.51 18.23 -12.79
CA LYS A 870 39.47 18.91 -11.90
C LYS A 870 39.82 20.34 -12.35
N GLY A 871 39.82 20.63 -13.66
CA GLY A 871 40.00 21.99 -14.19
C GLY A 871 38.81 22.91 -13.90
N THR A 872 37.58 22.39 -14.00
CA THR A 872 36.37 23.14 -13.60
C THR A 872 36.31 23.31 -12.08
N LEU A 873 36.60 22.28 -11.29
CA LEU A 873 36.62 22.38 -9.84
C LEU A 873 37.68 23.38 -9.38
N GLY A 874 38.91 23.26 -9.88
CA GLY A 874 40.01 24.16 -9.55
C GLY A 874 39.74 25.62 -9.90
N LEU A 875 39.20 25.91 -11.10
CA LEU A 875 38.71 27.24 -11.46
C LEU A 875 37.73 27.81 -10.42
N ASN A 876 36.79 27.00 -9.94
CA ASN A 876 35.75 27.43 -9.00
C ASN A 876 36.25 27.55 -7.55
N GLU A 877 37.15 26.66 -7.12
CA GLU A 877 37.87 26.78 -5.84
C GLU A 877 38.71 28.05 -5.82
N THR A 878 39.46 28.33 -6.89
CA THR A 878 40.27 29.53 -7.04
C THR A 878 39.40 30.79 -7.17
N ARG A 879 38.28 30.78 -7.90
CA ARG A 879 37.33 31.91 -7.89
C ARG A 879 36.72 32.13 -6.51
N ARG A 880 36.39 31.08 -5.76
CA ARG A 880 35.90 31.19 -4.37
C ARG A 880 36.96 31.81 -3.47
N LEU A 881 38.21 31.36 -3.59
CA LEU A 881 39.36 31.90 -2.84
C LEU A 881 39.58 33.39 -3.14
N ILE A 882 39.58 33.78 -4.41
CA ILE A 882 39.68 35.19 -4.84
C ILE A 882 38.51 36.00 -4.23
N ALA A 883 37.27 35.55 -4.40
CA ALA A 883 36.08 36.27 -3.89
C ALA A 883 36.04 36.37 -2.35
N GLN A 884 36.59 35.38 -1.63
CA GLN A 884 36.75 35.43 -0.16
C GLN A 884 37.83 36.43 0.28
N LEU A 885 38.81 36.73 -0.57
CA LEU A 885 39.92 37.65 -0.27
C LEU A 885 39.64 39.08 -0.75
N THR A 886 38.79 39.32 -1.75
CA THR A 886 38.47 40.66 -2.28
C THR A 886 38.05 41.65 -1.19
N VAL A 887 37.13 41.28 -0.29
CA VAL A 887 36.66 42.18 0.78
C VAL A 887 37.75 42.44 1.83
N PRO A 888 38.41 41.42 2.43
CA PRO A 888 39.55 41.65 3.34
C PRO A 888 40.71 42.45 2.72
N MET A 889 41.07 42.19 1.46
CA MET A 889 42.11 42.96 0.75
C MET A 889 41.71 44.42 0.57
N THR A 890 40.42 44.70 0.32
CA THR A 890 39.90 46.08 0.19
C THR A 890 39.93 46.82 1.53
N GLN A 891 39.51 46.17 2.61
CA GLN A 891 39.53 46.72 3.98
C GLN A 891 40.96 46.95 4.48
N ILE A 892 41.89 46.04 4.20
CA ILE A 892 43.30 46.19 4.57
C ILE A 892 43.97 47.28 3.73
N ALA A 893 43.69 47.40 2.42
CA ALA A 893 44.20 48.50 1.60
C ALA A 893 43.71 49.88 2.11
N GLN A 894 42.49 49.95 2.65
CA GLN A 894 41.97 51.14 3.32
C GLN A 894 42.71 51.44 4.63
N ALA A 895 42.90 50.45 5.51
CA ALA A 895 43.62 50.60 6.78
C ALA A 895 45.12 50.95 6.60
N ILE A 896 45.78 50.39 5.58
CA ILE A 896 47.14 50.79 5.18
C ILE A 896 47.16 52.27 4.80
N LYS A 897 46.21 52.71 3.96
CA LYS A 897 46.13 54.11 3.50
C LYS A 897 45.83 55.09 4.64
N ALA A 898 44.98 54.71 5.59
CA ALA A 898 44.74 55.49 6.81
C ALA A 898 46.03 55.57 7.66
N SER A 899 46.74 54.46 7.83
CA SER A 899 48.01 54.40 8.57
C SER A 899 49.13 55.23 7.93
N ILE A 900 49.22 55.25 6.59
CA ILE A 900 50.15 56.12 5.86
C ILE A 900 49.84 57.59 6.20
N GLN A 901 48.60 58.04 5.95
CA GLN A 901 48.18 59.42 6.21
C GLN A 901 48.46 59.86 7.65
N VAL A 902 48.11 59.03 8.64
CA VAL A 902 48.31 59.35 10.07
C VAL A 902 49.79 59.53 10.43
N ASN A 903 50.72 58.82 9.78
CA ASN A 903 52.15 59.02 10.00
C ASN A 903 52.73 60.18 9.16
N GLU A 904 52.19 60.46 7.98
CA GLU A 904 52.53 61.66 7.19
C GLU A 904 52.16 62.94 7.95
N ASP A 905 50.91 63.04 8.41
CA ASP A 905 50.39 64.15 9.25
C ASP A 905 51.22 64.33 10.54
N ARG A 906 51.75 63.24 11.12
CA ARG A 906 52.62 63.27 12.31
C ARG A 906 54.05 63.68 12.01
N ALA A 907 54.63 63.21 10.89
CA ALA A 907 55.97 63.57 10.47
C ALA A 907 56.06 65.05 10.08
N GLU A 908 55.00 65.61 9.46
CA GLU A 908 54.87 67.04 9.24
C GLU A 908 54.82 67.80 10.58
N LYS A 909 53.93 67.41 11.52
CA LYS A 909 53.84 68.04 12.84
C LYS A 909 55.16 68.03 13.63
N LEU A 910 55.92 66.93 13.60
CA LEU A 910 57.22 66.85 14.27
C LEU A 910 58.27 67.83 13.72
N SER A 911 58.10 68.28 12.47
CA SER A 911 58.96 69.29 11.85
C SER A 911 58.67 70.73 12.29
N ASP A 912 57.52 71.01 12.94
CA ASP A 912 57.27 72.31 13.55
C ASP A 912 58.08 72.46 14.85
N ALA A 913 59.03 73.40 14.85
CA ALA A 913 59.87 73.75 15.99
C ALA A 913 59.10 74.23 17.24
N ARG A 914 57.79 74.48 17.15
CA ARG A 914 56.95 75.06 18.22
C ARG A 914 56.28 74.04 19.17
N LEU A 915 56.29 72.74 18.86
CA LEU A 915 55.70 71.71 19.73
C LEU A 915 56.24 71.77 21.17
N THR A 916 55.36 71.69 22.16
CA THR A 916 55.72 71.59 23.58
C THR A 916 56.27 70.20 23.94
N GLY A 917 56.97 70.09 25.07
CA GLY A 917 57.57 68.83 25.54
C GLY A 917 56.59 67.72 25.91
N GLU A 918 55.29 67.97 25.99
CA GLU A 918 54.25 66.94 26.14
C GLU A 918 53.66 66.50 24.79
N GLU A 919 53.34 67.45 23.91
CA GLU A 919 52.87 67.20 22.55
C GLU A 919 53.92 66.42 21.74
N LEU A 920 55.20 66.79 21.91
CA LEU A 920 56.33 66.08 21.33
C LEU A 920 56.29 64.60 21.77
N ARG A 921 56.24 64.31 23.08
CA ARG A 921 56.20 62.94 23.60
C ARG A 921 54.99 62.13 23.12
N LYS A 922 53.83 62.75 22.90
CA LYS A 922 52.65 62.10 22.27
C LYS A 922 52.83 61.80 20.78
N THR A 923 53.70 62.56 20.09
CA THR A 923 53.89 62.49 18.64
C THR A 923 55.10 61.65 18.22
N LEU A 924 56.11 61.48 19.08
CA LEU A 924 57.36 60.71 18.85
C LEU A 924 57.19 59.19 18.58
N HIS A 925 55.97 58.67 18.44
CA HIS A 925 55.72 57.24 18.25
C HIS A 925 54.86 57.00 17.01
N ILE A 926 55.21 55.94 16.26
CA ILE A 926 54.45 55.46 15.11
C ILE A 926 53.04 55.10 15.56
N GLN A 927 52.02 55.49 14.80
CA GLN A 927 50.68 54.90 14.94
C GLN A 927 50.32 54.06 13.73
N PHE A 928 49.51 53.03 13.94
CA PHE A 928 49.17 52.04 12.94
C PHE A 928 47.74 51.57 13.20
N GLU A 929 46.90 51.64 12.19
CA GLU A 929 45.54 51.10 12.26
C GLU A 929 45.56 49.60 11.98
N THR A 930 45.33 48.81 13.03
CA THR A 930 45.07 47.38 12.88
C THR A 930 43.57 47.11 12.93
N LEU A 931 43.14 46.07 12.22
CA LEU A 931 41.81 45.48 12.38
C LEU A 931 41.93 44.34 13.40
N GLU A 932 41.31 44.48 14.56
CA GLU A 932 41.27 43.42 15.58
C GLU A 932 40.02 42.55 15.40
N ALA A 933 40.22 41.28 15.05
CA ALA A 933 39.14 40.31 14.87
C ALA A 933 38.72 39.71 16.22
N VAL A 934 37.77 40.36 16.90
CA VAL A 934 37.27 39.90 18.20
C VAL A 934 36.34 38.70 17.97
N GLN A 935 36.79 37.47 18.27
CA GLN A 935 35.90 36.31 18.28
C GLN A 935 34.83 36.42 19.36
N VAL A 936 33.60 36.02 19.04
CA VAL A 936 32.48 35.95 19.97
C VAL A 936 32.25 34.49 20.37
N ASN A 937 32.46 34.18 21.67
CA ASN A 937 32.45 32.82 22.22
C ASN A 937 31.17 32.00 21.94
N ARG A 938 30.07 32.67 21.60
CA ARG A 938 28.85 32.09 21.02
C ARG A 938 28.41 33.03 19.91
N GLY A 939 27.87 32.51 18.82
CA GLY A 939 27.47 33.35 17.70
C GLY A 939 26.30 34.27 18.08
N ARG A 940 26.31 35.49 17.53
CA ARG A 940 25.23 36.48 17.70
C ARG A 940 24.33 36.52 16.48
N THR A 941 23.04 36.70 16.67
CA THR A 941 22.12 37.09 15.60
C THR A 941 21.85 38.59 15.72
N VAL A 942 22.21 39.35 14.70
CA VAL A 942 22.06 40.81 14.62
C VAL A 942 21.18 41.20 13.44
N CYS A 943 20.51 42.35 13.52
CA CYS A 943 19.71 42.89 12.42
C CYS A 943 20.51 43.90 11.61
N GLY A 944 20.60 43.68 10.29
CA GLY A 944 21.26 44.55 9.33
C GLY A 944 20.32 45.49 8.57
N HIS A 945 19.07 45.69 9.05
CA HIS A 945 18.19 46.76 8.58
C HIS A 945 18.72 48.13 9.03
N SER A 946 18.54 49.19 8.23
CA SER A 946 19.11 50.53 8.46
C SER A 946 18.92 51.05 9.88
N ASP A 947 17.74 50.79 10.44
CA ASP A 947 17.31 51.39 11.70
C ASP A 947 17.96 50.68 12.90
N CYS A 948 18.33 49.41 12.71
CA CYS A 948 19.14 48.59 13.63
C CYS A 948 20.64 48.81 13.49
N LEU A 949 21.10 49.49 12.43
CA LEU A 949 22.48 49.93 12.30
C LEU A 949 22.68 51.26 13.00
N GLY A 950 23.78 51.37 13.72
CA GLY A 950 24.32 52.61 14.26
C GLY A 950 25.68 52.90 13.68
N PHE A 951 26.11 54.15 13.81
CA PHE A 951 27.48 54.55 13.59
C PHE A 951 28.02 54.97 14.95
N ARG A 952 29.20 54.46 15.33
CA ARG A 952 29.84 54.83 16.58
C ARG A 952 30.96 55.80 16.25
N ASP A 953 30.70 57.09 16.47
CA ASP A 953 31.70 58.14 16.29
C ASP A 953 32.84 57.92 17.29
N TYR A 954 34.01 57.54 16.79
CA TYR A 954 35.23 57.50 17.58
C TYR A 954 35.90 58.87 17.58
N TYR A 955 35.84 59.55 18.72
CA TYR A 955 36.67 60.72 18.97
C TYR A 955 38.11 60.25 19.22
N VAL A 956 38.98 60.49 18.25
CA VAL A 956 40.41 60.69 18.52
C VAL A 956 40.54 62.10 19.10
N ASP A 957 41.41 62.28 20.10
CA ASP A 957 41.67 63.60 20.69
C ASP A 957 42.05 64.64 19.62
N ASP A 958 41.70 65.90 19.88
CA ASP A 958 41.80 67.06 18.96
C ASP A 958 40.89 67.02 17.71
N GLY A 959 39.82 66.21 17.72
CA GLY A 959 38.52 66.58 17.12
C GLY A 959 38.45 66.77 15.59
N ALA A 960 39.45 66.28 14.84
CA ALA A 960 39.64 66.59 13.42
C ALA A 960 39.39 65.43 12.44
N ARG A 961 38.68 64.36 12.85
CA ARG A 961 38.14 63.34 11.93
C ARG A 961 36.93 62.63 12.55
N ILE A 962 35.97 62.22 11.72
CA ILE A 962 34.84 61.37 12.10
C ILE A 962 34.86 60.13 11.21
N GLU A 963 35.15 58.97 11.78
CA GLU A 963 35.05 57.70 11.07
C GLU A 963 33.87 56.87 11.58
N LYS A 964 32.99 56.51 10.66
CA LYS A 964 31.70 55.89 10.93
C LYS A 964 31.80 54.37 10.88
N THR A 965 32.32 53.77 11.94
CA THR A 965 32.26 52.31 12.10
C THR A 965 30.80 51.87 12.28
N ILE A 966 30.35 50.91 11.48
CA ILE A 966 29.01 50.32 11.58
C ILE A 966 28.95 49.46 12.84
N VAL A 967 27.98 49.73 13.72
CA VAL A 967 27.71 48.96 14.93
C VAL A 967 26.25 48.54 14.94
N TYR A 968 25.98 47.24 15.11
CA TYR A 968 24.62 46.73 15.25
C TYR A 968 24.03 47.19 16.60
N LYS A 969 23.17 48.22 16.58
CA LYS A 969 22.42 48.69 17.78
C LYS A 969 21.60 47.55 18.39
N SER A 970 21.03 46.71 17.51
CA SER A 970 20.10 45.64 17.87
C SER A 970 20.80 44.29 17.82
N ILE A 971 21.41 43.89 18.95
CA ILE A 971 21.75 42.48 19.19
C ILE A 971 20.45 41.74 19.51
N CYS A 972 19.87 41.15 18.47
CA CYS A 972 18.60 40.44 18.55
C CYS A 972 18.73 39.17 19.40
N HIS A 973 19.79 38.37 19.20
CA HIS A 973 20.15 37.26 20.08
C HIS A 973 21.66 37.22 20.33
N ASP A 974 22.09 37.35 21.58
CA ASP A 974 23.52 37.48 21.96
C ASP A 974 24.27 36.13 22.11
N SER A 975 23.55 35.01 22.24
CA SER A 975 24.15 33.68 22.43
C SER A 975 23.38 32.60 21.68
N CYS A 976 23.25 32.80 20.38
CA CYS A 976 22.50 31.90 19.51
C CYS A 976 23.25 30.56 19.35
N LEU A 977 22.56 29.46 19.66
CA LEU A 977 23.11 28.09 19.65
C LEU A 977 23.02 27.39 18.28
N LEU A 978 22.64 28.12 17.23
CA LEU A 978 22.39 27.54 15.91
C LEU A 978 23.69 27.18 15.19
N SER A 979 23.80 25.90 14.79
CA SER A 979 24.86 25.38 13.94
C SER A 979 24.44 25.38 12.46
N GLY A 980 25.39 25.18 11.55
CA GLY A 980 25.12 25.13 10.11
C GLY A 980 24.58 26.44 9.51
N ILE A 981 24.93 27.59 10.10
CA ILE A 981 24.61 28.93 9.58
C ILE A 981 25.87 29.59 9.05
N ARG A 982 25.82 30.04 7.79
CA ARG A 982 26.90 30.83 7.18
C ARG A 982 27.02 32.18 7.89
N VAL A 983 28.23 32.48 8.38
CA VAL A 983 28.53 33.75 9.04
C VAL A 983 28.35 34.92 8.06
N GLU A 984 27.86 36.05 8.55
CA GLU A 984 27.53 37.29 7.83
C GLU A 984 26.46 37.18 6.73
N SER A 985 25.89 36.00 6.51
CA SER A 985 24.80 35.81 5.55
C SER A 985 23.49 36.40 6.11
N LYS A 986 23.07 37.55 5.61
CA LYS A 986 21.67 38.02 5.74
C LYS A 986 20.70 36.92 5.27
N GLY A 987 19.57 36.78 5.96
CA GLY A 987 18.45 35.93 5.56
C GLY A 987 18.78 34.45 5.39
N HIS A 988 19.78 33.94 6.10
CA HIS A 988 20.11 32.51 6.08
C HIS A 988 18.97 31.69 6.71
N GLY A 989 18.38 30.74 5.96
CA GLY A 989 17.11 30.07 6.31
C GLY A 989 16.99 29.57 7.76
N ASN A 990 18.05 29.00 8.32
CA ASN A 990 18.06 28.51 9.71
C ASN A 990 17.83 29.61 10.77
N LEU A 991 18.01 30.89 10.45
CA LEU A 991 17.77 32.02 11.37
C LEU A 991 16.29 32.16 11.78
N VAL A 992 15.36 31.55 11.04
CA VAL A 992 13.96 31.36 11.48
C VAL A 992 13.90 30.63 12.83
N TYR A 993 14.82 29.69 13.07
CA TYR A 993 14.93 28.94 14.33
C TYR A 993 15.73 29.69 15.42
N CYS A 994 16.03 30.98 15.22
CA CYS A 994 16.62 31.81 16.27
C CYS A 994 15.54 32.20 17.28
N ASP A 995 15.84 32.16 18.58
CA ASP A 995 14.84 32.42 19.65
C ASP A 995 14.46 33.90 19.80
N ALA A 996 15.03 34.77 18.96
CA ALA A 996 14.57 36.15 18.78
C ALA A 996 13.50 36.31 17.68
N MET A 997 13.17 35.26 16.92
CA MET A 997 12.12 35.31 15.88
C MET A 997 10.78 34.87 16.45
N ASP A 998 9.71 35.62 16.16
CA ASP A 998 8.35 35.16 16.40
C ASP A 998 8.01 34.07 15.39
N ARG A 999 7.54 32.91 15.86
CA ARG A 999 7.16 31.74 15.06
C ARG A 999 5.65 31.45 15.16
N VAL A 1000 4.88 32.35 15.76
CA VAL A 1000 3.41 32.22 15.95
C VAL A 1000 2.64 32.74 14.73
N SER A 1001 3.17 33.72 14.01
CA SER A 1001 2.63 34.23 12.75
C SER A 1001 3.09 33.39 11.55
N SER A 1002 2.13 32.88 10.76
CA SER A 1002 2.38 31.99 9.61
C SER A 1002 2.77 32.68 8.31
N GLU A 1003 2.54 34.00 8.20
CA GLU A 1003 2.70 34.76 6.94
C GLU A 1003 3.97 35.62 6.93
N GLU A 1004 4.32 36.23 8.07
CA GLU A 1004 5.59 36.94 8.26
C GLU A 1004 6.27 36.52 9.58
N ILE A 1005 7.55 36.16 9.50
CA ILE A 1005 8.38 35.77 10.64
C ILE A 1005 9.28 36.97 11.00
N ASN A 1006 8.83 37.74 11.99
CA ASN A 1006 9.42 39.01 12.37
C ASN A 1006 10.14 38.88 13.72
N CYS A 1007 11.20 39.68 13.93
CA CYS A 1007 12.05 39.56 15.11
C CYS A 1007 11.43 40.27 16.32
N MET A 1008 11.13 39.51 17.39
CA MET A 1008 10.55 39.99 18.65
C MET A 1008 11.39 41.09 19.33
N LYS A 1009 12.68 41.21 18.97
CA LYS A 1009 13.60 42.22 19.50
C LYS A 1009 13.66 43.53 18.72
N CYS A 1010 13.31 43.55 17.44
CA CYS A 1010 13.48 44.74 16.61
C CYS A 1010 12.39 44.99 15.55
N GLY A 1011 11.35 44.16 15.47
CA GLY A 1011 10.25 44.28 14.50
C GLY A 1011 10.58 43.83 13.07
N HIS A 1012 11.81 44.06 12.60
CA HIS A 1012 12.24 43.68 11.24
C HIS A 1012 12.17 42.18 10.96
N ASN A 1013 11.95 41.82 9.69
CA ASN A 1013 11.83 40.45 9.22
C ASN A 1013 13.11 39.63 9.43
N TRP A 1014 12.97 38.31 9.62
CA TRP A 1014 14.11 37.39 9.75
C TRP A 1014 15.10 37.46 8.57
N ARG A 1015 14.65 37.88 7.39
CA ARG A 1015 15.51 38.11 6.19
C ARG A 1015 16.56 39.20 6.38
N GLU A 1016 16.27 40.22 7.20
CA GLU A 1016 17.22 41.30 7.51
C GLU A 1016 18.26 40.93 8.57
N HIS A 1017 18.19 39.70 9.11
CA HIS A 1017 19.09 39.24 10.15
C HIS A 1017 20.24 38.40 9.59
N LEU A 1018 21.40 38.52 10.22
CA LEU A 1018 22.61 37.74 9.92
C LEU A 1018 23.21 37.18 11.21
N HIS A 1019 24.02 36.13 11.07
CA HIS A 1019 24.74 35.51 12.18
C HIS A 1019 26.21 35.95 12.15
N ILE A 1020 26.69 36.61 13.20
CA ILE A 1020 28.11 36.97 13.34
C ILE A 1020 28.79 36.07 14.39
N LYS A 1021 30.07 35.77 14.19
CA LYS A 1021 30.93 35.01 15.11
C LYS A 1021 32.24 35.73 15.45
N HIS A 1022 32.51 36.83 14.76
CA HIS A 1022 33.60 37.75 15.03
C HIS A 1022 33.13 39.17 14.73
N GLU A 1023 33.77 40.17 15.32
CA GLU A 1023 33.50 41.59 15.09
C GLU A 1023 34.84 42.30 14.82
N LEU A 1024 35.02 42.83 13.61
CA LEU A 1024 36.23 43.56 13.21
C LEU A 1024 36.22 44.97 13.82
N HIS A 1025 37.20 45.27 14.65
CA HIS A 1025 37.32 46.56 15.34
C HIS A 1025 38.57 47.32 14.83
N PRO A 1026 38.42 48.52 14.25
CA PRO A 1026 39.54 49.42 13.99
C PRO A 1026 40.24 49.82 15.30
N LYS A 1027 41.56 49.75 15.33
CA LYS A 1027 42.36 49.94 16.54
C LYS A 1027 43.68 50.63 16.22
N MET A 1028 43.82 51.89 16.65
CA MET A 1028 45.08 52.62 16.58
C MET A 1028 46.07 52.08 17.60
N VAL A 1029 47.06 51.32 17.13
CA VAL A 1029 48.18 50.80 17.92
C VAL A 1029 49.33 51.79 17.85
N THR A 1030 49.83 52.22 19.02
CA THR A 1030 51.01 53.09 19.10
C THR A 1030 52.26 52.22 19.28
N LYS A 1031 53.08 52.12 18.23
CA LYS A 1031 54.31 51.32 18.21
C LYS A 1031 55.49 52.20 18.62
N LYS A 1032 55.94 52.03 19.86
CA LYS A 1032 57.16 52.66 20.36
C LYS A 1032 58.39 52.11 19.62
N ASN A 1033 59.37 52.97 19.40
CA ASN A 1033 60.66 52.59 18.82
C ASN A 1033 61.72 52.57 19.94
N THR A 1034 62.51 51.50 20.00
CA THR A 1034 63.51 51.28 21.07
C THR A 1034 64.61 52.34 21.06
N THR A 1035 65.09 52.76 19.89
CA THR A 1035 66.09 53.82 19.75
C THR A 1035 65.58 55.15 20.31
N ILE A 1036 64.31 55.49 20.05
CA ILE A 1036 63.65 56.69 20.59
C ILE A 1036 63.50 56.57 22.12
N GLU A 1037 63.13 55.40 22.66
CA GLU A 1037 63.07 55.18 24.12
C GLU A 1037 64.46 55.17 24.78
N GLU A 1038 65.53 54.81 24.07
CA GLU A 1038 66.92 54.91 24.55
C GLU A 1038 67.42 56.35 24.54
N GLN A 1039 67.18 57.10 23.46
CA GLN A 1039 67.44 58.54 23.38
C GLN A 1039 66.71 59.32 24.49
N LEU A 1040 65.43 59.03 24.72
CA LEU A 1040 64.64 59.64 25.80
C LEU A 1040 65.14 59.26 27.21
N ARG A 1041 65.67 58.05 27.40
CA ARG A 1041 66.30 57.64 28.68
C ARG A 1041 67.68 58.26 28.89
N ASN A 1042 68.40 58.54 27.82
CA ASN A 1042 69.74 59.14 27.84
C ASN A 1042 69.73 60.68 27.83
N ASN A 1043 68.55 61.32 27.84
CA ASN A 1043 68.37 62.78 27.72
C ASN A 1043 69.00 63.37 26.45
N ALA A 1044 68.86 62.69 25.31
CA ALA A 1044 69.20 63.25 24.00
C ALA A 1044 68.38 64.52 23.69
N SER A 1045 68.87 65.38 22.80
CA SER A 1045 68.20 66.65 22.51
C SER A 1045 66.89 66.47 21.75
N ASP A 1046 65.93 67.35 21.97
CA ASP A 1046 64.64 67.36 21.25
C ASP A 1046 64.80 67.34 19.72
N ILE A 1047 65.90 67.86 19.18
CA ILE A 1047 66.21 67.84 17.74
C ILE A 1047 66.56 66.40 17.30
N GLU A 1048 67.54 65.77 17.94
CA GLU A 1048 67.97 64.39 17.62
C GLU A 1048 66.80 63.40 17.75
N VAL A 1049 65.96 63.57 18.77
CA VAL A 1049 64.80 62.69 19.02
C VAL A 1049 63.70 62.92 17.96
N ARG A 1050 63.46 64.16 17.51
CA ARG A 1050 62.55 64.47 16.39
C ARG A 1050 63.06 63.92 15.06
N GLU A 1051 64.32 64.13 14.72
CA GLU A 1051 64.92 63.63 13.47
C GLU A 1051 64.87 62.11 13.41
N THR A 1052 65.18 61.44 14.53
CA THR A 1052 65.06 59.97 14.66
C THR A 1052 63.61 59.52 14.48
N ALA A 1053 62.63 60.21 15.09
CA ALA A 1053 61.21 59.89 14.92
C ALA A 1053 60.71 60.07 13.48
N ILE A 1054 61.08 61.17 12.81
CA ILE A 1054 60.70 61.44 11.42
C ILE A 1054 61.34 60.40 10.47
N ALA A 1055 62.60 60.03 10.68
CA ALA A 1055 63.26 58.99 9.89
C ALA A 1055 62.57 57.62 10.08
N VAL A 1056 62.25 57.25 11.32
CA VAL A 1056 61.52 56.02 11.67
C VAL A 1056 60.11 55.99 11.07
N MET A 1057 59.40 57.12 11.06
CA MET A 1057 58.08 57.23 10.42
C MET A 1057 58.16 57.10 8.89
N LYS A 1058 59.14 57.73 8.24
CA LYS A 1058 59.34 57.61 6.78
C LYS A 1058 59.62 56.17 6.35
N ILE A 1059 60.49 55.46 7.05
CA ILE A 1059 60.76 54.04 6.81
C ILE A 1059 59.47 53.20 6.95
N MET A 1060 58.63 53.49 7.95
CA MET A 1060 57.33 52.81 8.09
C MET A 1060 56.36 53.14 6.95
N ILE A 1061 56.33 54.39 6.46
CA ILE A 1061 55.49 54.81 5.33
C ILE A 1061 55.93 54.07 4.05
N GLU A 1062 57.24 53.96 3.79
CA GLU A 1062 57.78 53.21 2.66
C GLU A 1062 57.45 51.70 2.75
N GLU A 1063 57.55 51.09 3.94
CA GLU A 1063 57.13 49.71 4.17
C GLU A 1063 55.62 49.50 3.94
N LEU A 1064 54.79 50.42 4.41
CA LEU A 1064 53.33 50.41 4.21
C LEU A 1064 52.94 50.56 2.73
N GLN A 1065 53.60 51.45 2.00
CA GLN A 1065 53.39 51.63 0.56
C GLN A 1065 53.74 50.34 -0.21
N GLY A 1066 54.82 49.64 0.19
CA GLY A 1066 55.17 48.33 -0.35
C GLY A 1066 54.09 47.26 -0.13
N GLU A 1067 53.53 47.15 1.08
CA GLU A 1067 52.43 46.20 1.35
C GLU A 1067 51.15 46.54 0.57
N HIS A 1068 50.83 47.83 0.41
CA HIS A 1068 49.70 48.29 -0.39
C HIS A 1068 49.83 47.88 -1.88
N ASP A 1069 51.00 48.09 -2.48
CA ASP A 1069 51.20 47.78 -3.89
C ASP A 1069 51.30 46.26 -4.16
N GLU A 1070 51.78 45.45 -3.22
CA GLU A 1070 51.71 43.97 -3.33
C GLU A 1070 50.25 43.46 -3.32
N ILE A 1071 49.39 44.00 -2.44
CA ILE A 1071 47.96 43.68 -2.40
C ILE A 1071 47.27 44.07 -3.72
N LYS A 1072 47.57 45.26 -4.23
CA LYS A 1072 47.06 45.77 -5.51
C LYS A 1072 47.51 44.92 -6.71
N GLN A 1073 48.79 44.53 -6.76
CA GLN A 1073 49.30 43.63 -7.81
C GLN A 1073 48.64 42.25 -7.77
N ALA A 1074 48.42 41.69 -6.58
CA ALA A 1074 47.71 40.42 -6.45
C ALA A 1074 46.25 40.51 -6.97
N ALA A 1075 45.54 41.61 -6.68
CA ALA A 1075 44.19 41.83 -7.21
C ALA A 1075 44.13 41.90 -8.75
N VAL A 1076 45.14 42.53 -9.38
CA VAL A 1076 45.29 42.54 -10.85
C VAL A 1076 45.54 41.13 -11.39
N GLN A 1077 46.47 40.39 -10.81
CA GLN A 1077 46.81 39.02 -11.23
C GLN A 1077 45.62 38.05 -11.08
N PHE A 1078 44.83 38.18 -10.00
CA PHE A 1078 43.62 37.40 -9.80
C PHE A 1078 42.53 37.71 -10.85
N SER A 1079 42.42 38.97 -11.26
CA SER A 1079 41.51 39.37 -12.35
C SER A 1079 41.91 38.72 -13.69
N ILE A 1080 43.19 38.79 -14.06
CA ILE A 1080 43.73 38.21 -15.30
C ILE A 1080 43.59 36.68 -15.31
N PHE A 1081 43.82 36.01 -14.18
CA PHE A 1081 43.60 34.56 -14.05
C PHE A 1081 42.14 34.15 -14.37
N LEU A 1082 41.17 34.91 -13.86
CA LEU A 1082 39.75 34.65 -14.11
C LEU A 1082 39.37 34.91 -15.58
N GLU A 1083 39.97 35.90 -16.23
CA GLU A 1083 39.72 36.19 -17.65
C GLU A 1083 40.18 35.07 -18.60
N GLN A 1084 41.29 34.39 -18.29
CA GLN A 1084 41.85 33.35 -19.16
C GLN A 1084 41.33 31.94 -18.90
N SER A 1085 40.87 31.66 -17.67
CA SER A 1085 40.56 30.29 -17.21
C SER A 1085 39.09 29.87 -17.39
N SER A 1086 38.16 30.82 -17.56
CA SER A 1086 36.74 30.56 -17.85
C SER A 1086 36.33 31.00 -19.25
N ILE A 1087 35.15 30.54 -19.72
CA ILE A 1087 34.62 30.93 -21.04
C ILE A 1087 34.08 32.38 -21.03
N ALA A 1088 33.65 32.86 -19.86
CA ALA A 1088 33.31 34.27 -19.62
C ALA A 1088 34.04 34.78 -18.34
N PRO A 1089 34.68 35.96 -18.33
CA PRO A 1089 35.40 36.47 -17.14
C PRO A 1089 34.45 36.86 -16.01
N TYR A 1090 33.40 37.60 -16.36
CA TYR A 1090 32.31 38.07 -15.51
C TYR A 1090 31.00 38.08 -16.31
N ASN A 1091 29.86 38.13 -15.63
CA ASN A 1091 28.54 38.17 -16.27
C ASN A 1091 28.10 39.63 -16.50
N ASP A 1092 28.34 40.14 -17.70
CA ASP A 1092 27.91 41.46 -18.17
C ASP A 1092 26.37 41.57 -18.24
N ALA A 1093 25.68 40.48 -18.58
CA ALA A 1093 24.22 40.44 -18.67
C ALA A 1093 23.53 40.58 -17.30
N THR A 1094 24.24 40.38 -16.18
CA THR A 1094 23.70 40.64 -14.83
C THR A 1094 23.28 42.10 -14.66
N ILE A 1095 23.94 43.07 -15.31
CA ILE A 1095 23.53 44.48 -15.27
C ILE A 1095 22.21 44.71 -16.02
N GLU A 1096 22.02 44.10 -17.20
CA GLU A 1096 20.74 44.16 -17.92
C GLU A 1096 19.62 43.43 -17.15
N TYR A 1097 19.94 42.30 -16.53
CA TYR A 1097 18.98 41.50 -15.79
C TYR A 1097 18.52 42.17 -14.49
N LEU A 1098 19.44 42.72 -13.69
CA LEU A 1098 19.08 43.51 -12.50
C LEU A 1098 18.24 44.73 -12.87
N LYS A 1099 18.56 45.45 -13.95
CA LYS A 1099 17.71 46.53 -14.49
C LYS A 1099 16.31 46.02 -14.87
N HIS A 1100 16.20 44.85 -15.50
CA HIS A 1100 14.90 44.28 -15.84
C HIS A 1100 14.09 43.85 -14.61
N LEU A 1101 14.72 43.29 -13.57
CA LEU A 1101 14.07 43.01 -12.29
C LEU A 1101 13.58 44.29 -11.61
N ILE A 1102 14.40 45.34 -11.60
CA ILE A 1102 14.05 46.69 -11.11
C ILE A 1102 12.82 47.25 -11.85
N GLU A 1103 12.77 47.11 -13.18
CA GLU A 1103 11.66 47.61 -13.99
C GLU A 1103 10.36 46.81 -13.75
N ASN A 1104 10.47 45.49 -13.59
CA ASN A 1104 9.36 44.63 -13.23
C ASN A 1104 8.84 44.95 -11.81
N GLU A 1105 9.72 45.25 -10.84
CA GLU A 1105 9.32 45.60 -9.48
C GLU A 1105 8.68 47.00 -9.42
N LYS A 1106 9.23 47.98 -10.14
CA LYS A 1106 8.59 49.29 -10.37
C LYS A 1106 7.19 49.15 -10.98
N SER A 1107 7.04 48.22 -11.93
CA SER A 1107 5.75 47.91 -12.54
C SER A 1107 4.76 47.30 -11.55
N LYS A 1108 5.19 46.46 -10.60
CA LYS A 1108 4.33 45.95 -9.51
C LYS A 1108 3.96 47.04 -8.50
N ILE A 1109 4.91 47.91 -8.13
CA ILE A 1109 4.69 49.04 -7.23
C ILE A 1109 3.62 50.00 -7.81
N ALA A 1110 3.62 50.21 -9.13
CA ALA A 1110 2.60 50.98 -9.82
C ALA A 1110 1.17 50.40 -9.74
N VAL A 1111 1.00 49.14 -9.30
CA VAL A 1111 -0.31 48.51 -9.03
C VAL A 1111 -0.52 48.20 -7.53
N GLY A 1112 0.29 48.78 -6.64
CA GLY A 1112 0.16 48.64 -5.18
C GLY A 1112 1.18 47.72 -4.49
N GLY A 1113 2.21 47.23 -5.19
CA GLY A 1113 3.29 46.43 -4.60
C GLY A 1113 4.21 47.22 -3.64
N GLY A 1114 4.88 46.50 -2.74
CA GLY A 1114 5.80 47.06 -1.73
C GLY A 1114 7.17 47.49 -2.30
N ASN A 1115 7.74 48.55 -1.72
CA ASN A 1115 8.95 49.23 -2.23
C ASN A 1115 10.29 48.62 -1.73
N GLU A 1116 10.26 47.64 -0.83
CA GLU A 1116 11.46 47.09 -0.19
C GLU A 1116 12.30 46.23 -1.14
N HIS A 1117 11.65 45.39 -1.94
CA HIS A 1117 12.32 44.52 -2.92
C HIS A 1117 13.03 45.33 -4.02
N LEU A 1118 12.49 46.50 -4.38
CA LEU A 1118 13.11 47.43 -5.32
C LEU A 1118 14.42 48.02 -4.77
N LYS A 1119 14.41 48.52 -3.52
CA LYS A 1119 15.62 49.09 -2.88
C LYS A 1119 16.77 48.09 -2.83
N ASN A 1120 16.49 46.84 -2.48
CA ASN A 1120 17.50 45.78 -2.41
C ASN A 1120 18.11 45.46 -3.79
N LEU A 1121 17.30 45.48 -4.87
CA LEU A 1121 17.80 45.33 -6.23
C LEU A 1121 18.62 46.55 -6.71
N GLU A 1122 18.21 47.77 -6.36
CA GLU A 1122 18.93 49.00 -6.72
C GLU A 1122 20.27 49.12 -5.97
N GLN A 1123 20.33 48.74 -4.69
CA GLN A 1123 21.58 48.68 -3.93
C GLN A 1123 22.55 47.63 -4.52
N TYR A 1124 22.09 46.39 -4.74
CA TYR A 1124 22.92 45.32 -5.30
C TYR A 1124 23.40 45.66 -6.74
N LEU A 1125 22.63 46.43 -7.50
CA LEU A 1125 23.07 46.99 -8.79
C LEU A 1125 24.14 48.08 -8.65
N SER A 1126 24.20 48.84 -7.55
CA SER A 1126 25.30 49.79 -7.28
C SER A 1126 26.58 49.04 -6.92
N GLU A 1127 26.50 48.15 -5.92
CA GLU A 1127 27.63 47.36 -5.43
C GLU A 1127 28.28 46.53 -6.56
N TYR A 1128 27.48 45.92 -7.43
CA TYR A 1128 27.98 45.14 -8.57
C TYR A 1128 28.63 46.01 -9.66
N LYS A 1129 28.16 47.25 -9.86
CA LYS A 1129 28.82 48.19 -10.80
C LYS A 1129 30.15 48.68 -10.24
N GLU A 1130 30.19 49.10 -8.98
CA GLU A 1130 31.41 49.63 -8.35
C GLU A 1130 32.53 48.59 -8.37
N GLN A 1131 32.20 47.30 -8.16
CA GLN A 1131 33.12 46.19 -8.35
C GLN A 1131 33.61 46.08 -9.81
N ILE A 1132 32.71 46.12 -10.81
CA ILE A 1132 33.10 46.04 -12.23
C ILE A 1132 33.91 47.25 -12.67
N GLU A 1133 33.57 48.46 -12.26
CA GLU A 1133 34.30 49.70 -12.60
C GLU A 1133 35.70 49.72 -11.96
N PHE A 1134 35.84 49.21 -10.72
CA PHE A 1134 37.14 49.00 -10.08
C PHE A 1134 38.02 48.02 -10.87
N PHE A 1135 37.50 46.85 -11.26
CA PHE A 1135 38.28 45.88 -12.04
C PHE A 1135 38.57 46.36 -13.47
N THR A 1136 37.63 47.04 -14.13
CA THR A 1136 37.80 47.56 -15.51
C THR A 1136 38.86 48.66 -15.56
N SER A 1137 38.82 49.62 -14.64
CA SER A 1137 39.79 50.73 -14.58
C SER A 1137 41.22 50.32 -14.17
N LEU A 1138 41.39 49.10 -13.67
CA LEU A 1138 42.70 48.45 -13.48
C LEU A 1138 43.22 47.79 -14.78
N LEU A 1139 42.34 47.16 -15.56
CA LEU A 1139 42.70 46.52 -16.84
C LEU A 1139 43.10 47.56 -17.91
N GLU A 1140 42.40 48.70 -17.97
CA GLU A 1140 42.67 49.78 -18.93
C GLU A 1140 44.06 50.43 -18.81
N ARG A 1141 44.80 50.18 -17.71
CA ARG A 1141 46.14 50.75 -17.47
C ARG A 1141 47.30 49.95 -18.06
N GLY A 1142 47.07 48.71 -18.52
CA GLY A 1142 48.00 48.00 -19.40
C GLY A 1142 49.33 47.54 -18.78
N ASP A 1143 49.43 47.39 -17.46
CA ASP A 1143 50.65 46.91 -16.79
C ASP A 1143 50.92 45.42 -17.10
N THR A 1144 52.16 45.10 -17.48
CA THR A 1144 52.59 43.76 -17.94
C THR A 1144 52.87 42.81 -16.77
N CYS A 1145 51.82 42.44 -16.03
CA CYS A 1145 51.93 41.54 -14.89
C CYS A 1145 52.11 40.06 -15.28
N GLN A 1146 52.75 39.26 -14.42
CA GLN A 1146 52.93 37.82 -14.67
C GLN A 1146 51.61 37.06 -14.65
N LEU A 1147 51.46 36.16 -15.63
CA LEU A 1147 50.35 35.22 -15.74
C LEU A 1147 50.43 34.18 -14.61
N LEU A 1148 49.40 34.06 -13.79
CA LEU A 1148 49.30 33.02 -12.77
C LEU A 1148 48.66 31.75 -13.35
N ASP A 1149 49.21 30.59 -12.98
CA ASP A 1149 48.49 29.32 -13.04
C ASP A 1149 47.69 29.10 -11.74
N GLN A 1150 46.92 28.01 -11.63
CA GLN A 1150 46.17 27.70 -10.39
C GLN A 1150 47.09 27.63 -9.16
N ARG A 1151 48.28 27.02 -9.29
CA ARG A 1151 49.29 26.99 -8.21
C ARG A 1151 50.00 28.33 -8.03
N GLY A 1152 49.93 29.20 -9.03
CA GLY A 1152 50.35 30.61 -8.97
C GLY A 1152 49.45 31.39 -8.03
N VAL A 1153 48.13 31.22 -8.13
CA VAL A 1153 47.18 31.84 -7.20
C VAL A 1153 47.41 31.35 -5.77
N ASP A 1154 47.54 30.03 -5.53
CA ASP A 1154 47.85 29.48 -4.20
C ASP A 1154 49.16 30.06 -3.61
N ARG A 1155 50.19 30.22 -4.44
CA ARG A 1155 51.46 30.84 -4.05
C ARG A 1155 51.30 32.32 -3.74
N ARG A 1156 50.52 33.06 -4.54
CA ARG A 1156 50.29 34.49 -4.38
C ARG A 1156 49.48 34.81 -3.13
N VAL A 1157 48.45 34.00 -2.83
CA VAL A 1157 47.70 34.08 -1.56
C VAL A 1157 48.62 33.81 -0.36
N LYS A 1158 49.50 32.81 -0.44
CA LYS A 1158 50.52 32.56 0.61
C LYS A 1158 51.52 33.70 0.77
N GLN A 1159 51.90 34.39 -0.31
CA GLN A 1159 52.73 35.60 -0.23
C GLN A 1159 52.00 36.74 0.49
N LEU A 1160 50.72 36.96 0.23
CA LEU A 1160 49.93 37.97 0.94
C LEU A 1160 49.85 37.70 2.46
N PHE A 1161 49.79 36.43 2.88
CA PHE A 1161 49.88 36.06 4.30
C PHE A 1161 51.27 36.26 4.94
N THR A 1162 52.30 36.59 4.14
CA THR A 1162 53.66 36.90 4.62
C THR A 1162 54.01 38.40 4.60
N LEU A 1163 53.04 39.28 4.30
CA LEU A 1163 53.23 40.74 4.41
C LEU A 1163 53.54 41.13 5.87
N LYS A 1164 54.54 42.01 6.04
CA LYS A 1164 55.27 42.22 7.30
C LYS A 1164 54.39 42.76 8.44
N ASN A 1165 53.41 43.58 8.13
CA ASN A 1165 52.54 44.22 9.12
C ASN A 1165 51.08 43.75 9.00
N TYR A 1166 50.54 43.55 7.78
CA TYR A 1166 49.14 43.13 7.57
C TYR A 1166 48.92 41.66 7.17
N GLY A 1167 49.96 40.88 6.88
CA GLY A 1167 49.80 39.52 6.35
C GLY A 1167 49.16 38.54 7.34
N GLU A 1168 49.52 38.64 8.62
CA GLU A 1168 48.91 37.86 9.71
C GLU A 1168 47.42 38.21 9.90
N ILE A 1169 47.05 39.48 9.76
CA ILE A 1169 45.65 39.96 9.84
C ILE A 1169 44.83 39.39 8.68
N LEU A 1170 45.37 39.46 7.45
CA LEU A 1170 44.74 38.87 6.27
C LEU A 1170 44.55 37.36 6.43
N ARG A 1171 45.54 36.66 7.03
CA ARG A 1171 45.43 35.22 7.32
C ARG A 1171 44.32 34.92 8.32
N GLN A 1172 44.25 35.64 9.44
CA GLN A 1172 43.24 35.43 10.48
C GLN A 1172 41.81 35.69 9.98
N ILE A 1173 41.62 36.72 9.15
CA ILE A 1173 40.32 36.99 8.50
C ILE A 1173 39.98 35.86 7.52
N HIS A 1174 40.94 35.38 6.72
CA HIS A 1174 40.72 34.28 5.79
C HIS A 1174 40.37 32.96 6.49
N GLU A 1175 41.14 32.55 7.51
CA GLU A 1175 40.93 31.31 8.28
C GLU A 1175 39.55 31.30 8.96
N THR A 1176 39.06 32.46 9.41
CA THR A 1176 37.73 32.62 10.03
C THR A 1176 36.56 32.42 9.04
N VAL A 1177 36.79 32.59 7.73
CA VAL A 1177 35.76 32.53 6.67
C VAL A 1177 35.64 31.16 6.01
N VAL A 1178 36.66 30.29 6.11
CA VAL A 1178 36.76 29.06 5.28
C VAL A 1178 35.99 27.85 5.84
N ILE A 1179 35.65 27.80 7.13
CA ILE A 1179 35.11 26.59 7.79
C ILE A 1179 33.58 26.42 7.62
N ALA A 1180 33.13 26.24 6.37
CA ALA A 1180 31.83 25.63 6.02
C ALA A 1180 31.74 25.29 4.52
N ASP A 1181 31.77 24.00 4.16
CA ASP A 1181 30.97 23.34 3.09
C ASP A 1181 31.61 22.01 2.61
N SER A 1182 30.97 20.87 2.88
CA SER A 1182 30.98 19.66 2.02
C SER A 1182 30.21 18.47 2.65
N ALA A 1183 29.18 17.95 1.96
CA ALA A 1183 28.70 16.54 1.90
C ALA A 1183 27.19 16.43 1.60
N ARG A 1184 26.80 15.82 0.45
CA ARG A 1184 25.46 15.24 0.17
C ARG A 1184 25.58 14.03 -0.80
N PRO A 1185 24.62 13.08 -0.83
CA PRO A 1185 24.84 11.74 -1.41
C PRO A 1185 24.33 11.52 -2.86
N GLU A 1186 24.88 10.47 -3.52
CA GLU A 1186 24.51 9.92 -4.83
C GLU A 1186 23.19 9.09 -4.73
N LYS A 1187 22.18 9.36 -5.59
CA LYS A 1187 21.04 8.45 -5.82
C LYS A 1187 21.36 7.45 -6.94
N ARG A 1188 20.63 6.33 -7.01
CA ARG A 1188 20.83 5.25 -7.99
C ARG A 1188 19.51 4.77 -8.59
N PHE A 1189 19.60 4.22 -9.79
CA PHE A 1189 18.53 3.51 -10.48
C PHE A 1189 19.11 2.26 -11.15
N ARG A 1190 18.24 1.32 -11.54
CA ARG A 1190 18.59 0.15 -12.36
C ARG A 1190 17.64 0.04 -13.56
N VAL A 1191 18.19 0.12 -14.76
CA VAL A 1191 17.48 -0.34 -15.96
C VAL A 1191 17.58 -1.86 -16.03
N SER A 1192 16.49 -2.53 -16.37
CA SER A 1192 16.45 -3.98 -16.58
C SER A 1192 17.37 -4.37 -17.75
N ARG A 1193 18.01 -5.53 -17.64
CA ARG A 1193 19.03 -5.96 -18.62
C ARG A 1193 18.45 -6.08 -20.03
N LEU A 1194 19.17 -5.53 -21.00
CA LEU A 1194 18.86 -5.63 -22.43
C LEU A 1194 18.64 -7.08 -22.84
N ASN A 1195 17.59 -7.30 -23.64
CA ASN A 1195 17.26 -8.63 -24.17
C ASN A 1195 18.38 -9.09 -25.12
N LYS A 1196 19.02 -10.23 -24.83
CA LYS A 1196 20.33 -10.64 -25.39
C LYS A 1196 20.41 -10.73 -26.94
N LYS A 1197 19.27 -10.68 -27.64
CA LYS A 1197 19.21 -10.73 -29.12
C LYS A 1197 19.64 -9.42 -29.81
N ALA A 1198 19.55 -8.26 -29.16
CA ALA A 1198 19.86 -6.96 -29.78
C ALA A 1198 21.37 -6.64 -29.90
N ALA A 1199 22.24 -7.37 -29.20
CA ALA A 1199 23.67 -7.06 -29.12
C ALA A 1199 24.48 -7.42 -30.39
N ALA A 1200 23.90 -8.18 -31.34
CA ALA A 1200 24.62 -8.75 -32.47
C ALA A 1200 24.92 -7.76 -33.62
N THR A 1201 24.23 -6.62 -33.69
CA THR A 1201 24.35 -5.62 -34.78
C THR A 1201 25.22 -4.41 -34.44
N TRP A 1202 25.84 -4.37 -33.26
CA TRP A 1202 26.64 -3.23 -32.78
C TRP A 1202 28.16 -3.41 -33.00
N GLY A 1203 28.54 -4.30 -33.92
CA GLY A 1203 29.92 -4.53 -34.34
C GLY A 1203 29.98 -4.92 -35.82
N SER A 1204 31.03 -4.44 -36.51
CA SER A 1204 31.33 -4.64 -37.93
C SER A 1204 30.20 -4.36 -38.93
N GLU A 1205 30.17 -3.14 -39.46
CA GLU A 1205 30.16 -2.98 -40.92
C GLU A 1205 30.96 -1.74 -41.32
N SER A 1206 31.94 -1.91 -42.22
CA SER A 1206 32.81 -0.83 -42.69
C SER A 1206 32.21 -0.20 -43.95
N MET A 1207 32.02 1.12 -43.95
CA MET A 1207 31.60 1.83 -45.17
C MET A 1207 32.64 1.64 -46.28
N ALA A 1208 32.23 1.05 -47.40
CA ALA A 1208 32.93 1.14 -48.68
C ALA A 1208 32.36 2.33 -49.48
N PRO A 1209 33.16 3.03 -50.32
CA PRO A 1209 32.68 4.15 -51.14
C PRO A 1209 31.85 3.73 -52.36
N ASP A 1210 31.21 4.71 -53.01
CA ASP A 1210 30.34 4.57 -54.18
C ASP A 1210 31.01 3.97 -55.43
N GLU A 1211 30.24 3.26 -56.28
CA GLU A 1211 30.33 3.42 -57.74
C GLU A 1211 29.11 2.88 -58.56
N PHE A 1212 28.43 3.81 -59.24
CA PHE A 1212 27.87 3.79 -60.62
C PHE A 1212 26.99 2.66 -61.24
N TYR A 1213 26.01 3.13 -62.06
CA TYR A 1213 25.15 2.45 -63.08
C TYR A 1213 24.17 1.33 -62.60
N GLY A 1214 22.96 1.16 -63.18
CA GLY A 1214 22.19 2.04 -64.07
C GLY A 1214 21.14 1.35 -64.97
N GLY A 1215 19.86 1.78 -64.91
CA GLY A 1215 18.90 1.79 -66.05
C GLY A 1215 17.85 0.66 -66.21
N ALA A 1216 16.60 1.08 -66.52
CA ALA A 1216 15.50 0.35 -67.24
C ALA A 1216 14.88 -0.92 -66.57
N THR A 1217 13.64 -1.39 -66.83
CA THR A 1217 12.31 -0.92 -67.34
C THR A 1217 11.27 -2.02 -66.93
N ALA A 1218 9.93 -2.00 -67.11
CA ALA A 1218 8.93 -1.16 -67.81
C ALA A 1218 7.56 -1.20 -67.09
N SER A 1219 6.54 -0.49 -67.60
CA SER A 1219 5.10 -0.63 -67.22
C SER A 1219 4.41 -1.82 -67.93
N PRO A 1220 3.21 -2.26 -67.50
CA PRO A 1220 1.99 -1.83 -68.22
C PRO A 1220 0.68 -1.70 -67.40
N THR A 1221 -0.36 -1.16 -68.05
CA THR A 1221 -1.79 -1.06 -67.66
C THR A 1221 -2.64 -1.29 -68.93
N PRO A 1222 -3.98 -1.04 -69.07
CA PRO A 1222 -5.07 -0.81 -68.10
C PRO A 1222 -6.42 -1.56 -68.39
N SER A 1223 -7.41 -1.43 -67.48
CA SER A 1223 -8.87 -1.67 -67.67
C SER A 1223 -9.64 -1.30 -66.37
N SER A 1224 -10.96 -1.04 -66.26
CA SER A 1224 -12.10 -0.52 -67.09
C SER A 1224 -13.35 -0.49 -66.14
N GLN A 1225 -14.55 0.09 -66.35
CA GLN A 1225 -15.29 0.77 -67.44
C GLN A 1225 -16.47 1.59 -66.81
N SER A 1226 -17.13 2.50 -67.56
CA SER A 1226 -18.51 3.09 -67.37
C SER A 1226 -18.92 3.75 -66.02
N SER A 1227 -19.84 4.74 -65.91
CA SER A 1227 -20.52 5.77 -66.77
C SER A 1227 -21.51 6.58 -65.88
N GLY A 1228 -22.02 7.80 -66.14
CA GLY A 1228 -21.86 8.82 -67.21
C GLY A 1228 -23.08 9.80 -67.27
N ALA A 1229 -22.86 11.11 -67.55
CA ALA A 1229 -23.84 12.24 -67.58
C ALA A 1229 -24.51 12.63 -66.22
N GLY A 1230 -25.00 13.85 -65.92
CA GLY A 1230 -25.12 15.21 -66.55
C GLY A 1230 -26.07 16.09 -65.69
N ALA A 1231 -26.39 17.39 -65.89
CA ALA A 1231 -25.84 18.54 -66.66
C ALA A 1231 -26.61 19.86 -66.27
N GLU A 1232 -26.00 21.07 -66.42
CA GLU A 1232 -26.58 22.46 -66.35
C GLU A 1232 -27.27 22.91 -65.02
N GLU A 1233 -26.99 24.06 -64.35
CA GLU A 1233 -27.08 25.53 -64.64
C GLU A 1233 -28.51 26.16 -64.58
N PRO A 1234 -28.73 27.47 -64.24
CA PRO A 1234 -27.98 28.40 -63.34
C PRO A 1234 -28.79 29.56 -62.61
N ARG A 1235 -28.05 30.43 -61.88
CA ARG A 1235 -28.22 31.93 -61.69
C ARG A 1235 -29.18 32.62 -60.67
N PHE A 1236 -28.69 33.80 -60.20
CA PHE A 1236 -29.34 34.98 -59.52
C PHE A 1236 -29.96 34.80 -58.11
N GLY A 1237 -30.10 35.84 -57.24
CA GLY A 1237 -29.50 37.19 -57.25
C GLY A 1237 -30.15 38.28 -56.32
N ARG A 1238 -29.36 38.87 -55.39
CA ARG A 1238 -29.46 40.23 -54.75
C ARG A 1238 -30.70 40.73 -53.93
N SER A 1239 -30.41 41.06 -52.64
CA SER A 1239 -30.67 42.32 -51.87
C SER A 1239 -32.06 42.82 -51.38
N SER A 1240 -32.05 43.38 -50.15
CA SER A 1240 -32.91 44.46 -49.54
C SER A 1240 -34.42 44.18 -49.29
N SER A 1241 -35.15 44.82 -48.34
CA SER A 1241 -34.85 45.64 -47.11
C SER A 1241 -36.18 45.97 -46.35
N LEU A 1242 -36.11 46.58 -45.13
CA LEU A 1242 -37.22 47.27 -44.38
C LEU A 1242 -38.37 46.36 -43.81
N SER A 1243 -39.18 46.71 -42.79
CA SER A 1243 -39.07 47.68 -41.66
C SER A 1243 -40.21 47.56 -40.60
N THR A 1244 -39.87 47.75 -39.30
CA THR A 1244 -40.64 48.42 -38.20
C THR A 1244 -42.09 48.06 -37.80
N SER A 1245 -42.26 47.64 -36.54
CA SER A 1245 -43.24 48.12 -35.52
C SER A 1245 -42.85 47.56 -34.13
N GLY A 1246 -43.26 48.05 -32.94
CA GLY A 1246 -44.00 49.27 -32.54
C GLY A 1246 -44.56 49.13 -31.09
N TYR A 1247 -44.59 50.21 -30.28
CA TYR A 1247 -45.03 50.29 -28.84
C TYR A 1247 -44.04 49.68 -27.80
N GLN A 1248 -43.52 50.33 -26.74
CA GLN A 1248 -43.80 51.58 -25.97
C GLN A 1248 -44.97 51.42 -24.96
N TYR A 1249 -44.94 51.83 -23.68
CA TYR A 1249 -44.01 52.63 -22.82
C TYR A 1249 -43.51 51.76 -21.59
N ASP A 1250 -43.07 52.17 -20.37
CA ASP A 1250 -42.89 53.47 -19.65
C ASP A 1250 -41.84 53.39 -18.48
N LEU A 1251 -41.90 54.30 -17.48
CA LEU A 1251 -40.86 54.69 -16.50
C LEU A 1251 -41.09 54.35 -14.98
N ALA A 1252 -39.99 53.93 -14.33
CA ALA A 1252 -39.40 54.46 -13.06
C ALA A 1252 -39.99 54.27 -11.62
N THR A 1253 -39.09 54.60 -10.65
CA THR A 1253 -39.24 54.97 -9.21
C THR A 1253 -39.35 53.93 -8.06
N SER A 1254 -38.18 53.74 -7.39
CA SER A 1254 -37.89 53.92 -5.94
C SER A 1254 -38.41 52.97 -4.82
N SER A 1255 -37.63 52.98 -3.71
CA SER A 1255 -37.82 52.26 -2.42
C SER A 1255 -37.69 50.72 -2.44
N GLY A 1256 -37.34 50.01 -1.35
CA GLY A 1256 -36.76 50.48 -0.08
C GLY A 1256 -36.94 49.49 1.10
N LEU A 1257 -35.89 49.32 1.93
CA LEU A 1257 -35.84 48.67 3.27
C LEU A 1257 -35.98 47.14 3.40
N LEU A 1258 -35.43 46.64 4.52
CA LEU A 1258 -35.50 45.27 5.07
C LEU A 1258 -36.77 45.10 5.95
N PRO A 1259 -37.24 43.86 6.18
CA PRO A 1259 -36.95 43.12 7.43
C PRO A 1259 -36.31 41.73 7.17
N GLN A 1260 -35.57 41.06 8.08
CA GLN A 1260 -35.95 40.36 9.34
C GLN A 1260 -37.07 39.30 9.19
N ASP A 1261 -37.01 38.09 9.74
CA ASP A 1261 -35.95 37.28 10.41
C ASP A 1261 -36.29 35.76 10.12
N ASP A 1262 -35.88 34.65 10.77
CA ASP A 1262 -35.49 34.27 12.15
C ASP A 1262 -34.72 32.91 12.14
N ARG A 1263 -33.99 32.60 13.23
CA ARG A 1263 -33.29 31.34 13.60
C ARG A 1263 -32.05 30.90 12.78
N GLY A 1264 -31.01 30.35 13.42
CA GLY A 1264 -30.85 30.13 14.87
C GLY A 1264 -29.71 29.19 15.26
N LYS A 1265 -28.47 29.68 15.13
CA LYS A 1265 -27.18 29.07 15.51
C LYS A 1265 -27.17 28.20 16.79
N GLY A 1266 -26.30 27.18 16.80
CA GLY A 1266 -25.87 26.50 18.03
C GLY A 1266 -24.65 25.58 17.86
N VAL A 1267 -23.47 26.03 18.29
CA VAL A 1267 -22.25 25.20 18.47
C VAL A 1267 -21.65 25.55 19.84
N MET A 1268 -21.36 24.55 20.66
CA MET A 1268 -20.88 24.70 22.05
C MET A 1268 -19.41 24.30 22.21
N ALA A 1269 -18.77 24.73 23.31
CA ALA A 1269 -17.32 24.68 23.46
C ALA A 1269 -16.83 24.21 24.86
N ARG A 1270 -15.74 23.41 24.83
CA ARG A 1270 -14.54 23.43 25.69
C ARG A 1270 -14.64 23.48 27.25
N ILE A 1271 -13.76 22.66 27.85
CA ILE A 1271 -12.96 22.85 29.10
C ILE A 1271 -13.34 22.07 30.39
N TRP A 1272 -12.25 21.65 31.09
CA TRP A 1272 -12.02 20.91 32.33
C TRP A 1272 -13.04 20.91 33.49
N GLY A 1273 -13.02 19.83 34.31
CA GLY A 1273 -12.70 19.99 35.75
C GLY A 1273 -13.37 19.12 36.84
N LYS A 1274 -12.60 18.18 37.43
CA LYS A 1274 -12.61 17.70 38.84
C LYS A 1274 -13.87 17.05 39.52
N VAL A 1275 -13.75 15.73 39.74
CA VAL A 1275 -13.68 15.03 41.07
C VAL A 1275 -14.93 14.86 42.00
N THR A 1276 -15.00 13.63 42.58
CA THR A 1276 -15.71 13.12 43.80
C THR A 1276 -17.19 12.63 43.81
N ARG A 1277 -17.32 11.32 44.18
CA ARG A 1277 -18.39 10.67 45.00
C ARG A 1277 -19.78 10.50 44.30
N ARG A 1278 -20.63 9.50 44.65
CA ARG A 1278 -20.62 8.52 45.76
C ARG A 1278 -21.54 7.30 45.44
N ARG A 1279 -21.07 6.06 45.69
CA ARG A 1279 -21.88 4.80 45.83
C ARG A 1279 -22.73 4.39 44.60
N SER A 1280 -23.16 3.14 44.47
CA SER A 1280 -22.95 1.95 45.32
C SER A 1280 -22.35 0.80 44.53
#